data_AF-A0A9E8NHI5-F1
#
_entry.id   AF-A0A9E8NHI5-F1
#
_cell.length_a   1.000
_cell.length_b   1.000
_cell.length_c   1.000
_cell.angle_alpha   90.00
_cell.angle_beta   90.00
_cell.angle_gamma   90.00
#
_symmetry.space_group_name_H-M   'P 1'
#
loop_
_entity.id
_entity.type
_entity.pdbx_description
1 polymer ?
#
loop_
_entity_poly.entity_id
_entity_poly.type
_entity_poly.pdbx_seq_one_letter_code
_entity_poly.pdbx_strand_id
1 'polypeptide(L)'
;MIGDLLLRLNKFLSSHKTAFFLSLAIIVSVLFAGILRLKVTESIFATLPDGKSFEEFNRLVESKNIINQVVFSIEIPAETATDEAKELAEAFSDSLSRYTKGYIRNIRAERPNVQEDVYDYVYTHFPLLINPEYYGHINARLVPDSIRSAVTGTYNQLITPGGSFLKQFIINDPLGITGKYFRELNVNNNSNGMVLDDGVMFSADRKKVIVFASTSYDSGNSEKNVELYNLTETFRSKWNKQNRHNHFTYFGTFEISARNAIQVKRDSYFTSFLALGGILLLLIAYYRKLLVPVYIILPGLFGGIFALGIIGYIRPEVSGISLATGAVIFGILLDYAFHFFTHLRHTHSLSQAIKEVSAPLLTGSFTTVMAFSALHFANSVVLQDFGLFASLSLLGAAIFTLIALPLILDATSFDYKKIPAEQRSFNIPKIPASVRSYVLVAIGVLTLVFLYFARFTEFDSGFENLSIQDDDLSNREQALTGINPRAEKRIYVFATSPVRAHAEKVNFEVYQKLVALKQNSKINSFVSSGAFLIPRDLQIERKLRWNSFWNVQRKDSTFRILDQTAAKSGFNAYAFNDFKDWVSGRNQSSVSLDTLFNELGIDNLVDVKSSGTTFITTLIVPQKQLSEVKKDLRTIPGVDIFDRGELAGELLTMVKDDFNYLLLISASIVFLTLLVVYGRIELTFLSFLPMVISWIWILGIAAILGIKFNFVNVIVTTFIFGLGDDFSIFVTDGLLSKYKTGKDTLRSYQSAIALSATTTIIGTGVLIFAKHPAIHSIALISVLGIVCILFISFVFQPVFFDFFVQNRIAKKKAPVTMLPFLISVSSFTYFLSGCLFLHSKLVTILILPISKKRKREMINRSLSFYAKTVIYSGPHVRKNFSGLENLNMDKPVIFIANHTSFLDILLAIMLHPKIVLMVKGWVYNSPFFGPIIRYAGYVYTDDGPEENIRKLKGLVADGYSLLIFPEGTRSQDGTIGRFHKGAFHLAEQLNLDIQPLLLHGASDVLPKNDFLISSGALNVRVMPRLAHDDPQWGTTLRDRTKNIAAHFKTEFAAYKYEMEDVAYLKHKVFTNYVFKGPVLEWYFKIKWNLESKNYSFYNHLIAHRKNILDIGCGYGYLSFYLHYKNEERVITGIDYDEEKIQIAQNSYNKTEQLHFVYQDIMTADCGEQDVIFLNDILHYLSEEKQLTLLDRCATALNPGGILFIRDGITDNEEKHKKTKTTEALSTGLFSFNRKSDDFHFFSSNDIRSFAEKHHLSFEMLEHSNNTSNVLFVLRND
;
A
#
# COMPACT_ATOMS: atom_id res chain seq x y z
N MET A 1 25.97 1.71 -13.45
CA MET A 1 26.63 1.61 -12.12
C MET A 1 26.32 0.31 -11.39
N ILE A 2 25.11 0.08 -10.85
CA ILE A 2 24.81 -1.16 -10.08
C ILE A 2 24.95 -2.43 -10.95
N GLY A 3 24.42 -2.42 -12.17
CA GLY A 3 24.58 -3.55 -13.10
C GLY A 3 26.04 -3.81 -13.47
N ASP A 4 26.86 -2.76 -13.62
CA ASP A 4 28.30 -2.91 -13.91
C ASP A 4 29.07 -3.44 -12.69
N LEU A 5 28.70 -3.02 -11.47
CA LEU A 5 29.27 -3.54 -10.23
C LEU A 5 28.99 -5.04 -10.09
N LEU A 6 27.73 -5.45 -10.28
CA LEU A 6 27.34 -6.87 -10.21
C LEU A 6 28.00 -7.69 -11.33
N LEU A 7 28.16 -7.12 -12.52
CA LEU A 7 28.90 -7.78 -13.59
C LEU A 7 30.39 -7.97 -13.25
N ARG A 8 31.05 -6.96 -12.66
CA ARG A 8 32.44 -7.07 -12.18
C ARG A 8 32.56 -8.11 -11.07
N LEU A 9 31.63 -8.12 -10.12
CA LEU A 9 31.55 -9.13 -9.06
C LEU A 9 31.37 -10.53 -9.65
N ASN A 10 30.47 -10.68 -10.62
CA ASN A 10 30.21 -11.95 -11.28
C ASN A 10 31.47 -12.47 -12.01
N LYS A 11 32.17 -11.60 -12.75
CA LYS A 11 33.45 -11.94 -13.39
C LYS A 11 34.50 -12.39 -12.36
N PHE A 12 34.64 -11.67 -11.26
CA PHE A 12 35.57 -12.02 -10.17
C PHE A 12 35.23 -13.37 -9.52
N LEU A 13 33.95 -13.65 -9.27
CA LEU A 13 33.52 -14.92 -8.70
C LEU A 13 33.63 -16.07 -9.71
N SER A 14 33.42 -15.80 -11.00
CA SER A 14 33.57 -16.79 -12.08
C SER A 14 35.01 -17.26 -12.26
N SER A 15 36.02 -16.45 -11.90
CA SER A 15 37.42 -16.87 -11.89
C SER A 15 37.80 -17.66 -10.63
N HIS A 16 36.95 -17.66 -9.59
CA HIS A 16 37.17 -18.34 -8.31
C HIS A 16 36.04 -19.33 -7.97
N LYS A 17 35.62 -20.16 -8.94
CA LYS A 17 34.44 -21.05 -8.82
C LYS A 17 34.48 -21.97 -7.60
N THR A 18 35.64 -22.57 -7.30
CA THR A 18 35.80 -23.51 -6.18
C THR A 18 35.56 -22.83 -4.82
N ALA A 19 36.15 -21.65 -4.61
CA ALA A 19 35.95 -20.87 -3.40
C ALA A 19 34.47 -20.44 -3.25
N PHE A 20 33.83 -20.04 -4.35
CA PHE A 20 32.41 -19.69 -4.36
C PHE A 20 31.52 -20.86 -3.93
N PHE A 21 31.62 -22.03 -4.56
CA PHE A 21 30.78 -23.18 -4.21
C PHE A 21 31.04 -23.70 -2.79
N LEU A 22 32.29 -23.65 -2.31
CA LEU A 22 32.61 -24.00 -0.92
C LEU A 22 31.95 -23.02 0.06
N SER A 23 32.02 -21.71 -0.21
CA SER A 23 31.36 -20.70 0.61
C SER A 23 29.83 -20.85 0.61
N LEU A 24 29.22 -21.17 -0.54
CA LEU A 24 27.79 -21.42 -0.65
C LEU A 24 27.38 -22.65 0.16
N ALA A 25 28.16 -23.74 0.11
CA ALA A 25 27.91 -24.95 0.90
C ALA A 25 28.01 -24.70 2.41
N ILE A 26 28.97 -23.88 2.84
CA ILE A 26 29.09 -23.46 4.24
C ILE A 26 27.85 -22.65 4.67
N ILE A 27 27.45 -21.66 3.86
CA ILE A 27 26.26 -20.84 4.14
C ILE A 27 25.02 -21.72 4.25
N VAL A 28 24.78 -22.63 3.32
CA VAL A 28 23.62 -23.55 3.35
C VAL A 28 23.67 -24.44 4.59
N SER A 29 24.85 -24.92 4.99
CA SER A 29 25.01 -25.76 6.19
C SER A 29 24.69 -24.99 7.48
N VAL A 30 25.14 -23.73 7.58
CA VAL A 30 24.81 -22.84 8.71
C VAL A 30 23.30 -22.56 8.75
N LEU A 31 22.69 -22.25 7.61
CA LEU A 31 21.25 -22.04 7.53
C LEU A 31 20.46 -23.29 7.95
N PHE A 32 20.89 -24.48 7.51
CA PHE A 32 20.26 -25.74 7.91
C PHE A 32 20.36 -25.99 9.42
N ALA A 33 21.49 -25.67 10.05
CA ALA A 33 21.64 -25.74 11.49
C ALA A 33 20.68 -24.78 12.24
N GLY A 34 20.36 -23.64 11.65
CA GLY A 34 19.30 -22.74 12.13
C GLY A 34 17.91 -23.36 12.04
N ILE A 35 17.57 -24.00 10.90
CA ILE A 35 16.27 -24.66 10.69
C ILE A 35 16.01 -25.73 11.75
N LEU A 36 17.04 -26.51 12.12
CA LEU A 36 16.92 -27.55 13.16
C LEU A 36 16.55 -27.02 14.55
N ARG A 37 16.65 -25.70 14.79
CA ARG A 37 16.26 -25.04 16.05
C ARG A 37 14.81 -24.57 16.07
N LEU A 38 14.12 -24.57 14.93
CA LEU A 38 12.75 -24.06 14.82
C LEU A 38 11.72 -24.97 15.49
N LYS A 39 10.76 -24.35 16.17
CA LYS A 39 9.54 -24.95 16.72
C LYS A 39 8.33 -24.26 16.10
N VAL A 40 7.45 -25.05 15.49
CA VAL A 40 6.26 -24.53 14.81
C VAL A 40 5.08 -24.55 15.77
N THR A 41 4.43 -23.40 15.99
CA THR A 41 3.25 -23.28 16.85
C THR A 41 1.97 -23.23 15.99
N GLU A 42 1.01 -24.11 16.26
CA GLU A 42 -0.23 -24.22 15.45
C GLU A 42 -1.43 -23.49 16.09
N SER A 43 -1.22 -22.66 17.12
CA SER A 43 -2.30 -21.99 17.84
C SER A 43 -2.90 -20.82 17.06
N ILE A 44 -4.21 -20.87 16.82
CA ILE A 44 -4.97 -19.75 16.25
C ILE A 44 -5.05 -18.59 17.24
N PHE A 45 -5.00 -18.84 18.55
CA PHE A 45 -5.08 -17.78 19.56
C PHE A 45 -3.82 -16.89 19.59
N ALA A 46 -2.68 -17.38 19.11
CA ALA A 46 -1.48 -16.57 18.90
C ALA A 46 -1.62 -15.53 17.75
N THR A 47 -2.72 -15.57 16.99
CA THR A 47 -3.04 -14.55 15.96
C THR A 47 -3.59 -13.25 16.56
N LEU A 48 -4.07 -13.30 17.82
CA LEU A 48 -4.76 -12.20 18.47
C LEU A 48 -3.77 -11.28 19.23
N PRO A 49 -3.99 -9.95 19.24
CA PRO A 49 -3.16 -9.00 19.98
C PRO A 49 -3.13 -9.23 21.50
N ASP A 50 -1.97 -8.98 22.12
CA ASP A 50 -1.79 -8.96 23.58
C ASP A 50 -2.37 -7.66 24.18
N GLY A 51 -3.66 -7.67 24.52
CA GLY A 51 -4.30 -6.59 25.26
C GLY A 51 -4.35 -6.88 26.76
N LYS A 52 -4.07 -5.89 27.63
CA LYS A 52 -4.11 -6.07 29.11
C LYS A 52 -5.42 -6.68 29.62
N SER A 53 -6.56 -6.26 29.05
CA SER A 53 -7.87 -6.81 29.41
C SER A 53 -8.06 -8.27 28.94
N PHE A 54 -7.43 -8.66 27.83
CA PHE A 54 -7.45 -10.02 27.29
C PHE A 54 -6.52 -10.94 28.09
N GLU A 55 -5.32 -10.49 28.45
CA GLU A 55 -4.41 -11.21 29.35
C GLU A 55 -5.05 -11.46 30.72
N GLU A 56 -5.70 -10.44 31.30
CA GLU A 56 -6.36 -10.56 32.59
C GLU A 56 -7.54 -11.55 32.55
N PHE A 57 -8.28 -11.60 31.44
CA PHE A 57 -9.32 -12.60 31.19
C PHE A 57 -8.77 -14.00 30.95
N ASN A 58 -7.80 -14.19 30.04
CA ASN A 58 -7.21 -15.49 29.76
C ASN A 58 -6.68 -16.08 31.07
N ARG A 59 -6.03 -15.26 31.89
CA ARG A 59 -5.61 -15.65 33.24
C ARG A 59 -6.79 -16.09 34.13
N LEU A 60 -7.88 -15.32 34.19
CA LEU A 60 -9.05 -15.64 35.02
C LEU A 60 -9.75 -16.94 34.58
N VAL A 61 -9.74 -17.22 33.28
CA VAL A 61 -10.43 -18.38 32.71
C VAL A 61 -9.55 -19.64 32.66
N GLU A 62 -8.26 -19.48 32.40
CA GLU A 62 -7.26 -20.55 32.49
C GLU A 62 -7.09 -21.03 33.93
N SER A 63 -6.97 -20.11 34.89
CA SER A 63 -6.79 -20.47 36.31
C SER A 63 -7.95 -21.25 36.92
N LYS A 64 -9.16 -21.14 36.34
CA LYS A 64 -10.38 -21.82 36.80
C LYS A 64 -10.86 -22.91 35.85
N ASN A 65 -10.07 -23.28 34.84
CA ASN A 65 -10.36 -24.35 33.88
C ASN A 65 -11.74 -24.26 33.20
N ILE A 66 -12.33 -23.06 33.09
CA ILE A 66 -13.70 -22.89 32.58
C ILE A 66 -13.77 -23.22 31.07
N ILE A 67 -12.71 -22.90 30.30
CA ILE A 67 -12.59 -23.27 28.88
C ILE A 67 -12.24 -24.74 28.68
N ASN A 68 -11.62 -25.38 29.67
CA ASN A 68 -11.07 -26.74 29.57
C ASN A 68 -12.10 -27.84 29.82
N GLN A 69 -13.38 -27.49 29.99
CA GLN A 69 -14.46 -28.46 30.22
C GLN A 69 -14.78 -29.28 28.97
N VAL A 70 -14.97 -30.58 29.17
CA VAL A 70 -15.42 -31.53 28.16
C VAL A 70 -16.67 -32.21 28.68
N VAL A 71 -17.72 -32.22 27.85
CA VAL A 71 -18.99 -32.87 28.17
C VAL A 71 -19.10 -34.14 27.35
N PHE A 72 -19.37 -35.25 28.02
CA PHE A 72 -19.66 -36.55 27.41
C PHE A 72 -21.13 -36.87 27.63
N SER A 73 -21.78 -37.47 26.64
CA SER A 73 -23.09 -38.11 26.83
C SER A 73 -23.05 -39.54 26.37
N ILE A 74 -23.62 -40.44 27.18
CA ILE A 74 -23.79 -41.85 26.87
C ILE A 74 -25.28 -42.11 26.71
N GLU A 75 -25.70 -42.66 25.57
CA GLU A 75 -27.08 -43.04 25.33
C GLU A 75 -27.48 -44.21 26.23
N ILE A 76 -28.69 -44.15 26.79
CA ILE A 76 -29.29 -45.19 27.60
C ILE A 76 -30.80 -45.32 27.28
N PRO A 77 -31.39 -46.50 27.41
CA PRO A 77 -32.85 -46.65 27.46
C PRO A 77 -33.46 -45.77 28.56
N ALA A 78 -34.61 -45.15 28.30
CA ALA A 78 -35.27 -44.26 29.28
C ALA A 78 -35.71 -44.97 30.58
N GLU A 79 -35.83 -46.30 30.54
CA GLU A 79 -36.23 -47.16 31.67
C GLU A 79 -35.04 -47.69 32.47
N THR A 80 -33.79 -47.35 32.11
CA THR A 80 -32.60 -47.79 32.84
C THR A 80 -32.62 -47.29 34.30
N ALA A 81 -32.33 -48.20 35.23
CA ALA A 81 -32.26 -47.87 36.65
C ALA A 81 -31.06 -46.95 36.94
N THR A 82 -31.17 -46.09 37.94
CA THR A 82 -30.13 -45.11 38.27
C THR A 82 -28.81 -45.80 38.67
N ASP A 83 -28.89 -46.91 39.40
CA ASP A 83 -27.72 -47.74 39.76
C ASP A 83 -27.01 -48.33 38.53
N GLU A 84 -27.77 -48.81 37.54
CA GLU A 84 -27.21 -49.35 36.29
C GLU A 84 -26.55 -48.25 35.44
N ALA A 85 -27.17 -47.07 35.39
CA ALA A 85 -26.61 -45.89 34.74
C ALA A 85 -25.33 -45.39 35.45
N LYS A 86 -25.26 -45.51 36.78
CA LYS A 86 -24.09 -45.18 37.60
C LYS A 86 -22.92 -46.11 37.29
N GLU A 87 -23.13 -47.43 37.35
CA GLU A 87 -22.10 -48.43 37.01
C GLU A 87 -21.57 -48.23 35.59
N LEU A 88 -22.45 -47.92 34.64
CA LEU A 88 -22.08 -47.62 33.26
C LEU A 88 -21.19 -46.35 33.17
N ALA A 89 -21.56 -45.28 33.88
CA ALA A 89 -20.83 -44.02 33.87
C ALA A 89 -19.44 -44.13 34.54
N GLU A 90 -19.33 -44.91 35.61
CA GLU A 90 -18.07 -45.22 36.28
C GLU A 90 -17.16 -46.07 35.38
N ALA A 91 -17.68 -47.16 34.81
CA ALA A 91 -16.95 -48.02 33.88
C ALA A 91 -16.47 -47.26 32.64
N PHE A 92 -17.30 -46.34 32.13
CA PHE A 92 -16.93 -45.41 31.05
C PHE A 92 -15.80 -44.48 31.48
N SER A 93 -15.91 -43.87 32.66
CA SER A 93 -14.93 -42.90 33.19
C SER A 93 -13.55 -43.53 33.39
N ASP A 94 -13.50 -44.74 33.95
CA ASP A 94 -12.26 -45.50 34.13
C ASP A 94 -11.61 -45.91 32.80
N SER A 95 -12.45 -46.28 31.82
CA SER A 95 -11.98 -46.63 30.48
C SER A 95 -11.44 -45.40 29.74
N LEU A 96 -12.15 -44.27 29.82
CA LEU A 96 -11.77 -43.00 29.22
C LEU A 96 -10.48 -42.44 29.82
N SER A 97 -10.35 -42.46 31.15
CA SER A 97 -9.16 -42.00 31.88
C SER A 97 -7.91 -42.79 31.46
N ARG A 98 -8.01 -44.12 31.42
CA ARG A 98 -6.91 -45.00 30.99
C ARG A 98 -6.55 -44.79 29.52
N TYR A 99 -7.54 -44.64 28.64
CA TYR A 99 -7.30 -44.51 27.21
C TYR A 99 -6.70 -43.14 26.82
N THR A 100 -7.10 -42.08 27.52
CA THR A 100 -6.64 -40.71 27.26
C THR A 100 -5.32 -40.36 27.95
N LYS A 101 -4.66 -41.32 28.62
CA LYS A 101 -3.31 -41.16 29.23
C LYS A 101 -3.19 -39.94 30.16
N GLY A 102 -4.27 -39.58 30.85
CA GLY A 102 -4.28 -38.42 31.76
C GLY A 102 -4.39 -37.05 31.09
N TYR A 103 -4.70 -36.99 29.79
CA TYR A 103 -5.11 -35.75 29.10
C TYR A 103 -6.48 -35.26 29.57
N ILE A 104 -7.35 -36.17 29.99
CA ILE A 104 -8.62 -35.87 30.65
C ILE A 104 -8.49 -36.15 32.14
N ARG A 105 -8.92 -35.21 32.97
CA ARG A 105 -8.90 -35.28 34.44
C ARG A 105 -10.20 -34.74 35.03
N ASN A 106 -10.40 -34.98 36.32
CA ASN A 106 -11.60 -34.57 37.06
C ASN A 106 -12.88 -35.08 36.37
N ILE A 107 -12.88 -36.33 35.92
CA ILE A 107 -14.05 -36.96 35.33
C ILE A 107 -15.05 -37.18 36.47
N ARG A 108 -16.15 -36.41 36.46
CA ARG A 108 -17.23 -36.48 37.45
C ARG A 108 -18.43 -37.17 36.79
N ALA A 109 -18.57 -38.47 37.06
CA ALA A 109 -19.72 -39.29 36.67
C ALA A 109 -20.85 -39.23 37.71
N GLU A 110 -20.47 -39.14 38.99
CA GLU A 110 -21.37 -39.04 40.12
C GLU A 110 -20.96 -37.84 40.99
N ARG A 111 -21.95 -37.21 41.63
CA ARG A 111 -21.73 -36.30 42.74
C ARG A 111 -22.45 -36.84 43.99
N PRO A 112 -21.76 -37.66 44.80
CA PRO A 112 -22.36 -38.27 45.98
C PRO A 112 -22.73 -37.19 46.99
N ASN A 113 -23.87 -37.36 47.69
CA ASN A 113 -24.36 -36.47 48.76
C ASN A 113 -24.76 -35.04 48.35
N VAL A 114 -24.66 -34.62 47.09
CA VAL A 114 -25.05 -33.25 46.66
C VAL A 114 -26.47 -32.90 47.09
N GLN A 115 -27.42 -33.83 46.96
CA GLN A 115 -28.81 -33.58 47.34
C GLN A 115 -28.94 -33.38 48.86
N GLU A 116 -28.20 -34.15 49.67
CA GLU A 116 -28.21 -34.06 51.13
C GLU A 116 -27.49 -32.80 51.62
N ASP A 117 -26.31 -32.47 51.07
CA ASP A 117 -25.51 -31.32 51.45
C ASP A 117 -26.17 -30.00 51.05
N VAL A 118 -26.75 -29.93 49.84
CA VAL A 118 -27.55 -28.79 49.40
C VAL A 118 -28.79 -28.64 50.27
N TYR A 119 -29.44 -29.75 50.61
CA TYR A 119 -30.59 -29.73 51.51
C TYR A 119 -30.20 -29.23 52.91
N ASP A 120 -29.16 -29.78 53.55
CA ASP A 120 -28.70 -29.38 54.88
C ASP A 120 -28.35 -27.88 54.93
N TYR A 121 -27.60 -27.42 53.92
CA TYR A 121 -27.21 -26.01 53.83
C TYR A 121 -28.42 -25.10 53.63
N VAL A 122 -29.27 -25.40 52.64
CA VAL A 122 -30.46 -24.59 52.31
C VAL A 122 -31.46 -24.61 53.47
N TYR A 123 -31.68 -25.75 54.11
CA TYR A 123 -32.58 -25.90 55.24
C TYR A 123 -32.08 -25.08 56.45
N THR A 124 -30.81 -25.21 56.81
CA THR A 124 -30.25 -24.48 57.94
C THR A 124 -30.20 -22.97 57.70
N HIS A 125 -29.91 -22.53 56.47
CA HIS A 125 -29.88 -21.12 56.09
C HIS A 125 -31.22 -20.59 55.54
N PHE A 126 -32.28 -21.39 55.56
CA PHE A 126 -33.58 -21.05 54.99
C PHE A 126 -34.14 -19.67 55.41
N PRO A 127 -34.04 -19.25 56.70
CA PRO A 127 -34.50 -17.92 57.13
C PRO A 127 -33.80 -16.76 56.40
N LEU A 128 -32.56 -17.00 55.94
CA LEU A 128 -31.79 -16.05 55.17
C LEU A 128 -32.18 -16.06 53.70
N LEU A 129 -32.61 -17.18 53.14
CA LEU A 129 -32.82 -17.34 51.70
C LEU A 129 -34.19 -16.82 51.22
N ILE A 130 -35.22 -16.84 52.07
CA ILE A 130 -36.59 -16.48 51.69
C ILE A 130 -36.86 -14.97 51.58
N ASN A 131 -37.77 -14.62 50.67
CA ASN A 131 -38.29 -13.26 50.48
C ASN A 131 -39.52 -12.99 51.38
N PRO A 132 -39.89 -11.70 51.61
CA PRO A 132 -41.02 -11.34 52.48
C PRO A 132 -42.35 -12.00 52.12
N GLU A 133 -42.61 -12.21 50.82
CA GLU A 133 -43.84 -12.81 50.31
C GLU A 133 -44.01 -14.28 50.75
N TYR A 134 -42.91 -14.99 51.02
CA TYR A 134 -42.93 -16.40 51.40
C TYR A 134 -43.57 -16.61 52.79
N TYR A 135 -43.53 -15.61 53.67
CA TYR A 135 -44.14 -15.70 55.01
C TYR A 135 -45.66 -15.91 54.96
N GLY A 136 -46.34 -15.50 53.88
CA GLY A 136 -47.74 -15.84 53.63
C GLY A 136 -47.97 -17.35 53.48
N HIS A 137 -47.05 -18.04 52.80
CA HIS A 137 -47.06 -19.50 52.68
C HIS A 137 -46.83 -20.19 54.04
N ILE A 138 -45.87 -19.68 54.82
CA ILE A 138 -45.60 -20.19 56.17
C ILE A 138 -46.87 -20.07 57.02
N ASN A 139 -47.48 -18.89 57.06
CA ASN A 139 -48.67 -18.64 57.87
C ASN A 139 -49.83 -19.58 57.53
N ALA A 140 -50.04 -19.89 56.25
CA ALA A 140 -51.08 -20.83 55.82
C ALA A 140 -50.84 -22.27 56.33
N ARG A 141 -49.57 -22.67 56.58
CA ARG A 141 -49.22 -23.99 57.14
C ARG A 141 -49.39 -24.07 58.65
N LEU A 142 -49.43 -22.93 59.35
CA LEU A 142 -49.53 -22.88 60.82
C LEU A 142 -50.98 -22.90 61.34
N VAL A 143 -51.97 -22.92 60.45
CA VAL A 143 -53.39 -23.06 60.83
C VAL A 143 -53.62 -24.44 61.46
N PRO A 144 -54.39 -24.57 62.56
CA PRO A 144 -54.53 -25.83 63.29
C PRO A 144 -54.93 -27.04 62.42
N ASP A 145 -55.86 -26.85 61.47
CA ASP A 145 -56.30 -27.94 60.58
C ASP A 145 -55.22 -28.32 59.56
N SER A 146 -54.42 -27.36 59.10
CA SER A 146 -53.27 -27.60 58.23
C SER A 146 -52.15 -28.35 58.96
N ILE A 147 -51.88 -28.03 60.22
CA ILE A 147 -50.93 -28.77 61.06
C ILE A 147 -51.41 -30.23 61.24
N ARG A 148 -52.70 -30.43 61.56
CA ARG A 148 -53.27 -31.78 61.69
C ARG A 148 -53.17 -32.60 60.41
N SER A 149 -53.53 -31.98 59.28
CA SER A 149 -53.46 -32.63 57.98
C SER A 149 -52.02 -32.94 57.56
N ALA A 150 -51.07 -32.05 57.85
CA ALA A 150 -49.66 -32.25 57.52
C ALA A 150 -49.08 -33.43 58.30
N VAL A 151 -49.20 -33.43 59.63
CA VAL A 151 -48.66 -34.51 60.49
C VAL A 151 -49.27 -35.88 60.16
N THR A 152 -50.58 -35.93 59.86
CA THR A 152 -51.25 -37.17 59.44
C THR A 152 -50.76 -37.64 58.07
N GLY A 153 -50.59 -36.70 57.12
CA GLY A 153 -50.03 -37.00 55.80
C GLY A 153 -48.59 -37.51 55.87
N THR A 154 -47.79 -36.91 56.74
CA THR A 154 -46.42 -37.32 57.04
C THR A 154 -46.34 -38.75 57.59
N TYR A 155 -47.21 -39.12 58.54
CA TYR A 155 -47.30 -40.49 59.03
C TYR A 155 -47.60 -41.48 57.89
N ASN A 156 -48.58 -41.15 57.06
CA ASN A 156 -48.96 -41.97 55.91
C ASN A 156 -47.84 -42.09 54.87
N GLN A 157 -46.98 -41.08 54.70
CA GLN A 157 -45.83 -41.14 53.81
C GLN A 157 -44.71 -42.03 54.37
N LEU A 158 -44.45 -42.00 55.68
CA LEU A 158 -43.40 -42.81 56.31
C LEU A 158 -43.68 -44.32 56.25
N ILE A 159 -44.96 -44.73 56.18
CA ILE A 159 -45.36 -46.14 56.09
C ILE A 159 -45.40 -46.66 54.65
N THR A 160 -45.15 -45.82 53.64
CA THR A 160 -45.07 -46.26 52.23
C THR A 160 -43.69 -46.85 51.88
N PRO A 161 -43.58 -47.71 50.85
CA PRO A 161 -42.29 -48.13 50.30
C PRO A 161 -41.49 -46.89 49.84
N GLY A 162 -40.34 -46.62 50.47
CA GLY A 162 -39.54 -45.40 50.27
C GLY A 162 -39.64 -44.37 51.41
N GLY A 163 -40.53 -44.55 52.38
CA GLY A 163 -40.67 -43.65 53.54
C GLY A 163 -39.41 -43.49 54.40
N SER A 164 -38.50 -44.47 54.39
CA SER A 164 -37.21 -44.39 55.08
C SER A 164 -36.29 -43.30 54.51
N PHE A 165 -36.35 -43.02 53.19
CA PHE A 165 -35.59 -41.95 52.56
C PHE A 165 -36.16 -40.57 52.94
N LEU A 166 -37.49 -40.46 52.95
CA LEU A 166 -38.18 -39.21 53.32
C LEU A 166 -38.10 -38.89 54.81
N LYS A 167 -37.70 -39.86 55.65
CA LYS A 167 -37.64 -39.73 57.12
C LYS A 167 -36.86 -38.49 57.57
N GLN A 168 -35.68 -38.25 56.99
CA GLN A 168 -34.83 -37.12 57.37
C GLN A 168 -35.45 -35.77 57.00
N PHE A 169 -36.08 -35.68 55.82
CA PHE A 169 -36.79 -34.48 55.37
C PHE A 169 -38.02 -34.19 56.24
N ILE A 170 -38.74 -35.24 56.61
CA ILE A 170 -39.97 -35.19 57.39
C ILE A 170 -39.73 -34.80 58.85
N ILE A 171 -38.68 -35.33 59.48
CA ILE A 171 -38.34 -35.01 60.88
C ILE A 171 -37.92 -33.54 61.00
N ASN A 172 -37.17 -33.07 60.01
CA ASN A 172 -36.74 -31.68 59.94
C ASN A 172 -37.93 -30.74 59.67
N ASP A 173 -38.80 -31.03 58.72
CA ASP A 173 -39.93 -30.15 58.34
C ASP A 173 -41.28 -30.89 58.26
N PRO A 174 -41.90 -31.25 59.40
CA PRO A 174 -43.16 -32.00 59.42
C PRO A 174 -44.35 -31.21 58.90
N LEU A 175 -44.23 -29.89 58.74
CA LEU A 175 -45.27 -29.00 58.22
C LEU A 175 -45.10 -28.69 56.73
N GLY A 176 -44.00 -29.12 56.12
CA GLY A 176 -43.66 -28.86 54.73
C GLY A 176 -43.52 -27.36 54.41
N ILE A 177 -42.99 -26.57 55.35
CA ILE A 177 -42.75 -25.12 55.21
C ILE A 177 -41.76 -24.83 54.07
N THR A 178 -40.71 -25.63 53.94
CA THR A 178 -39.62 -25.46 52.97
C THR A 178 -39.94 -26.09 51.61
N GLY A 179 -40.94 -26.96 51.54
CA GLY A 179 -41.25 -27.75 50.34
C GLY A 179 -41.69 -26.94 49.11
N LYS A 180 -42.25 -25.73 49.27
CA LYS A 180 -42.51 -24.84 48.12
C LYS A 180 -41.19 -24.24 47.58
N TYR A 181 -40.30 -23.79 48.47
CA TYR A 181 -38.99 -23.25 48.10
C TYR A 181 -38.11 -24.28 47.37
N PHE A 182 -38.00 -25.51 47.87
CA PHE A 182 -37.20 -26.55 47.19
C PHE A 182 -37.74 -26.90 45.79
N ARG A 183 -39.07 -26.87 45.59
CA ARG A 183 -39.66 -27.02 44.25
C ARG A 183 -39.30 -25.86 43.34
N GLU A 184 -39.37 -24.61 43.82
CA GLU A 184 -38.98 -23.43 43.06
C GLU A 184 -37.47 -23.40 42.76
N LEU A 185 -36.63 -23.86 43.69
CA LEU A 185 -35.18 -23.98 43.54
C LEU A 185 -34.81 -25.00 42.45
N ASN A 186 -35.45 -26.18 42.46
CA ASN A 186 -35.24 -27.22 41.44
C ASN A 186 -35.70 -26.76 40.04
N VAL A 187 -36.83 -26.07 39.93
CA VAL A 187 -37.33 -25.54 38.64
C VAL A 187 -36.41 -24.44 38.10
N ASN A 188 -35.88 -23.56 38.96
CA ASN A 188 -35.03 -22.46 38.52
C ASN A 188 -33.60 -22.90 38.15
N ASN A 189 -33.08 -23.95 38.77
CA ASN A 189 -31.74 -24.49 38.50
C ASN A 189 -31.70 -25.51 37.34
N ASN A 190 -32.80 -26.20 37.03
CA ASN A 190 -32.89 -27.19 35.94
C ASN A 190 -33.14 -26.59 34.54
N SER A 191 -32.86 -25.31 34.32
CA SER A 191 -33.09 -24.65 33.03
C SER A 191 -32.22 -25.14 31.85
N ASN A 192 -31.32 -26.10 32.07
CA ASN A 192 -30.44 -26.66 31.03
C ASN A 192 -30.90 -28.02 30.48
N GLY A 193 -32.13 -28.46 30.78
CA GLY A 193 -32.63 -29.73 30.25
C GLY A 193 -31.85 -30.96 30.76
N MET A 194 -31.31 -30.87 31.97
CA MET A 194 -30.64 -31.97 32.68
C MET A 194 -31.33 -32.23 34.03
N VAL A 195 -31.33 -33.48 34.46
CA VAL A 195 -31.96 -33.94 35.70
C VAL A 195 -30.92 -34.69 36.51
N LEU A 196 -30.69 -34.28 37.76
CA LEU A 196 -29.85 -35.00 38.70
C LEU A 196 -30.70 -36.01 39.48
N ASP A 197 -30.33 -37.28 39.42
CA ASP A 197 -31.00 -38.35 40.15
C ASP A 197 -29.96 -39.29 40.77
N ASP A 198 -30.08 -39.52 42.09
CA ASP A 198 -29.12 -40.23 42.94
C ASP A 198 -27.63 -39.96 42.63
N GLY A 199 -27.27 -38.68 42.53
CA GLY A 199 -25.91 -38.24 42.23
C GLY A 199 -25.48 -38.35 40.76
N VAL A 200 -26.28 -38.99 39.88
CA VAL A 200 -26.01 -39.14 38.44
C VAL A 200 -26.78 -38.08 37.62
N MET A 201 -26.12 -37.49 36.62
CA MET A 201 -26.78 -36.52 35.73
C MET A 201 -27.33 -37.17 34.46
N PHE A 202 -28.61 -36.91 34.20
CA PHE A 202 -29.34 -37.36 33.02
C PHE A 202 -29.77 -36.18 32.14
N SER A 203 -30.05 -36.45 30.87
CA SER A 203 -30.85 -35.54 30.04
C SER A 203 -32.29 -35.47 30.55
N ALA A 204 -33.04 -34.40 30.21
CA ALA A 204 -34.42 -34.20 30.64
C ALA A 204 -35.38 -35.31 30.18
N ASP A 205 -35.10 -35.95 29.06
CA ASP A 205 -35.83 -37.12 28.55
C ASP A 205 -35.33 -38.45 29.13
N ARG A 206 -34.32 -38.41 30.01
CA ARG A 206 -33.68 -39.54 30.68
C ARG A 206 -33.07 -40.59 29.74
N LYS A 207 -32.81 -40.22 28.47
CA LYS A 207 -32.20 -41.11 27.46
C LYS A 207 -30.69 -41.01 27.38
N LYS A 208 -30.06 -40.13 28.17
CA LYS A 208 -28.62 -39.94 28.16
C LYS A 208 -28.10 -39.72 29.57
N VAL A 209 -26.95 -40.31 29.87
CA VAL A 209 -26.13 -40.00 31.05
C VAL A 209 -25.08 -38.98 30.65
N ILE A 210 -24.93 -37.91 31.42
CA ILE A 210 -23.98 -36.82 31.14
C ILE A 210 -22.80 -36.91 32.12
N VAL A 211 -21.59 -36.98 31.58
CA VAL A 211 -20.34 -37.03 32.34
C VAL A 211 -19.52 -35.79 32.02
N PHE A 212 -19.10 -35.06 33.04
CA PHE A 212 -18.27 -33.87 32.88
C PHE A 212 -16.81 -34.20 33.18
N ALA A 213 -15.90 -33.65 32.38
CA ALA A 213 -14.48 -33.76 32.62
C ALA A 213 -13.76 -32.45 32.27
N SER A 214 -12.46 -32.41 32.51
CA SER A 214 -11.60 -31.29 32.16
C SER A 214 -10.31 -31.75 31.48
N THR A 215 -9.77 -30.95 30.56
CA THR A 215 -8.43 -31.19 30.02
C THR A 215 -7.37 -30.90 31.08
N SER A 216 -6.27 -31.66 31.08
CA SER A 216 -5.15 -31.48 32.02
C SER A 216 -4.13 -30.43 31.58
N TYR A 217 -4.38 -29.79 30.45
CA TYR A 217 -3.53 -28.82 29.79
C TYR A 217 -4.39 -27.71 29.18
N ASP A 218 -3.75 -26.59 28.85
CA ASP A 218 -4.40 -25.46 28.23
C ASP A 218 -4.87 -25.76 26.79
N SER A 219 -6.14 -25.45 26.53
CA SER A 219 -6.81 -25.53 25.22
C SER A 219 -6.11 -24.73 24.10
N GLY A 220 -5.18 -23.83 24.40
CA GLY A 220 -4.35 -23.15 23.40
C GLY A 220 -3.28 -24.05 22.74
N ASN A 221 -2.94 -25.19 23.34
CA ASN A 221 -1.91 -26.10 22.79
C ASN A 221 -2.47 -27.01 21.70
N SER A 222 -2.26 -26.64 20.44
CA SER A 222 -2.82 -27.33 19.28
C SER A 222 -2.29 -28.76 19.10
N GLU A 223 -1.02 -29.04 19.42
CA GLU A 223 -0.45 -30.39 19.30
C GLU A 223 -1.14 -31.36 20.27
N LYS A 224 -1.29 -30.96 21.54
CA LYS A 224 -1.99 -31.74 22.55
C LYS A 224 -3.49 -31.88 22.25
N ASN A 225 -4.12 -30.83 21.72
CA ASN A 225 -5.52 -30.88 21.28
C ASN A 225 -5.72 -31.94 20.18
N VAL A 226 -4.84 -31.98 19.18
CA VAL A 226 -4.90 -32.97 18.09
C VAL A 226 -4.65 -34.38 18.62
N GLU A 227 -3.69 -34.57 19.54
CA GLU A 227 -3.45 -35.87 20.16
C GLU A 227 -4.68 -36.34 20.95
N LEU A 228 -5.25 -35.48 21.81
CA LEU A 228 -6.45 -35.80 22.58
C LEU A 228 -7.65 -36.08 21.67
N TYR A 229 -7.85 -35.30 20.62
CA TYR A 229 -8.92 -35.52 19.64
C TYR A 229 -8.79 -36.91 18.99
N ASN A 230 -7.60 -37.26 18.51
CA ASN A 230 -7.36 -38.57 17.90
C ASN A 230 -7.57 -39.73 18.90
N LEU A 231 -7.11 -39.57 20.15
CA LEU A 231 -7.34 -40.55 21.21
C LEU A 231 -8.84 -40.71 21.52
N THR A 232 -9.56 -39.61 21.65
CA THR A 232 -11.00 -39.60 21.99
C THR A 232 -11.85 -40.15 20.84
N GLU A 233 -11.56 -39.79 19.59
CA GLU A 233 -12.26 -40.35 18.42
C GLU A 233 -11.97 -41.84 18.23
N THR A 234 -10.73 -42.28 18.47
CA THR A 234 -10.40 -43.71 18.43
C THR A 234 -11.13 -44.48 19.55
N PHE A 235 -11.18 -43.90 20.75
CA PHE A 235 -11.95 -44.45 21.86
C PHE A 235 -13.44 -44.52 21.53
N ARG A 236 -14.02 -43.46 20.95
CA ARG A 236 -15.41 -43.40 20.47
C ARG A 236 -15.73 -44.48 19.46
N SER A 237 -14.90 -44.62 18.44
CA SER A 237 -15.07 -45.65 17.41
C SER A 237 -15.03 -47.07 17.99
N LYS A 238 -14.14 -47.33 18.96
CA LYS A 238 -14.04 -48.63 19.64
C LYS A 238 -15.23 -48.89 20.56
N TRP A 239 -15.57 -47.93 21.42
CA TRP A 239 -16.68 -48.05 22.36
C TRP A 239 -18.01 -48.23 21.65
N ASN A 240 -18.31 -47.41 20.65
CA ASN A 240 -19.59 -47.48 19.93
C ASN A 240 -19.72 -48.76 19.09
N LYS A 241 -18.58 -49.37 18.69
CA LYS A 241 -18.60 -50.71 18.06
C LYS A 241 -18.84 -51.83 19.07
N GLN A 242 -18.32 -51.68 20.30
CA GLN A 242 -18.43 -52.68 21.37
C GLN A 242 -19.78 -52.62 22.10
N ASN A 243 -20.44 -51.46 22.12
CA ASN A 243 -21.67 -51.21 22.86
C ASN A 243 -22.81 -50.83 21.90
N ARG A 244 -23.76 -51.74 21.68
CA ARG A 244 -24.85 -51.57 20.69
C ARG A 244 -25.95 -50.59 21.10
N HIS A 245 -26.15 -50.40 22.40
CA HIS A 245 -27.20 -49.55 22.97
C HIS A 245 -26.65 -48.32 23.73
N ASN A 246 -25.35 -48.30 24.03
CA ASN A 246 -24.72 -47.30 24.89
C ASN A 246 -23.70 -46.46 24.11
N HIS A 247 -24.11 -45.89 22.97
CA HIS A 247 -23.22 -45.05 22.20
C HIS A 247 -22.90 -43.77 22.97
N PHE A 248 -21.64 -43.32 22.89
CA PHE A 248 -21.27 -42.03 23.46
C PHE A 248 -20.91 -41.00 22.40
N THR A 249 -21.18 -39.74 22.74
CA THR A 249 -20.75 -38.53 22.04
C THR A 249 -20.12 -37.57 23.02
N TYR A 250 -19.36 -36.61 22.52
CA TYR A 250 -18.73 -35.60 23.36
C TYR A 250 -18.66 -34.25 22.64
N PHE A 251 -18.41 -33.21 23.42
CA PHE A 251 -18.09 -31.87 22.94
C PHE A 251 -17.13 -31.19 23.90
N GLY A 252 -16.14 -30.48 23.34
CA GLY A 252 -15.20 -29.66 24.09
C GLY A 252 -14.53 -28.64 23.19
N THR A 253 -14.07 -27.53 23.77
CA THR A 253 -13.41 -26.44 23.03
C THR A 253 -12.12 -26.91 22.32
N PHE A 254 -11.42 -27.90 22.89
CA PHE A 254 -10.23 -28.52 22.28
C PHE A 254 -10.53 -29.18 20.93
N GLU A 255 -11.75 -29.68 20.70
CA GLU A 255 -12.14 -30.32 19.44
C GLU A 255 -12.18 -29.31 18.29
N ILE A 256 -12.70 -28.09 18.53
CA ILE A 256 -12.70 -26.99 17.56
C ILE A 256 -11.25 -26.69 17.16
N SER A 257 -10.36 -26.49 18.14
CA SER A 257 -8.95 -26.21 17.89
C SER A 257 -8.25 -27.34 17.11
N ALA A 258 -8.48 -28.60 17.50
CA ALA A 258 -7.89 -29.76 16.83
C ALA A 258 -8.36 -29.91 15.38
N ARG A 259 -9.67 -29.79 15.12
CA ARG A 259 -10.24 -29.91 13.77
C ARG A 259 -9.70 -28.81 12.84
N ASN A 260 -9.57 -27.57 13.33
CA ASN A 260 -8.95 -26.49 12.56
C ASN A 260 -7.48 -26.80 12.24
N ALA A 261 -6.67 -27.20 13.22
CA ALA A 261 -5.26 -27.52 13.01
C ALA A 261 -5.05 -28.64 11.98
N ILE A 262 -5.82 -29.73 12.09
CA ILE A 262 -5.79 -30.85 11.13
C ILE A 262 -6.15 -30.38 9.73
N GLN A 263 -7.21 -29.58 9.59
CA GLN A 263 -7.66 -29.10 8.29
C GLN A 263 -6.66 -28.12 7.66
N VAL A 264 -6.15 -27.14 8.43
CA VAL A 264 -5.12 -26.20 7.95
C VAL A 264 -3.95 -26.99 7.40
N LYS A 265 -3.40 -27.93 8.18
CA LYS A 265 -2.26 -28.75 7.75
C LYS A 265 -2.55 -29.52 6.47
N ARG A 266 -3.71 -30.17 6.38
CA ARG A 266 -4.11 -30.92 5.16
C ARG A 266 -4.25 -30.00 3.95
N ASP A 267 -4.95 -28.87 4.11
CA ASP A 267 -5.17 -27.92 3.04
C ASP A 267 -3.85 -27.32 2.57
N SER A 268 -2.95 -26.95 3.49
CA SER A 268 -1.63 -26.40 3.14
C SER A 268 -0.80 -27.37 2.32
N TYR A 269 -0.74 -28.66 2.68
CA TYR A 269 -0.02 -29.64 1.87
C TYR A 269 -0.67 -29.84 0.49
N PHE A 270 -2.00 -29.95 0.45
CA PHE A 270 -2.74 -30.19 -0.79
C PHE A 270 -2.63 -29.02 -1.76
N THR A 271 -2.83 -27.79 -1.28
CA THR A 271 -2.74 -26.59 -2.10
C THR A 271 -1.31 -26.30 -2.54
N SER A 272 -0.31 -26.51 -1.68
CA SER A 272 1.11 -26.37 -2.06
C SER A 272 1.50 -27.34 -3.17
N PHE A 273 1.05 -28.59 -3.08
CA PHE A 273 1.32 -29.60 -4.11
C PHE A 273 0.71 -29.22 -5.46
N LEU A 274 -0.57 -28.84 -5.46
CA LEU A 274 -1.27 -28.39 -6.67
C LEU A 274 -0.64 -27.12 -7.27
N ALA A 275 -0.26 -26.14 -6.44
CA ALA A 275 0.40 -24.92 -6.88
C ALA A 275 1.76 -25.21 -7.53
N LEU A 276 2.62 -25.99 -6.88
CA LEU A 276 3.92 -26.37 -7.42
C LEU A 276 3.79 -27.16 -8.73
N GLY A 277 2.86 -28.11 -8.79
CA GLY A 277 2.58 -28.87 -10.00
C GLY A 277 2.07 -28.00 -11.16
N GLY A 278 1.15 -27.07 -10.87
CA GLY A 278 0.61 -26.12 -11.85
C GLY A 278 1.66 -25.14 -12.38
N ILE A 279 2.50 -24.59 -11.49
CA ILE A 279 3.63 -23.72 -11.85
C ILE A 279 4.63 -24.50 -12.72
N LEU A 280 5.04 -25.70 -12.30
CA LEU A 280 6.00 -26.51 -13.05
C LEU A 280 5.48 -26.83 -14.46
N LEU A 281 4.20 -27.20 -14.59
CA LEU A 281 3.55 -27.48 -15.88
C LEU A 281 3.56 -26.23 -16.78
N LEU A 282 3.21 -25.06 -16.24
CA LEU A 282 3.26 -23.79 -16.97
C LEU A 282 4.68 -23.49 -17.47
N LEU A 283 5.70 -23.67 -16.63
CA LEU A 283 7.09 -23.36 -17.00
C LEU A 283 7.64 -24.34 -18.04
N ILE A 284 7.31 -25.63 -17.95
CA ILE A 284 7.64 -26.62 -18.97
C ILE A 284 6.98 -26.24 -20.30
N ALA A 285 5.71 -25.84 -20.27
CA ALA A 285 4.98 -25.42 -21.47
C ALA A 285 5.57 -24.15 -22.10
N TYR A 286 5.95 -23.16 -21.29
CA TYR A 286 6.48 -21.88 -21.76
C TYR A 286 7.91 -21.97 -22.32
N TYR A 287 8.85 -22.60 -21.59
CA TYR A 287 10.25 -22.72 -21.99
C TYR A 287 10.54 -23.93 -22.89
N ARG A 288 9.60 -24.88 -23.01
CA ARG A 288 9.71 -26.10 -23.82
C ARG A 288 10.95 -26.96 -23.52
N LYS A 289 11.49 -26.86 -22.31
CA LYS A 289 12.67 -27.60 -21.83
C LYS A 289 12.51 -27.96 -20.37
N LEU A 290 12.77 -29.22 -20.03
CA LEU A 290 12.61 -29.77 -18.68
C LEU A 290 13.62 -29.21 -17.66
N LEU A 291 14.82 -28.80 -18.11
CA LEU A 291 15.85 -28.29 -17.20
C LEU A 291 15.67 -26.82 -16.78
N VAL A 292 15.02 -25.99 -17.60
CA VAL A 292 14.86 -24.55 -17.30
C VAL A 292 14.04 -24.31 -16.03
N PRO A 293 12.88 -24.96 -15.83
CA PRO A 293 12.11 -24.83 -14.58
C PRO A 293 12.91 -25.18 -13.33
N VAL A 294 13.83 -26.15 -13.40
CA VAL A 294 14.68 -26.53 -12.25
C VAL A 294 15.55 -25.35 -11.82
N TYR A 295 16.22 -24.68 -12.75
CA TYR A 295 17.05 -23.51 -12.42
C TYR A 295 16.25 -22.31 -11.93
N ILE A 296 15.03 -22.13 -12.42
CA ILE A 296 14.12 -21.07 -11.97
C ILE A 296 13.67 -21.29 -10.52
N ILE A 297 13.49 -22.55 -10.12
CA ILE A 297 13.03 -22.91 -8.77
C ILE A 297 14.15 -22.77 -7.71
N LEU A 298 15.42 -22.95 -8.10
CA LEU A 298 16.56 -22.89 -7.17
C LEU A 298 16.62 -21.61 -6.32
N PRO A 299 16.50 -20.39 -6.87
CA PRO A 299 16.43 -19.16 -6.07
C PRO A 299 15.32 -19.17 -5.01
N GLY A 300 14.13 -19.67 -5.36
CA GLY A 300 13.01 -19.73 -4.42
C GLY A 300 13.24 -20.74 -3.29
N LEU A 301 13.78 -21.91 -3.61
CA LEU A 301 14.18 -22.89 -2.59
C LEU A 301 15.25 -22.35 -1.65
N PHE A 302 16.28 -21.69 -2.20
CA PHE A 302 17.32 -21.06 -1.40
C PHE A 302 16.74 -19.94 -0.53
N GLY A 303 15.85 -19.10 -1.06
CA GLY A 303 15.14 -18.06 -0.31
C GLY A 303 14.37 -18.62 0.89
N GLY A 304 13.63 -19.71 0.69
CA GLY A 304 12.94 -20.41 1.78
C GLY A 304 13.90 -20.92 2.87
N ILE A 305 14.99 -21.60 2.48
CA ILE A 305 16.02 -22.08 3.41
C ILE A 305 16.70 -20.92 4.14
N PHE A 306 16.99 -19.83 3.43
CA PHE A 306 17.60 -18.62 3.97
C PHE A 306 16.72 -17.99 5.05
N ALA A 307 15.42 -17.83 4.77
CA ALA A 307 14.47 -17.30 5.74
C ALA A 307 14.34 -18.20 6.98
N LEU A 308 14.05 -19.49 6.79
CA LEU A 308 13.88 -20.42 7.91
C LEU A 308 15.16 -20.55 8.74
N GLY A 309 16.32 -20.59 8.09
CA GLY A 309 17.60 -20.67 8.79
C GLY A 309 17.88 -19.45 9.67
N ILE A 310 17.66 -18.25 9.14
CA ILE A 310 17.82 -17.01 9.91
C ILE A 310 16.78 -16.91 11.03
N ILE A 311 15.52 -17.22 10.74
CA ILE A 311 14.46 -17.18 11.76
C ILE A 311 14.78 -18.15 12.90
N GLY A 312 15.29 -19.35 12.63
CA GLY A 312 15.71 -20.29 13.67
C GLY A 312 16.78 -19.77 14.63
N TYR A 313 17.56 -18.75 14.23
CA TYR A 313 18.51 -18.05 15.12
C TYR A 313 17.90 -16.85 15.85
N ILE A 314 16.96 -16.13 15.23
CA ILE A 314 16.38 -14.89 15.78
C ILE A 314 15.14 -15.18 16.64
N ARG A 315 14.21 -16.00 16.13
CA ARG A 315 12.96 -16.43 16.77
C ARG A 315 12.79 -17.94 16.60
N PRO A 316 13.16 -18.74 17.61
CA PRO A 316 13.03 -20.20 17.55
C PRO A 316 11.58 -20.69 17.44
N GLU A 317 10.59 -19.86 17.79
CA GLU A 317 9.17 -20.19 17.70
C GLU A 317 8.51 -19.41 16.55
N VAL A 318 7.82 -20.11 15.64
CA VAL A 318 7.18 -19.52 14.45
C VAL A 318 5.78 -20.09 14.27
N SER A 319 4.82 -19.26 13.89
CA SER A 319 3.46 -19.72 13.56
C SER A 319 3.40 -20.66 12.36
N GLY A 320 2.73 -21.81 12.53
CA GLY A 320 2.43 -22.77 11.47
C GLY A 320 1.49 -22.22 10.39
N ILE A 321 0.61 -21.28 10.73
CA ILE A 321 -0.30 -20.61 9.78
C ILE A 321 0.50 -19.67 8.85
N SER A 322 1.51 -19.00 9.42
CA SER A 322 2.43 -18.17 8.64
C SER A 322 3.23 -19.01 7.64
N LEU A 323 3.78 -20.15 8.07
CA LEU A 323 4.49 -21.11 7.22
C LEU A 323 3.60 -21.73 6.14
N ALA A 324 2.36 -22.08 6.51
CA ALA A 324 1.34 -22.60 5.59
C ALA A 324 1.00 -21.62 4.46
N THR A 325 0.98 -20.32 4.76
CA THR A 325 0.78 -19.26 3.76
C THR A 325 2.02 -19.10 2.86
N GLY A 326 3.16 -19.68 3.22
CA GLY A 326 4.38 -19.74 2.41
C GLY A 326 4.23 -20.39 1.03
N ALA A 327 3.21 -21.22 0.82
CA ALA A 327 2.84 -21.74 -0.49
C ALA A 327 2.55 -20.61 -1.50
N VAL A 328 1.92 -19.53 -1.03
CA VAL A 328 1.64 -18.32 -1.82
C VAL A 328 2.94 -17.58 -2.16
N ILE A 329 3.82 -17.45 -1.17
CA ILE A 329 5.12 -16.79 -1.32
C ILE A 329 5.94 -17.47 -2.42
N PHE A 330 5.83 -18.79 -2.57
CA PHE A 330 6.57 -19.51 -3.61
C PHE A 330 6.26 -19.05 -5.03
N GLY A 331 5.04 -18.57 -5.34
CA GLY A 331 4.74 -17.97 -6.63
C GLY A 331 5.56 -16.71 -6.90
N ILE A 332 5.71 -15.87 -5.87
CA ILE A 332 6.43 -14.58 -5.87
C ILE A 332 7.94 -14.79 -5.94
N LEU A 333 8.47 -15.77 -5.21
CA LEU A 333 9.91 -16.03 -5.14
C LEU A 333 10.53 -16.35 -6.51
N LEU A 334 9.72 -16.86 -7.43
CA LEU A 334 10.15 -17.21 -8.78
C LEU A 334 10.19 -16.00 -9.72
N ASP A 335 9.55 -14.87 -9.35
CA ASP A 335 9.42 -13.70 -10.21
C ASP A 335 10.78 -13.15 -10.65
N TYR A 336 11.72 -13.02 -9.71
CA TYR A 336 13.08 -12.57 -10.00
C TYR A 336 13.78 -13.49 -11.01
N ALA A 337 13.60 -14.80 -10.87
CA ALA A 337 14.14 -15.76 -11.82
C ALA A 337 13.45 -15.66 -13.19
N PHE A 338 12.15 -15.41 -13.26
CA PHE A 338 11.43 -15.20 -14.52
C PHE A 338 11.93 -13.98 -15.27
N HIS A 339 12.11 -12.85 -14.58
CA HIS A 339 12.68 -11.64 -15.17
C HIS A 339 14.07 -11.91 -15.72
N PHE A 340 14.93 -12.57 -14.94
CA PHE A 340 16.28 -12.92 -15.38
C PHE A 340 16.28 -13.85 -16.61
N PHE A 341 15.55 -14.97 -16.57
CA PHE A 341 15.53 -15.96 -17.65
C PHE A 341 14.83 -15.45 -18.92
N THR A 342 13.80 -14.61 -18.79
CA THR A 342 13.12 -14.01 -19.94
C THR A 342 14.02 -13.01 -20.66
N HIS A 343 14.76 -12.18 -19.92
CA HIS A 343 15.78 -11.29 -20.51
C HIS A 343 16.98 -12.06 -21.08
N LEU A 344 17.41 -13.15 -20.43
CA LEU A 344 18.46 -14.02 -20.96
C LEU A 344 18.03 -14.66 -22.30
N ARG A 345 16.76 -15.06 -22.41
CA ARG A 345 16.17 -15.60 -23.64
C ARG A 345 16.12 -14.55 -24.77
N HIS A 346 15.91 -13.28 -24.45
CA HIS A 346 15.84 -12.20 -25.44
C HIS A 346 17.23 -11.68 -25.88
N THR A 347 18.15 -11.52 -24.93
CA THR A 347 19.48 -10.96 -25.20
C THR A 347 20.50 -11.99 -25.67
N HIS A 348 20.27 -13.28 -25.38
CA HIS A 348 21.22 -14.37 -25.61
C HIS A 348 22.63 -14.11 -25.06
N SER A 349 22.75 -13.26 -24.03
CA SER A 349 24.03 -12.89 -23.41
C SER A 349 23.86 -12.74 -21.90
N LEU A 350 24.61 -13.53 -21.13
CA LEU A 350 24.58 -13.49 -19.68
C LEU A 350 25.02 -12.13 -19.13
N SER A 351 26.07 -11.55 -19.72
CA SER A 351 26.60 -10.24 -19.32
C SER A 351 25.59 -9.11 -19.56
N GLN A 352 24.87 -9.16 -20.68
CA GLN A 352 23.84 -8.18 -21.02
C GLN A 352 22.64 -8.31 -20.08
N ALA A 353 22.17 -9.54 -19.84
CA ALA A 353 21.05 -9.83 -18.95
C ALA A 353 21.31 -9.34 -17.52
N ILE A 354 22.51 -9.60 -16.97
CA ILE A 354 22.90 -9.07 -15.65
C ILE A 354 22.84 -7.54 -15.65
N LYS A 355 23.49 -6.89 -16.62
CA LYS A 355 23.58 -5.42 -16.67
C LYS A 355 22.20 -4.75 -16.75
N GLU A 356 21.30 -5.28 -17.57
CA GLU A 356 19.97 -4.71 -17.82
C GLU A 356 18.95 -5.02 -16.71
N VAL A 357 19.00 -6.22 -16.12
CA VAL A 357 17.99 -6.67 -15.13
C VAL A 357 18.37 -6.27 -13.70
N SER A 358 19.66 -6.13 -13.37
CA SER A 358 20.10 -5.88 -11.99
C SER A 358 19.45 -4.68 -11.30
N ALA A 359 19.40 -3.51 -11.96
CA ALA A 359 18.88 -2.30 -11.32
C ALA A 359 17.34 -2.34 -11.13
N PRO A 360 16.54 -2.71 -12.15
CA PRO A 360 15.10 -2.91 -11.98
C PRO A 360 14.77 -3.98 -10.94
N LEU A 361 15.46 -5.13 -10.99
CA LEU A 361 15.20 -6.26 -10.08
C LEU A 361 15.58 -5.93 -8.64
N LEU A 362 16.72 -5.24 -8.41
CA LEU A 362 17.06 -4.80 -7.06
C LEU A 362 16.06 -3.77 -6.52
N THR A 363 15.64 -2.83 -7.37
CA THR A 363 14.66 -1.82 -6.97
C THR A 363 13.34 -2.47 -6.58
N GLY A 364 12.81 -3.33 -7.44
CA GLY A 364 11.58 -4.09 -7.16
C GLY A 364 11.73 -4.98 -5.92
N SER A 365 12.79 -5.80 -5.88
CA SER A 365 13.01 -6.67 -4.71
C SER A 365 13.12 -5.90 -3.39
N PHE A 366 13.74 -4.72 -3.40
CA PHE A 366 13.83 -3.88 -2.21
C PHE A 366 12.47 -3.32 -1.80
N THR A 367 11.64 -2.85 -2.74
CA THR A 367 10.30 -2.34 -2.42
C THR A 367 9.39 -3.46 -1.91
N THR A 368 9.43 -4.64 -2.52
CA THR A 368 8.66 -5.82 -2.10
C THR A 368 9.11 -6.32 -0.72
N VAL A 369 10.42 -6.44 -0.49
CA VAL A 369 10.98 -6.82 0.82
C VAL A 369 10.53 -5.83 1.89
N MET A 370 10.64 -4.52 1.64
CA MET A 370 10.24 -3.50 2.60
C MET A 370 8.72 -3.48 2.84
N ALA A 371 7.90 -3.75 1.82
CA ALA A 371 6.45 -3.87 1.97
C ALA A 371 6.08 -5.02 2.90
N PHE A 372 6.70 -6.19 2.75
CA PHE A 372 6.50 -7.31 3.69
C PHE A 372 7.11 -7.05 5.06
N SER A 373 8.26 -6.38 5.15
CA SER A 373 8.86 -5.97 6.42
C SER A 373 7.98 -4.98 7.20
N ALA A 374 7.11 -4.21 6.53
CA ALA A 374 6.16 -3.33 7.20
C ALA A 374 5.21 -4.11 8.13
N LEU A 375 4.89 -5.37 7.83
CA LEU A 375 4.07 -6.23 8.70
C LEU A 375 4.71 -6.51 10.06
N HIS A 376 6.02 -6.27 10.23
CA HIS A 376 6.67 -6.34 11.53
C HIS A 376 6.14 -5.29 12.52
N PHE A 377 5.57 -4.19 12.02
CA PHE A 377 4.94 -3.16 12.84
C PHE A 377 3.47 -3.47 13.21
N ALA A 378 2.94 -4.61 12.78
CA ALA A 378 1.60 -5.05 13.17
C ALA A 378 1.58 -5.54 14.62
N ASN A 379 0.45 -5.42 15.31
CA ASN A 379 0.27 -5.94 16.68
C ASN A 379 -0.05 -7.45 16.72
N SER A 380 -0.05 -8.14 15.58
CA SER A 380 -0.30 -9.59 15.49
C SER A 380 1.00 -10.36 15.21
N VAL A 381 1.33 -11.31 16.08
CA VAL A 381 2.53 -12.17 15.94
C VAL A 381 2.53 -12.93 14.63
N VAL A 382 1.37 -13.39 14.16
CA VAL A 382 1.27 -14.13 12.90
C VAL A 382 1.57 -13.25 11.69
N LEU A 383 1.13 -11.98 11.70
CA LEU A 383 1.49 -11.02 10.65
C LEU A 383 2.99 -10.69 10.69
N GLN A 384 3.55 -10.52 11.88
CA GLN A 384 4.98 -10.27 12.06
C GLN A 384 5.83 -11.45 11.55
N ASP A 385 5.50 -12.68 11.94
CA ASP A 385 6.20 -13.90 11.53
C ASP A 385 6.10 -14.09 10.02
N PHE A 386 4.93 -13.83 9.44
CA PHE A 386 4.73 -13.90 7.99
C PHE A 386 5.53 -12.84 7.24
N GLY A 387 5.51 -11.59 7.70
CA GLY A 387 6.30 -10.52 7.13
C GLY A 387 7.81 -10.80 7.21
N LEU A 388 8.29 -11.34 8.34
CA LEU A 388 9.68 -11.72 8.51
C LEU A 388 10.08 -12.86 7.57
N PHE A 389 9.27 -13.92 7.49
CA PHE A 389 9.49 -15.03 6.57
C PHE A 389 9.49 -14.58 5.10
N ALA A 390 8.46 -13.84 4.67
CA ALA A 390 8.34 -13.35 3.30
C ALA A 390 9.51 -12.42 2.91
N SER A 391 9.82 -11.44 3.75
CA SER A 391 10.88 -10.46 3.49
C SER A 391 12.26 -11.13 3.38
N LEU A 392 12.61 -12.03 4.29
CA LEU A 392 13.86 -12.79 4.21
C LEU A 392 13.89 -13.75 3.02
N SER A 393 12.77 -14.42 2.70
CA SER A 393 12.72 -15.34 1.55
C SER A 393 12.95 -14.60 0.24
N LEU A 394 12.31 -13.44 0.06
CA LEU A 394 12.47 -12.60 -1.12
C LEU A 394 13.87 -12.03 -1.22
N LEU A 395 14.44 -11.55 -0.11
CA LEU A 395 15.83 -11.08 -0.06
C LEU A 395 16.81 -12.19 -0.46
N GLY A 396 16.66 -13.38 0.12
CA GLY A 396 17.48 -14.54 -0.21
C GLY A 396 17.34 -14.95 -1.69
N ALA A 397 16.12 -14.96 -2.23
CA ALA A 397 15.87 -15.27 -3.64
C ALA A 397 16.46 -14.22 -4.59
N ALA A 398 16.36 -12.93 -4.27
CA ALA A 398 16.95 -11.85 -5.06
C ALA A 398 18.48 -11.92 -5.10
N ILE A 399 19.12 -12.11 -3.93
CA ILE A 399 20.59 -12.29 -3.82
C ILE A 399 21.03 -13.51 -4.62
N PHE A 400 20.33 -14.63 -4.48
CA PHE A 400 20.67 -15.85 -5.20
C PHE A 400 20.51 -15.67 -6.71
N THR A 401 19.42 -15.03 -7.17
CA THR A 401 19.16 -14.78 -8.60
C THR A 401 20.23 -13.90 -9.24
N LEU A 402 20.72 -12.86 -8.55
CA LEU A 402 21.68 -11.91 -9.11
C LEU A 402 23.14 -12.38 -9.00
N ILE A 403 23.48 -13.16 -7.97
CA ILE A 403 24.86 -13.56 -7.69
C ILE A 403 25.10 -15.03 -8.03
N ALA A 404 24.33 -15.94 -7.42
CA ALA A 404 24.61 -17.38 -7.49
C ALA A 404 24.12 -18.02 -8.79
N LEU A 405 22.90 -17.69 -9.23
CA LEU A 405 22.27 -18.29 -10.41
C LEU A 405 23.11 -18.11 -11.69
N PRO A 406 23.66 -16.92 -12.03
CA PRO A 406 24.46 -16.77 -13.24
C PRO A 406 25.76 -17.59 -13.18
N LEU A 407 26.37 -17.73 -12.00
CA LEU A 407 27.57 -18.55 -11.78
C LEU A 407 27.26 -20.05 -11.92
N ILE A 408 26.10 -20.50 -11.45
CA ILE A 408 25.62 -21.87 -11.62
C ILE A 408 25.38 -22.17 -13.11
N LEU A 409 24.77 -21.24 -13.84
CA LEU A 409 24.54 -21.39 -15.29
C LEU A 409 25.87 -21.45 -16.07
N ASP A 410 26.85 -20.63 -15.70
CA ASP A 410 28.19 -20.66 -16.28
C ASP A 410 28.97 -21.94 -15.92
N ALA A 411 28.88 -22.41 -14.67
CA ALA A 411 29.53 -23.65 -14.22
C ALA A 411 28.91 -24.92 -14.84
N THR A 412 27.62 -24.90 -15.13
CA THR A 412 26.91 -26.03 -15.77
C THR A 412 26.95 -25.99 -17.30
N SER A 413 27.67 -25.03 -17.90
CA SER A 413 27.75 -24.83 -19.36
C SER A 413 26.36 -24.77 -20.02
N PHE A 414 25.42 -24.10 -19.36
CA PHE A 414 24.04 -24.06 -19.79
C PHE A 414 23.90 -23.34 -21.15
N ASP A 415 23.41 -24.05 -22.17
CA ASP A 415 23.30 -23.54 -23.54
C ASP A 415 22.03 -22.66 -23.71
N TYR A 416 22.18 -21.38 -23.35
CA TYR A 416 21.13 -20.36 -23.47
C TYR A 416 20.78 -20.00 -24.93
N LYS A 417 21.63 -20.33 -25.91
CA LYS A 417 21.34 -20.10 -27.35
C LYS A 417 20.32 -21.08 -27.90
N LYS A 418 20.20 -22.26 -27.29
CA LYS A 418 19.20 -23.27 -27.65
C LYS A 418 17.82 -23.03 -27.01
N ILE A 419 17.62 -21.98 -26.21
CA ILE A 419 16.26 -21.63 -25.76
C ILE A 419 15.55 -21.04 -26.99
N PRO A 420 14.44 -21.62 -27.47
CA PRO A 420 13.77 -21.13 -28.66
C PRO A 420 13.42 -19.65 -28.50
N ALA A 421 13.82 -18.81 -29.45
CA ALA A 421 13.31 -17.44 -29.51
C ALA A 421 11.78 -17.46 -29.60
N GLU A 422 11.12 -16.43 -29.09
CA GLU A 422 9.66 -16.36 -29.02
C GLU A 422 9.05 -16.29 -30.44
N GLN A 423 8.63 -17.43 -31.02
CA GLN A 423 8.01 -17.47 -32.37
C GLN A 423 6.61 -16.82 -32.40
N ARG A 424 5.92 -16.75 -31.25
CA ARG A 424 4.66 -16.03 -31.05
C ARG A 424 4.83 -15.22 -29.77
N SER A 425 5.32 -13.99 -29.90
CA SER A 425 5.39 -13.10 -28.74
C SER A 425 3.99 -12.83 -28.19
N PHE A 426 3.87 -12.73 -26.86
CA PHE A 426 2.65 -12.28 -26.21
C PHE A 426 2.38 -10.83 -26.66
N ASN A 427 1.63 -10.66 -27.75
CA ASN A 427 1.52 -9.39 -28.44
C ASN A 427 0.29 -8.65 -27.90
N ILE A 428 0.50 -7.80 -26.90
CA ILE A 428 -0.56 -6.93 -26.39
C ILE A 428 -0.94 -5.97 -27.53
N PRO A 429 -2.22 -5.91 -27.94
CA PRO A 429 -2.64 -5.05 -29.04
C PRO A 429 -2.32 -3.59 -28.72
N LYS A 430 -1.56 -2.93 -29.60
CA LYS A 430 -1.22 -1.52 -29.44
C LYS A 430 -2.47 -0.68 -29.59
N ILE A 431 -2.79 0.10 -28.55
CA ILE A 431 -3.93 1.03 -28.59
C ILE A 431 -3.63 2.14 -29.61
N PRO A 432 -4.49 2.31 -30.64
CA PRO A 432 -4.30 3.35 -31.66
C PRO A 432 -4.22 4.74 -31.03
N ALA A 433 -3.37 5.61 -31.58
CA ALA A 433 -3.14 6.95 -31.04
C ALA A 433 -4.42 7.80 -30.92
N SER A 434 -5.40 7.58 -31.81
CA SER A 434 -6.71 8.24 -31.78
C SER A 434 -7.57 7.85 -30.57
N VAL A 435 -7.42 6.62 -30.05
CA VAL A 435 -8.25 6.08 -28.97
C VAL A 435 -7.62 6.30 -27.59
N ARG A 436 -6.31 6.52 -27.53
CA ARG A 436 -5.54 6.67 -26.27
C ARG A 436 -6.11 7.69 -25.29
N SER A 437 -6.53 8.87 -25.77
CA SER A 437 -7.14 9.89 -24.90
C SER A 437 -8.48 9.42 -24.32
N TYR A 438 -9.28 8.68 -25.09
CA TYR A 438 -10.54 8.10 -24.60
C TYR A 438 -10.30 7.01 -23.57
N VAL A 439 -9.24 6.21 -23.71
CA VAL A 439 -8.86 5.19 -22.71
C VAL A 439 -8.51 5.84 -21.37
N LEU A 440 -7.74 6.93 -21.36
CA LEU A 440 -7.43 7.67 -20.13
C LEU A 440 -8.70 8.21 -19.46
N VAL A 441 -9.63 8.77 -20.25
CA VAL A 441 -10.91 9.27 -19.74
C VAL A 441 -11.78 8.11 -19.21
N ALA A 442 -11.87 6.99 -19.94
CA ALA A 442 -12.66 5.83 -19.54
C ALA A 442 -12.16 5.22 -18.23
N ILE A 443 -10.84 5.03 -18.09
CA ILE A 443 -10.23 4.53 -16.84
C ILE A 443 -10.43 5.55 -15.72
N GLY A 444 -10.31 6.86 -15.99
CA GLY A 444 -10.62 7.91 -15.01
C GLY A 444 -12.07 7.83 -14.51
N VAL A 445 -13.04 7.71 -15.42
CA VAL A 445 -14.47 7.59 -15.06
C VAL A 445 -14.75 6.30 -14.28
N LEU A 446 -14.25 5.16 -14.76
CA LEU A 446 -14.40 3.88 -14.05
C LEU A 446 -13.77 3.93 -12.66
N THR A 447 -12.62 4.59 -12.51
CA THR A 447 -11.98 4.76 -11.21
C THR A 447 -12.83 5.60 -10.26
N LEU A 448 -13.50 6.65 -10.75
CA LEU A 448 -14.46 7.42 -9.94
C LEU A 448 -15.70 6.60 -9.54
N VAL A 449 -16.19 5.74 -10.44
CA VAL A 449 -17.29 4.80 -10.15
C VAL A 449 -16.88 3.80 -9.07
N PHE A 450 -15.74 3.13 -9.23
CA PHE A 450 -15.24 2.19 -8.22
C PHE A 450 -14.87 2.87 -6.91
N LEU A 451 -14.39 4.12 -6.93
CA LEU A 451 -14.15 4.91 -5.72
C LEU A 451 -15.44 5.21 -4.95
N TYR A 452 -16.56 5.41 -5.65
CA TYR A 452 -17.87 5.52 -5.01
C TYR A 452 -18.27 4.19 -4.34
N PHE A 453 -18.14 3.07 -5.07
CA PHE A 453 -18.48 1.75 -4.53
C PHE A 453 -17.57 1.28 -3.39
N ALA A 454 -16.29 1.65 -3.41
CA ALA A 454 -15.32 1.30 -2.38
C ALA A 454 -15.75 1.74 -0.97
N ARG A 455 -16.62 2.76 -0.84
CA ARG A 455 -17.18 3.21 0.44
C ARG A 455 -18.14 2.21 1.08
N PHE A 456 -18.68 1.26 0.31
CA PHE A 456 -19.60 0.22 0.78
C PHE A 456 -18.89 -1.10 1.09
N THR A 457 -17.55 -1.11 1.13
CA THR A 457 -16.79 -2.31 1.48
C THR A 457 -17.06 -2.69 2.95
N GLU A 458 -17.58 -3.90 3.17
CA GLU A 458 -17.86 -4.44 4.51
C GLU A 458 -16.67 -5.23 5.06
N PHE A 459 -16.51 -5.22 6.39
CA PHE A 459 -15.54 -6.04 7.11
C PHE A 459 -16.28 -7.12 7.92
N ASP A 460 -15.90 -8.38 7.77
CA ASP A 460 -16.47 -9.50 8.51
C ASP A 460 -15.93 -9.51 9.94
N SER A 461 -16.80 -9.17 10.90
CA SER A 461 -16.50 -9.12 12.33
C SER A 461 -16.67 -10.48 13.04
N GLY A 462 -17.14 -11.52 12.33
CA GLY A 462 -17.41 -12.82 12.92
C GLY A 462 -16.19 -13.74 12.88
N PHE A 463 -15.44 -13.84 14.00
CA PHE A 463 -14.32 -14.78 14.10
C PHE A 463 -14.74 -16.25 13.87
N GLU A 464 -15.98 -16.59 14.21
CA GLU A 464 -16.57 -17.91 13.99
C GLU A 464 -16.66 -18.28 12.50
N ASN A 465 -16.84 -17.30 11.61
CA ASN A 465 -16.90 -17.50 10.16
C ASN A 465 -15.53 -17.90 9.57
N LEU A 466 -14.44 -17.73 10.33
CA LEU A 466 -13.08 -18.08 9.92
C LEU A 466 -12.64 -19.44 10.46
N SER A 467 -13.47 -20.09 11.27
CA SER A 467 -13.23 -21.39 11.88
C SER A 467 -14.12 -22.47 11.24
N ILE A 468 -13.70 -23.73 11.35
CA ILE A 468 -14.52 -24.86 10.92
C ILE A 468 -15.63 -25.09 11.94
N GLN A 469 -16.85 -24.76 11.55
CA GLN A 469 -18.08 -25.16 12.21
C GLN A 469 -18.89 -26.03 11.25
N ASP A 470 -18.65 -27.34 11.26
CA ASP A 470 -19.50 -28.28 10.55
C ASP A 470 -20.81 -28.51 11.32
N ASP A 471 -21.84 -28.96 10.60
CA ASP A 471 -23.17 -29.18 11.19
C ASP A 471 -23.13 -30.23 12.31
N ASP A 472 -22.24 -31.23 12.22
CA ASP A 472 -22.02 -32.23 13.28
C ASP A 472 -21.56 -31.57 14.60
N LEU A 473 -20.57 -30.68 14.55
CA LEU A 473 -20.06 -30.00 15.73
C LEU A 473 -21.09 -29.05 16.34
N SER A 474 -21.81 -28.30 15.50
CA SER A 474 -22.89 -27.40 15.94
C SER A 474 -24.03 -28.18 16.62
N ASN A 475 -24.41 -29.33 16.04
CA ASN A 475 -25.46 -30.19 16.60
C ASN A 475 -25.02 -30.83 17.92
N ARG A 476 -23.75 -31.24 18.06
CA ARG A 476 -23.20 -31.78 19.31
C ARG A 476 -23.12 -30.72 20.41
N GLU A 477 -22.67 -29.51 20.08
CA GLU A 477 -22.67 -28.39 21.00
C GLU A 477 -24.09 -28.12 21.54
N GLN A 478 -25.08 -28.05 20.65
CA GLN A 478 -26.47 -27.85 21.05
C GLN A 478 -27.01 -29.00 21.90
N ALA A 479 -26.74 -30.25 21.51
CA ALA A 479 -27.24 -31.42 22.21
C ALA A 479 -26.62 -31.60 23.61
N LEU A 480 -25.37 -31.17 23.82
CA LEU A 480 -24.63 -31.40 25.07
C LEU A 480 -24.58 -30.19 26.00
N THR A 481 -24.70 -28.99 25.46
CA THR A 481 -24.68 -27.75 26.26
C THR A 481 -26.05 -27.11 26.41
N GLY A 482 -27.04 -27.53 25.61
CA GLY A 482 -28.38 -26.94 25.56
C GLY A 482 -28.42 -25.54 24.92
N ILE A 483 -27.28 -25.07 24.39
CA ILE A 483 -27.15 -23.74 23.77
C ILE A 483 -27.21 -23.91 22.26
N ASN A 484 -28.06 -23.15 21.57
CA ASN A 484 -27.97 -23.04 20.13
C ASN A 484 -26.91 -21.99 19.75
N PRO A 485 -25.71 -22.39 19.30
CA PRO A 485 -24.62 -21.45 19.00
C PRO A 485 -24.97 -20.42 17.91
N ARG A 486 -25.98 -20.71 17.07
CA ARG A 486 -26.45 -19.80 16.01
C ARG A 486 -27.46 -18.75 16.49
N ALA A 487 -28.09 -18.94 17.65
CA ALA A 487 -29.19 -18.09 18.13
C ALA A 487 -28.96 -17.52 19.54
N GLU A 488 -28.09 -18.13 20.32
CA GLU A 488 -27.85 -17.84 21.73
C GLU A 488 -26.35 -17.60 21.96
N LYS A 489 -26.01 -16.71 22.88
CA LYS A 489 -24.64 -16.46 23.29
C LYS A 489 -24.47 -16.66 24.78
N ARG A 490 -23.37 -17.34 25.14
CA ARG A 490 -22.88 -17.44 26.52
C ARG A 490 -21.95 -16.26 26.81
N ILE A 491 -22.25 -15.50 27.84
CA ILE A 491 -21.40 -14.41 28.32
C ILE A 491 -21.09 -14.59 29.82
N TYR A 492 -20.02 -13.96 30.28
CA TYR A 492 -19.56 -14.02 31.67
C TYR A 492 -19.65 -12.63 32.31
N VAL A 493 -20.11 -12.58 33.55
CA VAL A 493 -20.23 -11.34 34.33
C VAL A 493 -19.33 -11.47 35.55
N PHE A 494 -18.44 -10.51 35.72
CA PHE A 494 -17.46 -10.46 36.78
C PHE A 494 -17.85 -9.37 37.78
N ALA A 495 -18.08 -9.76 39.03
CA ALA A 495 -18.27 -8.85 40.14
C ALA A 495 -16.98 -8.82 40.98
N THR A 496 -16.20 -7.74 40.83
CA THR A 496 -14.83 -7.65 41.35
C THR A 496 -14.70 -6.55 42.38
N SER A 497 -14.04 -6.84 43.51
CA SER A 497 -13.65 -5.81 44.47
C SER A 497 -12.42 -6.23 45.29
N PRO A 498 -11.53 -5.29 45.67
CA PRO A 498 -10.45 -5.54 46.63
C PRO A 498 -10.94 -6.07 47.98
N VAL A 499 -12.15 -5.68 48.37
CA VAL A 499 -12.81 -6.12 49.62
C VAL A 499 -13.86 -7.18 49.29
N ARG A 500 -13.70 -8.39 49.82
CA ARG A 500 -14.60 -9.54 49.59
C ARG A 500 -16.07 -9.22 49.88
N ALA A 501 -16.36 -8.57 51.00
CA ALA A 501 -17.73 -8.22 51.38
C ALA A 501 -18.42 -7.29 50.35
N HIS A 502 -17.65 -6.41 49.70
CA HIS A 502 -18.19 -5.57 48.63
C HIS A 502 -18.38 -6.35 47.33
N ALA A 503 -17.46 -7.27 46.99
CA ALA A 503 -17.65 -8.19 45.85
C ALA A 503 -18.89 -9.07 46.01
N GLU A 504 -19.14 -9.59 47.23
CA GLU A 504 -20.34 -10.36 47.56
C GLU A 504 -21.61 -9.54 47.37
N LYS A 505 -21.60 -8.26 47.79
CA LYS A 505 -22.72 -7.34 47.57
C LYS A 505 -23.01 -7.11 46.08
N VAL A 506 -21.97 -6.81 45.30
CA VAL A 506 -22.11 -6.60 43.86
C VAL A 506 -22.61 -7.86 43.16
N ASN A 507 -22.07 -9.04 43.51
CA ASN A 507 -22.52 -10.33 42.98
C ASN A 507 -23.99 -10.61 43.30
N PHE A 508 -24.46 -10.25 44.50
CA PHE A 508 -25.86 -10.38 44.89
C PHE A 508 -26.78 -9.43 44.10
N GLU A 509 -26.36 -8.19 43.87
CA GLU A 509 -27.10 -7.23 43.02
C GLU A 509 -27.22 -7.73 41.57
N VAL A 510 -26.14 -8.29 41.02
CA VAL A 510 -26.15 -8.97 39.72
C VAL A 510 -27.16 -10.12 39.70
N TYR A 511 -27.13 -11.00 40.70
CA TYR A 511 -28.08 -12.11 40.82
C TYR A 511 -29.54 -11.64 40.81
N GLN A 512 -29.88 -10.60 41.59
CA GLN A 512 -31.24 -10.05 41.61
C GLN A 512 -31.67 -9.51 40.25
N LYS A 513 -30.77 -8.81 39.55
CA LYS A 513 -31.03 -8.29 38.20
C LYS A 513 -31.26 -9.44 37.20
N LEU A 514 -30.47 -10.50 37.26
CA LEU A 514 -30.60 -11.66 36.40
C LEU A 514 -31.90 -12.44 36.62
N VAL A 515 -32.35 -12.58 37.88
CA VAL A 515 -33.67 -13.17 38.18
C VAL A 515 -34.78 -12.38 37.49
N ALA A 516 -34.76 -11.05 37.57
CA ALA A 516 -35.74 -10.18 36.91
C ALA A 516 -35.66 -10.28 35.37
N LEU A 517 -34.46 -10.37 34.80
CA LEU A 517 -34.29 -10.57 33.35
C LEU A 517 -34.82 -11.94 32.88
N LYS A 518 -34.65 -13.00 33.69
CA LYS A 518 -35.18 -14.34 33.38
C LYS A 518 -36.71 -14.37 33.42
N GLN A 519 -37.31 -13.72 34.43
CA GLN A 519 -38.77 -13.61 34.56
C GLN A 519 -39.40 -12.85 33.38
N ASN A 520 -38.68 -11.88 32.81
CA ASN A 520 -39.12 -11.12 31.63
C ASN A 520 -38.73 -11.78 30.29
N SER A 521 -38.25 -13.03 30.30
CA SER A 521 -37.78 -13.76 29.10
C SER A 521 -36.74 -13.00 28.27
N LYS A 522 -35.89 -12.19 28.93
CA LYS A 522 -34.75 -11.48 28.32
C LYS A 522 -33.45 -12.29 28.30
N ILE A 523 -33.38 -13.33 29.13
CA ILE A 523 -32.29 -14.30 29.18
C ILE A 523 -32.89 -15.70 29.32
N ASN A 524 -32.20 -16.72 28.82
CA ASN A 524 -32.71 -18.10 28.84
C ASN A 524 -32.35 -18.79 30.16
N SER A 525 -31.10 -18.67 30.59
CA SER A 525 -30.63 -19.21 31.87
C SER A 525 -29.37 -18.50 32.36
N PHE A 526 -29.05 -18.69 33.64
CA PHE A 526 -27.82 -18.20 34.25
C PHE A 526 -27.41 -19.10 35.42
N VAL A 527 -26.11 -19.12 35.73
CA VAL A 527 -25.53 -19.82 36.89
C VAL A 527 -24.73 -18.80 37.69
N SER A 528 -25.12 -18.57 38.95
CA SER A 528 -24.52 -17.57 39.83
C SER A 528 -24.43 -18.09 41.26
N SER A 529 -23.28 -17.84 41.91
CA SER A 529 -23.09 -18.06 43.36
C SER A 529 -23.86 -17.04 44.21
N GLY A 530 -24.36 -15.95 43.61
CA GLY A 530 -25.10 -14.89 44.30
C GLY A 530 -26.38 -15.37 44.97
N ALA A 531 -26.97 -16.49 44.54
CA ALA A 531 -28.13 -17.09 45.17
C ALA A 531 -27.88 -17.53 46.64
N PHE A 532 -26.63 -17.87 46.97
CA PHE A 532 -26.22 -18.35 48.29
C PHE A 532 -25.43 -17.30 49.10
N LEU A 533 -24.90 -16.28 48.43
CA LEU A 533 -24.06 -15.22 49.02
C LEU A 533 -24.88 -13.98 49.36
N ILE A 534 -25.66 -14.04 50.45
CA ILE A 534 -26.49 -12.92 50.88
C ILE A 534 -25.62 -11.88 51.61
N PRO A 535 -25.68 -10.58 51.26
CA PRO A 535 -24.91 -9.53 51.93
C PRO A 535 -25.22 -9.45 53.42
N ARG A 536 -24.20 -9.16 54.25
CA ARG A 536 -24.31 -9.17 55.72
C ARG A 536 -25.44 -8.30 56.26
N ASP A 537 -25.64 -7.12 55.69
CA ASP A 537 -26.69 -6.17 56.11
C ASP A 537 -28.08 -6.79 55.92
N LEU A 538 -28.30 -7.47 54.79
CA LEU A 538 -29.55 -8.14 54.46
C LEU A 538 -29.74 -9.42 55.29
N GLN A 539 -28.66 -10.13 55.64
CA GLN A 539 -28.75 -11.27 56.56
C GLN A 539 -29.28 -10.85 57.93
N ILE A 540 -28.82 -9.71 58.46
CA ILE A 540 -29.29 -9.17 59.75
C ILE A 540 -30.79 -8.85 59.66
N GLU A 541 -31.20 -8.15 58.60
CA GLU A 541 -32.61 -7.82 58.35
C GLU A 541 -33.50 -9.07 58.27
N ARG A 542 -33.08 -10.08 57.49
CA ARG A 542 -33.84 -11.33 57.30
C ARG A 542 -33.91 -12.16 58.58
N LYS A 543 -32.83 -12.22 59.38
CA LYS A 543 -32.83 -12.86 60.72
C LYS A 543 -33.80 -12.16 61.67
N LEU A 544 -33.79 -10.82 61.72
CA LEU A 544 -34.72 -10.05 62.54
C LEU A 544 -36.19 -10.31 62.13
N ARG A 545 -36.46 -10.38 60.83
CA ARG A 545 -37.79 -10.72 60.29
C ARG A 545 -38.23 -12.13 60.71
N TRP A 546 -37.35 -13.12 60.59
CA TRP A 546 -37.64 -14.50 61.03
C TRP A 546 -37.97 -14.58 62.52
N ASN A 547 -37.14 -13.94 63.36
CA ASN A 547 -37.34 -13.91 64.81
C ASN A 547 -38.62 -13.14 65.20
N SER A 548 -38.94 -12.06 64.48
CA SER A 548 -40.18 -11.29 64.71
C SER A 548 -41.42 -12.07 64.27
N PHE A 549 -41.34 -12.82 63.16
CA PHE A 549 -42.41 -13.70 62.71
C PHE A 549 -42.65 -14.82 63.72
N TRP A 550 -41.59 -15.46 64.24
CA TRP A 550 -41.68 -16.49 65.27
C TRP A 550 -41.64 -15.91 66.70
N ASN A 551 -42.61 -15.07 67.02
CA ASN A 551 -42.77 -14.58 68.39
C ASN A 551 -43.16 -15.70 69.38
N VAL A 552 -43.02 -15.42 70.68
CA VAL A 552 -43.26 -16.39 71.77
C VAL A 552 -44.65 -17.03 71.66
N GLN A 553 -45.70 -16.22 71.47
CA GLN A 553 -47.07 -16.72 71.36
C GLN A 553 -47.28 -17.67 70.16
N ARG A 554 -46.71 -17.34 69.00
CA ARG A 554 -46.82 -18.16 67.79
C ARG A 554 -46.05 -19.46 67.93
N LYS A 555 -44.86 -19.43 68.54
CA LYS A 555 -44.07 -20.64 68.83
C LYS A 555 -44.83 -21.59 69.76
N ASP A 556 -45.29 -21.09 70.90
CA ASP A 556 -45.99 -21.91 71.90
C ASP A 556 -47.28 -22.52 71.35
N SER A 557 -48.07 -21.72 70.61
CA SER A 557 -49.29 -22.21 69.97
C SER A 557 -49.00 -23.30 68.93
N THR A 558 -48.00 -23.08 68.07
CA THR A 558 -47.64 -24.04 67.01
C THR A 558 -47.09 -25.33 67.61
N PHE A 559 -46.14 -25.24 68.54
CA PHE A 559 -45.51 -26.41 69.17
C PHE A 559 -46.52 -27.24 69.97
N ARG A 560 -47.42 -26.58 70.72
CA ARG A 560 -48.48 -27.29 71.44
C ARG A 560 -49.42 -28.06 70.52
N ILE A 561 -49.85 -27.46 69.41
CA ILE A 561 -50.75 -28.12 68.44
C ILE A 561 -50.01 -29.25 67.72
N LEU A 562 -48.74 -29.04 67.35
CA LEU A 562 -47.89 -30.03 66.73
C LEU A 562 -47.71 -31.26 67.65
N ASP A 563 -47.37 -31.06 68.93
CA ASP A 563 -47.14 -32.14 69.89
C ASP A 563 -48.42 -32.93 70.20
N GLN A 564 -49.54 -32.23 70.38
CA GLN A 564 -50.84 -32.88 70.58
C GLN A 564 -51.24 -33.74 69.37
N THR A 565 -50.95 -33.27 68.17
CA THR A 565 -51.27 -33.98 66.93
C THR A 565 -50.31 -35.15 66.72
N ALA A 566 -49.01 -34.92 66.91
CA ALA A 566 -47.96 -35.94 66.78
C ALA A 566 -48.22 -37.13 67.71
N ALA A 567 -48.55 -36.86 68.98
CA ALA A 567 -48.89 -37.90 69.96
C ALA A 567 -50.14 -38.69 69.54
N LYS A 568 -51.17 -38.02 68.98
CA LYS A 568 -52.37 -38.69 68.46
C LYS A 568 -52.11 -39.55 67.23
N SER A 569 -51.14 -39.17 66.41
CA SER A 569 -50.73 -39.93 65.21
C SER A 569 -49.68 -41.01 65.49
N GLY A 570 -49.28 -41.22 66.77
CA GLY A 570 -48.36 -42.29 67.16
C GLY A 570 -46.86 -41.96 67.10
N PHE A 571 -46.50 -40.69 66.94
CA PHE A 571 -45.10 -40.25 67.01
C PHE A 571 -44.59 -40.15 68.46
N ASN A 572 -43.28 -40.34 68.66
CA ASN A 572 -42.62 -40.08 69.94
C ASN A 572 -42.72 -38.58 70.31
N ALA A 573 -42.82 -38.25 71.59
CA ALA A 573 -42.87 -36.88 72.10
C ALA A 573 -41.71 -35.97 71.63
N TYR A 574 -40.57 -36.56 71.30
CA TYR A 574 -39.37 -35.85 70.83
C TYR A 574 -39.15 -35.93 69.32
N ALA A 575 -40.08 -36.55 68.56
CA ALA A 575 -39.89 -36.85 67.14
C ALA A 575 -39.67 -35.62 66.23
N PHE A 576 -40.11 -34.43 66.66
CA PHE A 576 -40.00 -33.18 65.90
C PHE A 576 -39.20 -32.10 66.64
N ASN A 577 -38.28 -32.49 67.53
CA ASN A 577 -37.42 -31.52 68.22
C ASN A 577 -36.53 -30.76 67.24
N ASP A 578 -36.02 -31.40 66.19
CA ASP A 578 -35.18 -30.77 65.17
C ASP A 578 -35.90 -29.60 64.48
N PHE A 579 -37.19 -29.75 64.19
CA PHE A 579 -38.05 -28.66 63.71
C PHE A 579 -38.16 -27.50 64.72
N LYS A 580 -38.39 -27.82 66.01
CA LYS A 580 -38.53 -26.82 67.08
C LYS A 580 -37.23 -26.05 67.32
N ASP A 581 -36.10 -26.75 67.27
CA ASP A 581 -34.76 -26.17 67.44
C ASP A 581 -34.37 -25.32 66.23
N TRP A 582 -34.72 -25.74 65.02
CA TRP A 582 -34.58 -24.93 63.80
C TRP A 582 -35.39 -23.64 63.86
N VAL A 583 -36.69 -23.69 64.19
CA VAL A 583 -37.53 -22.49 64.37
C VAL A 583 -37.00 -21.59 65.49
N SER A 584 -36.37 -22.17 66.51
CA SER A 584 -35.77 -21.43 67.62
C SER A 584 -34.36 -20.89 67.34
N GLY A 585 -33.79 -21.18 66.17
CA GLY A 585 -32.46 -20.71 65.76
C GLY A 585 -31.31 -21.41 66.47
N ARG A 586 -31.52 -22.63 66.99
CA ARG A 586 -30.52 -23.42 67.71
C ARG A 586 -29.75 -24.40 66.83
N ASN A 587 -30.14 -24.55 65.56
CA ASN A 587 -29.50 -25.49 64.63
C ASN A 587 -28.22 -24.91 64.02
N GLN A 588 -27.17 -25.73 63.89
CA GLN A 588 -25.92 -25.37 63.22
C GLN A 588 -25.72 -26.25 61.99
N SER A 589 -25.31 -25.65 60.88
CA SER A 589 -25.05 -26.35 59.61
C SER A 589 -23.77 -27.16 59.75
N SER A 590 -23.80 -28.43 59.35
CA SER A 590 -22.58 -29.24 59.20
C SER A 590 -21.80 -28.89 57.93
N VAL A 591 -22.49 -28.34 56.92
CA VAL A 591 -21.93 -28.02 55.60
C VAL A 591 -21.46 -26.56 55.55
N SER A 592 -20.20 -26.36 55.14
CA SER A 592 -19.64 -25.02 54.88
C SER A 592 -20.02 -24.50 53.49
N LEU A 593 -19.99 -23.19 53.29
CA LEU A 593 -20.26 -22.58 51.97
C LEU A 593 -19.26 -23.05 50.89
N ASP A 594 -17.99 -23.24 51.25
CA ASP A 594 -16.98 -23.74 50.32
C ASP A 594 -17.24 -25.21 49.95
N THR A 595 -17.67 -26.03 50.92
CA THR A 595 -18.13 -27.41 50.69
C THR A 595 -19.31 -27.42 49.72
N LEU A 596 -20.33 -26.59 49.96
CA LEU A 596 -21.48 -26.45 49.08
C LEU A 596 -21.10 -26.04 47.65
N PHE A 597 -20.15 -25.10 47.50
CA PHE A 597 -19.71 -24.66 46.18
C PHE A 597 -19.00 -25.76 45.40
N ASN A 598 -18.20 -26.58 46.07
CA ASN A 598 -17.56 -27.75 45.47
C ASN A 598 -18.60 -28.79 45.00
N GLU A 599 -19.59 -29.08 45.85
CA GLU A 599 -20.67 -30.05 45.55
C GLU A 599 -21.57 -29.58 44.40
N LEU A 600 -21.93 -28.30 44.39
CA LEU A 600 -22.67 -27.69 43.30
C LEU A 600 -21.82 -27.52 42.02
N GLY A 601 -20.50 -27.68 42.10
CA GLY A 601 -19.57 -27.48 40.98
C GLY A 601 -19.51 -26.02 40.51
N ILE A 602 -19.78 -25.08 41.42
CA ILE A 602 -19.71 -23.62 41.21
C ILE A 602 -18.49 -23.00 41.91
N ASP A 603 -17.62 -23.82 42.48
CA ASP A 603 -16.31 -23.44 43.03
C ASP A 603 -15.43 -22.71 42.01
N ASN A 604 -15.52 -23.11 40.74
CA ASN A 604 -14.82 -22.47 39.63
C ASN A 604 -15.35 -21.05 39.31
N LEU A 605 -16.47 -20.64 39.91
CA LEU A 605 -17.07 -19.32 39.74
C LEU A 605 -16.59 -18.29 40.78
N VAL A 606 -15.63 -18.65 41.64
CA VAL A 606 -15.07 -17.74 42.65
C VAL A 606 -13.55 -17.72 42.54
N ASP A 607 -12.97 -16.53 42.40
CA ASP A 607 -11.54 -16.29 42.40
C ASP A 607 -11.11 -15.37 43.55
N VAL A 608 -10.24 -15.87 44.42
CA VAL A 608 -9.77 -15.16 45.63
C VAL A 608 -8.27 -14.92 45.49
N LYS A 609 -7.85 -13.65 45.47
CA LYS A 609 -6.44 -13.22 45.32
C LYS A 609 -6.04 -12.23 46.41
N SER A 610 -4.74 -11.97 46.53
CA SER A 610 -4.19 -10.93 47.41
C SER A 610 -4.67 -9.51 47.04
N SER A 611 -5.04 -9.28 45.77
CA SER A 611 -5.53 -8.00 45.25
C SER A 611 -7.05 -7.82 45.35
N GLY A 612 -7.81 -8.86 45.71
CA GLY A 612 -9.27 -8.81 45.78
C GLY A 612 -9.99 -10.14 45.54
N THR A 613 -11.32 -10.11 45.60
CA THR A 613 -12.21 -11.25 45.30
C THR A 613 -13.05 -10.95 44.06
N THR A 614 -13.16 -11.92 43.16
CA THR A 614 -13.96 -11.86 41.93
C THR A 614 -14.98 -12.99 41.93
N PHE A 615 -16.26 -12.66 41.74
CA PHE A 615 -17.31 -13.63 41.49
C PHE A 615 -17.69 -13.64 40.01
N ILE A 616 -17.81 -14.84 39.44
CA ILE A 616 -18.09 -15.06 38.03
C ILE A 616 -19.53 -15.59 37.91
N THR A 617 -20.35 -14.95 37.09
CA THR A 617 -21.69 -15.43 36.76
C THR A 617 -21.76 -15.74 35.27
N THR A 618 -22.22 -16.94 34.92
CA THR A 618 -22.41 -17.35 33.52
C THR A 618 -23.86 -17.11 33.12
N LEU A 619 -24.13 -16.49 31.98
CA LEU A 619 -25.49 -16.35 31.45
C LEU A 619 -25.60 -16.68 29.96
N ILE A 620 -26.78 -17.20 29.58
CA ILE A 620 -27.15 -17.54 28.20
C ILE A 620 -28.24 -16.57 27.75
N VAL A 621 -27.94 -15.81 26.69
CA VAL A 621 -28.78 -14.72 26.19
C VAL A 621 -29.12 -14.95 24.71
N PRO A 622 -30.38 -14.78 24.31
CA PRO A 622 -30.73 -14.70 22.89
C PRO A 622 -29.95 -13.58 22.20
N GLN A 623 -29.35 -13.85 21.03
CA GLN A 623 -28.47 -12.89 20.36
C GLN A 623 -29.14 -11.53 20.09
N LYS A 624 -30.47 -11.53 19.88
CA LYS A 624 -31.29 -10.31 19.68
C LYS A 624 -31.37 -9.39 20.91
N GLN A 625 -31.28 -9.94 22.11
CA GLN A 625 -31.42 -9.22 23.38
C GLN A 625 -30.06 -8.91 24.04
N LEU A 626 -28.97 -9.45 23.49
CA LEU A 626 -27.62 -9.35 24.03
C LEU A 626 -27.19 -7.92 24.34
N SER A 627 -27.38 -6.99 23.41
CA SER A 627 -26.97 -5.59 23.58
C SER A 627 -27.73 -4.88 24.71
N GLU A 628 -29.02 -5.18 24.88
CA GLU A 628 -29.87 -4.59 25.92
C GLU A 628 -29.49 -5.16 27.30
N VAL A 629 -29.32 -6.48 27.41
CA VAL A 629 -28.91 -7.15 28.65
C VAL A 629 -27.53 -6.68 29.13
N LYS A 630 -26.56 -6.51 28.21
CA LYS A 630 -25.25 -5.95 28.54
C LYS A 630 -25.35 -4.53 29.08
N LYS A 631 -26.15 -3.69 28.43
CA LYS A 631 -26.36 -2.30 28.87
C LYS A 631 -26.94 -2.26 30.28
N ASP A 632 -27.93 -3.09 30.57
CA ASP A 632 -28.57 -3.18 31.89
C ASP A 632 -27.59 -3.62 32.99
N LEU A 633 -26.74 -4.62 32.70
CA LEU A 633 -25.79 -5.16 33.68
C LEU A 633 -24.59 -4.23 33.91
N ARG A 634 -24.12 -3.50 32.88
CA ARG A 634 -23.04 -2.49 33.01
C ARG A 634 -23.44 -1.27 33.86
N THR A 635 -24.72 -1.11 34.21
CA THR A 635 -25.16 -0.03 35.12
C THR A 635 -24.80 -0.29 36.58
N ILE A 636 -24.45 -1.52 36.95
CA ILE A 636 -24.09 -1.91 38.32
C ILE A 636 -22.60 -1.60 38.54
N PRO A 637 -22.22 -0.71 39.47
CA PRO A 637 -20.83 -0.39 39.74
C PRO A 637 -20.03 -1.62 40.22
N GLY A 638 -18.82 -1.82 39.67
CA GLY A 638 -17.97 -2.98 40.00
C GLY A 638 -18.31 -4.26 39.24
N VAL A 639 -19.16 -4.15 38.20
CA VAL A 639 -19.51 -5.24 37.28
C VAL A 639 -18.87 -5.04 35.93
N ASP A 640 -18.04 -6.00 35.54
CA ASP A 640 -17.50 -6.12 34.19
C ASP A 640 -18.19 -7.26 33.46
N ILE A 641 -18.51 -7.06 32.18
CA ILE A 641 -19.14 -8.08 31.34
C ILE A 641 -18.20 -8.46 30.23
N PHE A 642 -18.04 -9.77 30.07
CA PHE A 642 -17.22 -10.35 29.04
C PHE A 642 -18.07 -11.13 28.04
N ASP A 643 -17.92 -10.75 26.77
CA ASP A 643 -18.44 -11.49 25.62
C ASP A 643 -17.28 -11.79 24.67
N ARG A 644 -17.06 -13.07 24.39
CA ARG A 644 -16.04 -13.54 23.45
C ARG A 644 -16.21 -12.92 22.06
N GLY A 645 -17.45 -12.70 21.62
CA GLY A 645 -17.74 -12.06 20.34
C GLY A 645 -17.44 -10.57 20.32
N GLU A 646 -17.63 -9.87 21.44
CA GLU A 646 -17.29 -8.45 21.57
C GLU A 646 -15.77 -8.25 21.57
N LEU A 647 -15.02 -9.10 22.26
CA LEU A 647 -13.56 -9.10 22.20
C LEU A 647 -13.01 -9.48 20.83
N ALA A 648 -13.57 -10.50 20.19
CA ALA A 648 -13.23 -10.77 18.79
C ALA A 648 -13.49 -9.54 17.91
N GLY A 649 -14.58 -8.81 18.14
CA GLY A 649 -14.88 -7.55 17.47
C GLY A 649 -13.90 -6.41 17.79
N GLU A 650 -13.51 -6.22 19.04
CA GLU A 650 -12.53 -5.22 19.47
C GLU A 650 -11.13 -5.52 18.90
N LEU A 651 -10.70 -6.79 18.95
CA LEU A 651 -9.45 -7.25 18.36
C LEU A 651 -9.47 -7.10 16.83
N LEU A 652 -10.61 -7.38 16.18
CA LEU A 652 -10.77 -7.13 14.75
C LEU A 652 -10.73 -5.64 14.40
N THR A 653 -11.23 -4.78 15.28
CA THR A 653 -11.13 -3.32 15.10
C THR A 653 -9.67 -2.87 15.23
N MET A 654 -8.92 -3.40 16.19
CA MET A 654 -7.47 -3.17 16.32
C MET A 654 -6.71 -3.65 15.07
N VAL A 655 -7.01 -4.85 14.55
CA VAL A 655 -6.38 -5.37 13.33
C VAL A 655 -6.75 -4.52 12.10
N LYS A 656 -7.97 -3.97 12.04
CA LYS A 656 -8.39 -3.05 10.98
C LYS A 656 -7.65 -1.71 11.04
N ASP A 657 -7.39 -1.19 12.23
CA ASP A 657 -6.60 0.02 12.40
C ASP A 657 -5.13 -0.22 12.03
N ASP A 658 -4.57 -1.35 12.45
CA ASP A 658 -3.26 -1.84 12.00
C ASP A 658 -3.21 -1.93 10.48
N PHE A 659 -4.26 -2.44 9.84
CA PHE A 659 -4.31 -2.54 8.37
C PHE A 659 -4.15 -1.19 7.67
N ASN A 660 -4.90 -0.18 8.08
CA ASN A 660 -4.81 1.15 7.48
C ASN A 660 -3.42 1.78 7.70
N TYR A 661 -2.87 1.58 8.90
CA TYR A 661 -1.53 2.04 9.26
C TYR A 661 -0.44 1.36 8.41
N LEU A 662 -0.48 0.04 8.30
CA LEU A 662 0.44 -0.78 7.49
C LEU A 662 0.36 -0.42 6.01
N LEU A 663 -0.84 -0.17 5.50
CA LEU A 663 -1.05 0.27 4.13
C LEU A 663 -0.39 1.63 3.88
N LEU A 664 -0.57 2.59 4.79
CA LEU A 664 0.04 3.91 4.66
C LEU A 664 1.57 3.84 4.72
N ILE A 665 2.13 3.03 5.62
CA ILE A 665 3.58 2.86 5.75
C ILE A 665 4.16 2.19 4.52
N SER A 666 3.60 1.07 4.07
CA SER A 666 4.10 0.35 2.90
C SER A 666 4.05 1.25 1.65
N ALA A 667 2.93 1.91 1.40
CA ALA A 667 2.79 2.88 0.31
C ALA A 667 3.80 4.03 0.40
N SER A 668 4.07 4.55 1.60
CA SER A 668 5.05 5.63 1.82
C SER A 668 6.48 5.16 1.55
N ILE A 669 6.85 3.96 2.03
CA ILE A 669 8.19 3.40 1.81
C ILE A 669 8.42 3.15 0.32
N VAL A 670 7.44 2.56 -0.38
CA VAL A 670 7.51 2.35 -1.83
C VAL A 670 7.66 3.68 -2.55
N PHE A 671 6.81 4.67 -2.26
CA PHE A 671 6.86 5.98 -2.89
C PHE A 671 8.21 6.69 -2.67
N LEU A 672 8.74 6.70 -1.45
CA LEU A 672 10.03 7.29 -1.11
C LEU A 672 11.19 6.56 -1.80
N THR A 673 11.15 5.24 -1.86
CA THR A 673 12.16 4.44 -2.56
C THR A 673 12.18 4.77 -4.05
N LEU A 674 11.01 4.78 -4.70
CA LEU A 674 10.88 5.14 -6.11
C LEU A 674 11.33 6.59 -6.36
N LEU A 675 11.10 7.51 -5.42
CA LEU A 675 11.60 8.89 -5.49
C LEU A 675 13.13 8.95 -5.46
N VAL A 676 13.77 8.16 -4.60
CA VAL A 676 15.24 8.08 -4.54
C VAL A 676 15.82 7.45 -5.81
N VAL A 677 15.23 6.35 -6.29
CA VAL A 677 15.73 5.60 -7.45
C VAL A 677 15.59 6.39 -8.75
N TYR A 678 14.42 6.99 -9.00
CA TYR A 678 14.20 7.78 -10.22
C TYR A 678 14.71 9.22 -10.10
N GLY A 679 14.86 9.75 -8.87
CA GLY A 679 15.29 11.12 -8.57
C GLY A 679 14.37 12.21 -9.11
N ARG A 680 13.15 11.83 -9.54
CA ARG A 680 12.15 12.73 -10.12
C ARG A 680 10.75 12.29 -9.75
N ILE A 681 10.00 13.23 -9.18
CA ILE A 681 8.64 12.98 -8.69
C ILE A 681 7.67 12.58 -9.82
N GLU A 682 7.90 13.06 -11.05
CA GLU A 682 7.14 12.68 -12.24
C GLU A 682 7.18 11.16 -12.48
N LEU A 683 8.39 10.59 -12.51
CA LEU A 683 8.60 9.17 -12.77
C LEU A 683 8.08 8.33 -11.61
N THR A 684 8.26 8.80 -10.37
CA THR A 684 7.66 8.19 -9.19
C THR A 684 6.15 8.13 -9.30
N PHE A 685 5.48 9.23 -9.65
CA PHE A 685 4.02 9.22 -9.85
C PHE A 685 3.59 8.34 -11.02
N LEU A 686 4.31 8.35 -12.14
CA LEU A 686 4.02 7.50 -13.31
C LEU A 686 4.08 6.01 -12.96
N SER A 687 5.01 5.60 -12.08
CA SER A 687 5.14 4.22 -11.60
C SER A 687 4.18 3.88 -10.44
N PHE A 688 3.87 4.83 -9.56
CA PHE A 688 3.06 4.57 -8.35
C PHE A 688 1.53 4.65 -8.59
N LEU A 689 1.09 5.51 -9.51
CA LEU A 689 -0.34 5.73 -9.77
C LEU A 689 -1.11 4.47 -10.25
N PRO A 690 -0.55 3.59 -11.12
CA PRO A 690 -1.18 2.33 -11.50
C PRO A 690 -1.62 1.48 -10.30
N MET A 691 -0.78 1.41 -9.27
CA MET A 691 -1.04 0.67 -8.04
C MET A 691 -2.22 1.28 -7.26
N VAL A 692 -2.26 2.61 -7.11
CA VAL A 692 -3.37 3.31 -6.43
C VAL A 692 -4.70 3.08 -7.16
N ILE A 693 -4.70 3.19 -8.49
CA ILE A 693 -5.90 2.94 -9.31
C ILE A 693 -6.36 1.49 -9.13
N SER A 694 -5.43 0.54 -9.20
CA SER A 694 -5.74 -0.88 -9.02
C SER A 694 -6.34 -1.17 -7.65
N TRP A 695 -5.83 -0.54 -6.59
CA TRP A 695 -6.40 -0.67 -5.24
C TRP A 695 -7.85 -0.16 -5.14
N ILE A 696 -8.13 0.99 -5.75
CA ILE A 696 -9.51 1.52 -5.83
C ILE A 696 -10.42 0.54 -6.56
N TRP A 697 -9.94 -0.08 -7.64
CA TRP A 697 -10.71 -1.08 -8.40
C TRP A 697 -10.96 -2.34 -7.59
N ILE A 698 -9.96 -2.84 -6.85
CA ILE A 698 -10.10 -4.01 -5.98
C ILE A 698 -11.20 -3.77 -4.94
N LEU A 699 -11.16 -2.63 -4.24
CA LEU A 699 -12.19 -2.28 -3.25
C LEU A 699 -13.56 -2.09 -3.88
N GLY A 700 -13.65 -1.39 -5.01
CA GLY A 700 -14.91 -1.16 -5.71
C GLY A 700 -15.55 -2.44 -6.26
N ILE A 701 -14.75 -3.33 -6.85
CA ILE A 701 -15.22 -4.62 -7.35
C ILE A 701 -15.61 -5.54 -6.19
N ALA A 702 -14.83 -5.57 -5.11
CA ALA A 702 -15.15 -6.36 -3.92
C ALA A 702 -16.50 -5.94 -3.32
N ALA A 703 -16.76 -4.63 -3.22
CA ALA A 703 -18.04 -4.11 -2.76
C ALA A 703 -19.21 -4.51 -3.68
N ILE A 704 -19.02 -4.47 -5.01
CA ILE A 704 -20.05 -4.87 -5.98
C ILE A 704 -20.33 -6.38 -5.91
N LEU A 705 -19.30 -7.20 -5.70
CA LEU A 705 -19.42 -8.66 -5.62
C LEU A 705 -19.85 -9.16 -4.23
N GLY A 706 -20.02 -8.27 -3.24
CA GLY A 706 -20.37 -8.64 -1.86
C GLY A 706 -19.26 -9.39 -1.13
N ILE A 707 -18.00 -9.21 -1.53
CA ILE A 707 -16.84 -9.85 -0.90
C ILE A 707 -16.49 -9.06 0.36
N LYS A 708 -16.66 -9.67 1.53
CA LYS A 708 -16.32 -9.07 2.82
C LYS A 708 -14.82 -9.17 3.10
N PHE A 709 -14.22 -8.07 3.51
CA PHE A 709 -12.83 -8.08 3.99
C PHE A 709 -12.75 -8.71 5.37
N ASN A 710 -11.70 -9.47 5.65
CA ASN A 710 -11.46 -10.08 6.95
C ASN A 710 -9.98 -9.87 7.35
N PHE A 711 -9.60 -10.32 8.54
CA PHE A 711 -8.24 -10.16 9.05
C PHE A 711 -7.18 -10.84 8.14
N VAL A 712 -7.50 -11.96 7.49
CA VAL A 712 -6.58 -12.69 6.61
C VAL A 712 -6.34 -11.92 5.31
N ASN A 713 -7.36 -11.20 4.82
CA ASN A 713 -7.27 -10.38 3.61
C ASN A 713 -6.31 -9.18 3.76
N VAL A 714 -5.97 -8.81 5.00
CA VAL A 714 -4.91 -7.82 5.29
C VAL A 714 -3.56 -8.31 4.78
N ILE A 715 -3.21 -9.57 5.02
CA ILE A 715 -1.95 -10.20 4.54
C ILE A 715 -1.88 -10.11 3.02
N VAL A 716 -2.98 -10.47 2.37
CA VAL A 716 -3.14 -10.47 0.91
C VAL A 716 -2.96 -9.09 0.31
N THR A 717 -3.40 -8.05 1.03
CA THR A 717 -3.27 -6.68 0.54
C THR A 717 -1.79 -6.27 0.45
N THR A 718 -1.00 -6.48 1.50
CA THR A 718 0.44 -6.18 1.47
C THR A 718 1.15 -6.90 0.32
N PHE A 719 0.72 -8.14 0.06
CA PHE A 719 1.16 -8.93 -1.07
C PHE A 719 0.79 -8.30 -2.44
N ILE A 720 -0.46 -7.87 -2.63
CA ILE A 720 -0.93 -7.19 -3.84
C ILE A 720 -0.12 -5.90 -4.08
N PHE A 721 0.16 -5.14 -3.02
CA PHE A 721 0.95 -3.90 -3.11
C PHE A 721 2.40 -4.17 -3.51
N GLY A 722 3.07 -5.14 -2.89
CA GLY A 722 4.46 -5.49 -3.21
C GLY A 722 4.67 -6.21 -4.54
N LEU A 723 3.63 -6.72 -5.20
CA LEU A 723 3.73 -7.18 -6.60
C LEU A 723 3.33 -6.09 -7.59
N GLY A 724 2.41 -5.21 -7.19
CA GLY A 724 1.88 -4.18 -8.08
C GLY A 724 2.87 -3.07 -8.39
N ASP A 725 3.72 -2.74 -7.43
CA ASP A 725 4.86 -1.86 -7.65
C ASP A 725 5.90 -2.51 -8.58
N ASP A 726 6.24 -3.79 -8.40
CA ASP A 726 7.17 -4.53 -9.26
C ASP A 726 6.74 -4.45 -10.73
N PHE A 727 5.48 -4.79 -11.03
CA PHE A 727 4.96 -4.72 -12.40
C PHE A 727 5.05 -3.31 -12.98
N SER A 728 4.77 -2.31 -12.15
CA SER A 728 4.82 -0.92 -12.56
C SER A 728 6.26 -0.42 -12.76
N ILE A 729 7.22 -0.84 -11.92
CA ILE A 729 8.65 -0.53 -12.05
C ILE A 729 9.20 -1.08 -13.36
N PHE A 730 8.97 -2.37 -13.64
CA PHE A 730 9.46 -3.02 -14.85
C PHE A 730 8.86 -2.43 -16.14
N VAL A 731 7.57 -2.07 -16.13
CA VAL A 731 6.93 -1.38 -17.27
C VAL A 731 7.54 0.02 -17.47
N THR A 732 7.73 0.80 -16.39
CA THR A 732 8.36 2.13 -16.47
C THR A 732 9.79 2.03 -17.00
N ASP A 733 10.58 1.08 -16.53
CA ASP A 733 11.97 0.90 -16.97
C ASP A 733 12.05 0.47 -18.44
N GLY A 734 11.13 -0.39 -18.90
CA GLY A 734 10.98 -0.71 -20.33
C GLY A 734 10.66 0.52 -21.19
N LEU A 735 9.73 1.37 -20.74
CA LEU A 735 9.35 2.60 -21.42
C LEU A 735 10.49 3.65 -21.42
N LEU A 736 11.22 3.75 -20.31
CA LEU A 736 12.37 4.63 -20.15
C LEU A 736 13.56 4.16 -20.99
N SER A 737 13.83 2.85 -21.06
CA SER A 737 14.89 2.29 -21.91
C SER A 737 14.68 2.68 -23.37
N LYS A 738 13.45 2.51 -23.87
CA LYS A 738 13.06 2.93 -25.23
C LYS A 738 13.28 4.42 -25.46
N TYR A 739 12.98 5.26 -24.47
CA TYR A 739 13.22 6.71 -24.57
C TYR A 739 14.71 7.08 -24.51
N LYS A 740 15.48 6.43 -23.65
CA LYS A 740 16.91 6.73 -23.41
C LYS A 740 17.81 6.30 -24.55
N THR A 741 17.62 5.06 -25.04
CA THR A 741 18.56 4.40 -25.97
C THR A 741 17.91 3.98 -27.29
N GLY A 742 16.59 4.07 -27.41
CA GLY A 742 15.84 3.59 -28.57
C GLY A 742 15.61 2.07 -28.58
N LYS A 743 16.15 1.32 -27.61
CA LYS A 743 16.01 -0.14 -27.50
C LYS A 743 14.63 -0.51 -26.92
N ASP A 744 13.83 -1.27 -27.67
CA ASP A 744 12.50 -1.71 -27.23
C ASP A 744 12.59 -2.96 -26.33
N THR A 745 12.90 -2.74 -25.05
CA THR A 745 12.95 -3.81 -24.02
C THR A 745 11.61 -4.06 -23.34
N LEU A 746 10.60 -3.22 -23.59
CA LEU A 746 9.29 -3.28 -22.92
C LEU A 746 8.60 -4.62 -23.13
N ARG A 747 8.71 -5.20 -24.34
CA ARG A 747 8.10 -6.51 -24.65
C ARG A 747 8.66 -7.64 -23.78
N SER A 748 9.97 -7.64 -23.56
CA SER A 748 10.62 -8.62 -22.68
C SER A 748 10.08 -8.51 -21.25
N TYR A 749 9.97 -7.29 -20.73
CA TYR A 749 9.37 -7.05 -19.42
C TYR A 749 7.90 -7.48 -19.35
N GLN A 750 7.09 -7.14 -20.36
CA GLN A 750 5.67 -7.52 -20.40
C GLN A 750 5.47 -9.04 -20.44
N SER A 751 6.26 -9.77 -21.22
CA SER A 751 6.20 -11.24 -21.23
C SER A 751 6.61 -11.84 -19.88
N ALA A 752 7.64 -11.28 -19.23
CA ALA A 752 8.07 -11.71 -17.89
C ALA A 752 6.99 -11.45 -16.83
N ILE A 753 6.40 -10.24 -16.83
CA ILE A 753 5.31 -9.85 -15.93
C ILE A 753 4.07 -10.72 -16.15
N ALA A 754 3.70 -11.01 -17.40
CA ALA A 754 2.55 -11.86 -17.69
C ALA A 754 2.76 -13.29 -17.18
N LEU A 755 3.97 -13.83 -17.33
CA LEU A 755 4.33 -15.14 -16.80
C LEU A 755 4.28 -15.14 -15.26
N SER A 756 4.89 -14.15 -14.62
CA SER A 756 4.87 -13.92 -13.16
C SER A 756 3.44 -13.80 -12.62
N ALA A 757 2.61 -12.94 -13.22
CA ALA A 757 1.21 -12.79 -12.83
C ALA A 757 0.44 -14.10 -12.96
N THR A 758 0.70 -14.88 -14.03
CA THR A 758 0.06 -16.19 -14.22
C THR A 758 0.49 -17.20 -13.17
N THR A 759 1.78 -17.28 -12.82
CA THR A 759 2.26 -18.19 -11.76
C THR A 759 1.70 -17.81 -10.41
N THR A 760 1.58 -16.52 -10.13
CA THR A 760 1.03 -16.02 -8.87
C THR A 760 -0.49 -16.25 -8.80
N ILE A 761 -1.22 -16.10 -9.92
CA ILE A 761 -2.64 -16.48 -10.03
C ILE A 761 -2.81 -17.98 -9.82
N ILE A 762 -1.92 -18.83 -10.36
CA ILE A 762 -1.96 -20.29 -10.09
C ILE A 762 -1.68 -20.56 -8.60
N GLY A 763 -0.64 -19.95 -8.04
CA GLY A 763 -0.24 -20.16 -6.64
C GLY A 763 -1.32 -19.76 -5.64
N THR A 764 -1.94 -18.59 -5.84
CA THR A 764 -3.04 -18.10 -4.98
C THR A 764 -4.39 -18.69 -5.33
N GLY A 765 -4.66 -18.92 -6.61
CA GLY A 765 -5.95 -19.44 -7.10
C GLY A 765 -6.22 -20.87 -6.65
N VAL A 766 -5.19 -21.70 -6.49
CA VAL A 766 -5.33 -23.07 -5.95
C VAL A 766 -5.87 -23.08 -4.50
N LEU A 767 -5.73 -21.98 -3.75
CA LEU A 767 -6.30 -21.88 -2.40
C LEU A 767 -7.82 -21.92 -2.39
N ILE A 768 -8.49 -21.71 -3.52
CA ILE A 768 -9.95 -21.89 -3.63
C ILE A 768 -10.41 -23.33 -3.36
N PHE A 769 -9.49 -24.31 -3.46
CA PHE A 769 -9.76 -25.70 -3.13
C PHE A 769 -9.58 -26.02 -1.64
N ALA A 770 -9.10 -25.07 -0.83
CA ALA A 770 -9.00 -25.24 0.61
C ALA A 770 -10.40 -25.31 1.23
N LYS A 771 -10.60 -26.24 2.18
CA LYS A 771 -11.87 -26.33 2.91
C LYS A 771 -11.91 -25.39 4.11
N HIS A 772 -10.74 -24.99 4.63
CA HIS A 772 -10.66 -24.04 5.72
C HIS A 772 -11.08 -22.63 5.25
N PRO A 773 -12.11 -21.99 5.86
CA PRO A 773 -12.65 -20.71 5.40
C PRO A 773 -11.61 -19.60 5.30
N ALA A 774 -10.72 -19.49 6.29
CA ALA A 774 -9.63 -18.51 6.31
C ALA A 774 -8.70 -18.61 5.08
N ILE A 775 -8.22 -19.82 4.75
CA ILE A 775 -7.32 -20.06 3.62
C ILE A 775 -8.05 -19.85 2.29
N HIS A 776 -9.30 -20.31 2.19
CA HIS A 776 -10.13 -20.12 1.00
C HIS A 776 -10.33 -18.64 0.67
N SER A 777 -10.55 -17.78 1.69
CA SER A 777 -10.80 -16.36 1.50
C SER A 777 -9.65 -15.59 0.84
N ILE A 778 -8.41 -16.08 0.98
CA ILE A 778 -7.20 -15.50 0.36
C ILE A 778 -7.29 -15.53 -1.17
N ALA A 779 -7.83 -16.61 -1.75
CA ALA A 779 -7.75 -16.89 -3.17
C ALA A 779 -8.41 -15.79 -4.02
N LEU A 780 -9.65 -15.42 -3.67
CA LEU A 780 -10.49 -14.57 -4.50
C LEU A 780 -9.95 -13.13 -4.60
N ILE A 781 -9.57 -12.54 -3.46
CA ILE A 781 -9.02 -11.18 -3.42
C ILE A 781 -7.64 -11.12 -4.06
N SER A 782 -6.79 -12.13 -3.84
CA SER A 782 -5.47 -12.22 -4.47
C SER A 782 -5.57 -12.24 -5.99
N VAL A 783 -6.38 -13.14 -6.55
CA VAL A 783 -6.56 -13.29 -8.00
C VAL A 783 -7.14 -12.01 -8.60
N LEU A 784 -8.19 -11.44 -7.97
CA LEU A 784 -8.77 -10.17 -8.39
C LEU A 784 -7.72 -9.04 -8.40
N GLY A 785 -6.89 -8.97 -7.35
CA GLY A 785 -5.85 -7.97 -7.22
C GLY A 785 -4.81 -8.03 -8.32
N ILE A 786 -4.25 -9.21 -8.57
CA ILE A 786 -3.22 -9.41 -9.60
C ILE A 786 -3.79 -9.10 -10.99
N VAL A 787 -5.03 -9.50 -11.29
CA VAL A 787 -5.69 -9.20 -12.57
C VAL A 787 -5.89 -7.70 -12.77
N CYS A 788 -6.35 -6.98 -11.73
CA CYS A 788 -6.54 -5.53 -11.80
C CYS A 788 -5.21 -4.81 -12.05
N ILE A 789 -4.18 -5.16 -11.29
CA ILE A 789 -2.84 -4.57 -11.44
C ILE A 789 -2.29 -4.85 -12.83
N LEU A 790 -2.30 -6.10 -13.29
CA LEU A 790 -1.80 -6.48 -14.61
C LEU A 790 -2.49 -5.67 -15.72
N PHE A 791 -3.81 -5.51 -15.62
CA PHE A 791 -4.58 -4.72 -16.57
C PHE A 791 -4.17 -3.24 -16.56
N ILE A 792 -4.10 -2.61 -15.39
CA ILE A 792 -3.75 -1.19 -15.28
C ILE A 792 -2.29 -0.94 -15.70
N SER A 793 -1.33 -1.78 -15.30
CA SER A 793 0.08 -1.65 -15.70
C SER A 793 0.30 -1.88 -17.19
N PHE A 794 -0.50 -2.72 -17.88
CA PHE A 794 -0.36 -2.95 -19.32
C PHE A 794 -1.15 -1.97 -20.19
N VAL A 795 -2.26 -1.44 -19.70
CA VAL A 795 -3.18 -0.58 -20.47
C VAL A 795 -3.03 0.88 -20.10
N PHE A 796 -3.19 1.22 -18.83
CA PHE A 796 -3.19 2.62 -18.37
C PHE A 796 -1.77 3.21 -18.39
N GLN A 797 -0.80 2.51 -17.80
CA GLN A 797 0.53 3.04 -17.57
C GLN A 797 1.26 3.44 -18.87
N PRO A 798 1.29 2.64 -19.96
CA PRO A 798 1.94 3.05 -21.21
C PRO A 798 1.24 4.22 -21.88
N VAL A 799 -0.10 4.28 -21.82
CA VAL A 799 -0.88 5.39 -22.38
C VAL A 799 -0.63 6.68 -21.60
N PHE A 800 -0.53 6.58 -20.27
CA PHE A 800 -0.23 7.68 -19.38
C PHE A 800 1.21 8.20 -19.58
N PHE A 801 2.19 7.30 -19.69
CA PHE A 801 3.57 7.65 -20.03
C PHE A 801 3.70 8.31 -21.41
N ASP A 802 2.97 7.81 -22.41
CA ASP A 802 2.95 8.36 -23.76
C ASP A 802 2.46 9.82 -23.79
N PHE A 803 1.47 10.16 -22.94
CA PHE A 803 0.97 11.53 -22.82
C PHE A 803 2.03 12.51 -22.28
N PHE A 804 2.84 12.08 -21.28
CA PHE A 804 3.87 12.91 -20.66
C PHE A 804 5.18 12.96 -21.47
N VAL A 805 5.52 11.88 -22.18
CA VAL A 805 6.85 11.66 -22.77
C VAL A 805 6.78 11.35 -24.27
N GLN A 806 6.40 10.13 -24.68
CA GLN A 806 6.62 9.66 -26.07
C GLN A 806 5.88 10.48 -27.14
N ASN A 807 4.60 10.81 -26.95
CA ASN A 807 3.81 11.57 -27.94
C ASN A 807 4.32 13.01 -28.09
N ARG A 808 4.94 13.55 -27.05
CA ARG A 808 5.55 14.88 -27.10
C ARG A 808 6.86 14.86 -27.89
N ILE A 809 7.71 13.87 -27.62
CA ILE A 809 8.97 13.69 -28.35
C ILE A 809 8.71 13.45 -29.84
N ALA A 810 7.70 12.64 -30.18
CA ALA A 810 7.28 12.43 -31.57
C ALA A 810 6.87 13.74 -32.28
N LYS A 811 6.45 14.76 -31.52
CA LYS A 811 6.11 16.11 -32.01
C LYS A 811 7.27 17.11 -31.83
N LYS A 812 8.49 16.65 -31.58
CA LYS A 812 9.69 17.46 -31.26
C LYS A 812 9.47 18.44 -30.09
N LYS A 813 8.72 18.00 -29.09
CA LYS A 813 8.39 18.78 -27.89
C LYS A 813 9.02 18.16 -26.64
N ALA A 814 9.47 19.00 -25.72
CA ALA A 814 10.09 18.56 -24.48
C ALA A 814 9.12 17.70 -23.63
N PRO A 815 9.62 16.70 -22.89
CA PRO A 815 8.81 15.94 -21.93
C PRO A 815 8.18 16.85 -20.85
N VAL A 816 7.00 16.48 -20.37
CA VAL A 816 6.31 17.24 -19.33
C VAL A 816 6.93 16.99 -17.97
N THR A 817 7.38 18.04 -17.29
CA THR A 817 7.82 18.01 -15.88
C THR A 817 6.73 18.59 -14.98
N MET A 818 6.61 18.10 -13.74
CA MET A 818 5.51 18.42 -12.81
C MET A 818 5.44 19.91 -12.50
N LEU A 819 6.57 20.54 -12.19
CA LEU A 819 6.55 21.95 -11.79
C LEU A 819 6.09 22.88 -12.92
N PRO A 820 6.68 22.85 -14.14
CA PRO A 820 6.14 23.59 -15.29
C PRO A 820 4.71 23.20 -15.64
N PHE A 821 4.31 21.94 -15.49
CA PHE A 821 2.93 21.51 -15.70
C PHE A 821 1.95 22.19 -14.74
N LEU A 822 2.23 22.17 -13.43
CA LEU A 822 1.42 22.82 -12.41
C LEU A 822 1.39 24.35 -12.59
N ILE A 823 2.52 24.97 -12.93
CA ILE A 823 2.57 26.40 -13.25
C ILE A 823 1.73 26.70 -14.50
N SER A 824 1.74 25.82 -15.50
CA SER A 824 0.93 25.98 -16.70
C SER A 824 -0.55 25.92 -16.38
N VAL A 825 -0.99 24.89 -15.63
CA VAL A 825 -2.39 24.76 -15.16
C VAL A 825 -2.81 26.00 -14.38
N SER A 826 -1.97 26.46 -13.46
CA SER A 826 -2.21 27.68 -12.68
C SER A 826 -2.30 28.92 -13.58
N SER A 827 -1.39 29.09 -14.54
CA SER A 827 -1.35 30.24 -15.45
C SER A 827 -2.53 30.27 -16.41
N PHE A 828 -2.95 29.13 -16.97
CA PHE A 828 -4.14 29.03 -17.80
C PHE A 828 -5.42 29.28 -16.99
N THR A 829 -5.48 28.78 -15.76
CA THR A 829 -6.59 29.05 -14.83
C THR A 829 -6.64 30.54 -14.48
N TYR A 830 -5.50 31.17 -14.21
CA TYR A 830 -5.38 32.60 -13.96
C TYR A 830 -5.86 33.40 -15.15
N PHE A 831 -5.40 33.06 -16.37
CA PHE A 831 -5.82 33.66 -17.64
C PHE A 831 -7.35 33.58 -17.83
N LEU A 832 -7.93 32.39 -17.66
CA LEU A 832 -9.37 32.18 -17.82
C LEU A 832 -10.18 32.97 -16.79
N SER A 833 -9.74 32.96 -15.54
CA SER A 833 -10.39 33.67 -14.43
C SER A 833 -10.38 35.19 -14.66
N GLY A 834 -9.30 35.75 -15.18
CA GLY A 834 -9.28 37.19 -15.46
C GLY A 834 -9.99 37.58 -16.75
N CYS A 835 -10.16 36.67 -17.73
CA CYS A 835 -11.15 36.88 -18.80
C CYS A 835 -12.57 37.04 -18.21
N LEU A 836 -12.97 36.18 -17.27
CA LEU A 836 -14.26 36.30 -16.59
C LEU A 836 -14.37 37.62 -15.79
N PHE A 837 -13.30 38.03 -15.11
CA PHE A 837 -13.24 39.31 -14.40
C PHE A 837 -13.40 40.51 -15.36
N LEU A 838 -12.68 40.52 -16.48
CA LEU A 838 -12.81 41.57 -17.50
C LEU A 838 -14.21 41.60 -18.12
N HIS A 839 -14.86 40.44 -18.26
CA HIS A 839 -16.24 40.35 -18.71
C HIS A 839 -17.21 41.00 -17.71
N SER A 840 -17.07 40.68 -16.42
CA SER A 840 -17.84 41.32 -15.35
C SER A 840 -17.61 42.84 -15.35
N LYS A 841 -16.35 43.28 -15.45
CA LYS A 841 -16.01 44.71 -15.54
C LYS A 841 -16.61 45.40 -16.76
N LEU A 842 -16.65 44.73 -17.91
CA LEU A 842 -17.32 45.25 -19.11
C LEU A 842 -18.81 45.49 -18.84
N VAL A 843 -19.51 44.53 -18.23
CA VAL A 843 -20.92 44.69 -17.84
C VAL A 843 -21.10 45.88 -16.90
N THR A 844 -20.27 46.02 -15.88
CA THR A 844 -20.32 47.16 -14.94
C THR A 844 -20.09 48.50 -15.65
N ILE A 845 -19.08 48.59 -16.53
CA ILE A 845 -18.76 49.83 -17.26
C ILE A 845 -19.84 50.20 -18.26
N LEU A 846 -20.55 49.22 -18.85
CA LEU A 846 -21.66 49.50 -19.76
C LEU A 846 -22.80 50.25 -19.05
N ILE A 847 -23.03 49.99 -17.76
CA ILE A 847 -24.06 50.66 -16.94
C ILE A 847 -23.69 52.10 -16.57
N LEU A 848 -22.39 52.45 -16.49
CA LEU A 848 -21.96 53.78 -16.08
C LEU A 848 -22.35 54.88 -17.09
N PRO A 849 -22.85 56.05 -16.68
CA PRO A 849 -23.25 57.14 -17.57
C PRO A 849 -22.05 58.00 -18.03
N ILE A 850 -21.06 57.38 -18.67
CA ILE A 850 -19.86 58.04 -19.20
C ILE A 850 -19.69 57.83 -20.70
N SER A 851 -18.89 58.68 -21.37
CA SER A 851 -18.71 58.61 -22.82
C SER A 851 -18.10 57.28 -23.29
N LYS A 852 -18.49 56.82 -24.48
CA LYS A 852 -17.99 55.57 -25.08
C LYS A 852 -16.45 55.55 -25.19
N LYS A 853 -15.84 56.71 -25.48
CA LYS A 853 -14.37 56.88 -25.53
C LYS A 853 -13.71 56.58 -24.19
N ARG A 854 -14.25 57.13 -23.09
CA ARG A 854 -13.74 56.91 -21.73
C ARG A 854 -13.96 55.48 -21.25
N LYS A 855 -15.12 54.88 -21.57
CA LYS A 855 -15.39 53.44 -21.30
C LYS A 855 -14.37 52.54 -22.01
N ARG A 856 -14.10 52.80 -23.29
CA ARG A 856 -13.11 52.04 -24.09
C ARG A 856 -11.72 52.17 -23.49
N GLU A 857 -11.32 53.38 -23.12
CA GLU A 857 -10.03 53.61 -22.46
C GLU A 857 -9.90 52.83 -21.15
N MET A 858 -10.94 52.79 -20.31
CA MET A 858 -10.94 52.00 -19.07
C MET A 858 -10.77 50.50 -19.33
N ILE A 859 -11.46 49.96 -20.35
CA ILE A 859 -11.33 48.55 -20.75
C ILE A 859 -9.92 48.27 -21.25
N ASN A 860 -9.37 49.13 -22.11
CA ASN A 860 -8.03 49.00 -22.66
C ASN A 860 -6.93 49.09 -21.58
N ARG A 861 -7.05 50.01 -20.61
CA ARG A 861 -6.16 50.06 -19.44
C ARG A 861 -6.22 48.78 -18.61
N SER A 862 -7.42 48.23 -18.44
CA SER A 862 -7.62 46.97 -17.71
C SER A 862 -7.04 45.78 -18.45
N LEU A 863 -7.23 45.74 -19.77
CA LEU A 863 -6.70 44.70 -20.64
C LEU A 863 -5.17 44.72 -20.66
N SER A 864 -4.56 45.90 -20.78
CA SER A 864 -3.10 46.09 -20.75
C SER A 864 -2.49 45.72 -19.39
N PHE A 865 -3.10 46.18 -18.30
CA PHE A 865 -2.69 45.79 -16.94
C PHE A 865 -2.80 44.28 -16.73
N TYR A 866 -3.91 43.68 -17.16
CA TYR A 866 -4.12 42.24 -16.99
C TYR A 866 -3.19 41.40 -17.88
N ALA A 867 -2.93 41.83 -19.11
CA ALA A 867 -1.90 41.20 -19.96
C ALA A 867 -0.54 41.20 -19.25
N LYS A 868 -0.17 42.31 -18.58
CA LYS A 868 1.03 42.39 -17.76
C LYS A 868 0.99 41.37 -16.61
N THR A 869 -0.10 41.28 -15.84
CA THR A 869 -0.15 40.33 -14.71
C THR A 869 -0.08 38.88 -15.16
N VAL A 870 -0.67 38.52 -16.31
CA VAL A 870 -0.57 37.17 -16.89
C VAL A 870 0.87 36.85 -17.32
N ILE A 871 1.59 37.79 -17.94
CA ILE A 871 3.01 37.56 -18.29
C ILE A 871 3.88 37.39 -17.03
N TYR A 872 3.62 38.18 -15.98
CA TYR A 872 4.38 38.13 -14.74
C TYR A 872 3.94 37.01 -13.78
N SER A 873 2.81 36.32 -14.03
CA SER A 873 2.35 35.19 -13.19
C SER A 873 3.23 33.93 -13.32
N GLY A 874 4.07 33.84 -14.36
CA GLY A 874 5.08 32.78 -14.52
C GLY A 874 6.47 33.25 -14.07
N PRO A 875 6.85 33.14 -12.78
CA PRO A 875 8.12 33.67 -12.27
C PRO A 875 9.36 32.95 -12.83
N HIS A 876 9.20 31.72 -13.34
CA HIS A 876 10.29 30.93 -13.94
C HIS A 876 10.70 31.39 -15.34
N VAL A 877 9.97 32.34 -15.93
CA VAL A 877 10.25 32.92 -17.24
C VAL A 877 10.90 34.30 -17.04
N ARG A 878 12.08 34.53 -17.64
CA ARG A 878 12.74 35.85 -17.61
C ARG A 878 12.04 36.80 -18.58
N LYS A 879 12.03 38.10 -18.31
CA LYS A 879 11.45 39.10 -19.21
C LYS A 879 12.48 40.21 -19.43
N ASN A 880 12.86 40.41 -20.68
CA ASN A 880 13.87 41.38 -21.07
C ASN A 880 13.23 42.36 -22.05
N PHE A 881 13.25 43.64 -21.72
CA PHE A 881 12.76 44.73 -22.58
C PHE A 881 13.92 45.65 -22.92
N SER A 882 14.05 45.99 -24.19
CA SER A 882 15.07 46.92 -24.69
C SER A 882 14.47 47.88 -25.73
N GLY A 883 15.08 49.05 -25.90
CA GLY A 883 14.59 50.04 -26.86
C GLY A 883 13.32 50.77 -26.43
N LEU A 884 12.88 50.66 -25.17
CA LEU A 884 11.65 51.29 -24.67
C LEU A 884 11.69 52.82 -24.81
N GLU A 885 12.87 53.42 -24.84
CA GLU A 885 13.11 54.83 -25.16
C GLU A 885 12.61 55.24 -26.56
N ASN A 886 12.51 54.30 -27.50
CA ASN A 886 11.96 54.54 -28.85
C ASN A 886 10.42 54.53 -28.86
N LEU A 887 9.78 54.09 -27.78
CA LEU A 887 8.32 53.94 -27.69
C LEU A 887 7.66 55.30 -27.36
N ASN A 888 7.49 56.15 -28.38
CA ASN A 888 6.71 57.38 -28.24
C ASN A 888 5.22 57.15 -28.61
N MET A 889 4.33 57.32 -27.62
CA MET A 889 2.88 57.10 -27.77
C MET A 889 2.06 58.40 -27.88
N ASP A 890 2.71 59.57 -28.02
CA ASP A 890 2.02 60.86 -28.20
C ASP A 890 1.36 60.97 -29.58
N LYS A 891 1.93 60.30 -30.58
CA LYS A 891 1.38 60.18 -31.94
C LYS A 891 1.06 58.71 -32.24
N PRO A 892 -0.13 58.39 -32.79
CA PRO A 892 -0.44 57.04 -33.25
C PRO A 892 0.57 56.52 -34.26
N VAL A 893 0.79 55.20 -34.25
CA VAL A 893 1.75 54.50 -35.11
C VAL A 893 1.16 53.18 -35.60
N ILE A 894 1.73 52.60 -36.65
CA ILE A 894 1.49 51.19 -37.00
C ILE A 894 2.62 50.33 -36.44
N PHE A 895 2.35 49.56 -35.41
CA PHE A 895 3.27 48.54 -34.92
C PHE A 895 3.29 47.34 -35.86
N ILE A 896 4.49 46.88 -36.21
CA ILE A 896 4.70 45.59 -36.87
C ILE A 896 5.53 44.68 -35.97
N ALA A 897 5.12 43.41 -35.82
CA ALA A 897 5.83 42.43 -35.01
C ALA A 897 5.84 41.06 -35.67
N ASN A 898 6.86 40.24 -35.40
CA ASN A 898 6.85 38.82 -35.77
C ASN A 898 5.87 38.04 -34.89
N HIS A 899 5.32 36.94 -35.40
CA HIS A 899 4.30 36.17 -34.67
C HIS A 899 4.63 34.68 -34.57
N THR A 900 5.06 34.23 -33.39
CA THR A 900 5.50 32.84 -33.14
C THR A 900 4.75 32.16 -31.99
N SER A 901 4.10 32.92 -31.09
CA SER A 901 3.36 32.40 -29.93
C SER A 901 2.05 33.13 -29.66
N PHE A 902 1.19 32.55 -28.82
CA PHE A 902 0.07 33.30 -28.23
C PHE A 902 0.55 34.43 -27.30
N LEU A 903 1.70 34.24 -26.65
CA LEU A 903 2.26 35.22 -25.71
C LEU A 903 2.63 36.54 -26.39
N ASP A 904 2.94 36.56 -27.69
CA ASP A 904 3.26 37.77 -28.46
C ASP A 904 2.18 38.85 -28.34
N ILE A 905 0.92 38.42 -28.36
CA ILE A 905 -0.24 39.30 -28.24
C ILE A 905 -0.23 39.99 -26.87
N LEU A 906 0.00 39.21 -25.81
CA LEU A 906 0.06 39.74 -24.44
C LEU A 906 1.29 40.64 -24.24
N LEU A 907 2.43 40.26 -24.82
CA LEU A 907 3.68 41.04 -24.79
C LEU A 907 3.52 42.40 -25.46
N ALA A 908 2.77 42.50 -26.55
CA ALA A 908 2.54 43.77 -27.23
C ALA A 908 1.48 44.63 -26.51
N ILE A 909 0.36 44.05 -26.07
CA ILE A 909 -0.75 44.79 -25.42
C ILE A 909 -0.32 45.36 -24.06
N MET A 910 0.59 44.69 -23.35
CA MET A 910 1.09 45.20 -22.06
C MET A 910 2.04 46.40 -22.19
N LEU A 911 2.55 46.72 -23.39
CA LEU A 911 3.43 47.88 -23.60
C LEU A 911 2.69 49.19 -23.39
N HIS A 912 1.46 49.30 -23.91
CA HIS A 912 0.65 50.50 -23.74
C HIS A 912 -0.85 50.22 -23.97
N PRO A 913 -1.77 50.82 -23.19
CA PRO A 913 -3.20 50.58 -23.32
C PRO A 913 -3.82 51.10 -24.63
N LYS A 914 -3.14 52.00 -25.36
CA LYS A 914 -3.63 52.49 -26.65
C LYS A 914 -3.23 51.64 -27.85
N ILE A 915 -2.73 50.42 -27.65
CA ILE A 915 -2.42 49.48 -28.72
C ILE A 915 -3.64 48.59 -28.98
N VAL A 916 -4.18 48.65 -30.20
CA VAL A 916 -5.27 47.77 -30.66
C VAL A 916 -4.77 46.87 -31.79
N LEU A 917 -5.36 45.67 -31.93
CA LEU A 917 -4.90 44.67 -32.89
C LEU A 917 -5.90 44.45 -34.02
N MET A 918 -5.38 44.05 -35.18
CA MET A 918 -6.18 43.34 -36.18
C MET A 918 -6.19 41.84 -35.85
N VAL A 919 -7.38 41.24 -35.72
CA VAL A 919 -7.54 39.85 -35.28
C VAL A 919 -8.38 39.02 -36.26
N LYS A 920 -8.15 37.71 -36.28
CA LYS A 920 -8.94 36.75 -37.07
C LYS A 920 -10.28 36.41 -36.42
N GLY A 921 -11.19 35.81 -37.21
CA GLY A 921 -12.57 35.53 -36.79
C GLY A 921 -12.69 34.67 -35.54
N TRP A 922 -11.87 33.63 -35.38
CA TRP A 922 -11.92 32.78 -34.18
C TRP A 922 -11.54 33.54 -32.89
N VAL A 923 -10.66 34.55 -33.00
CA VAL A 923 -10.28 35.42 -31.87
C VAL A 923 -11.41 36.41 -31.62
N TYR A 924 -11.89 37.06 -32.68
CA TYR A 924 -12.95 38.06 -32.63
C TYR A 924 -14.26 37.51 -32.04
N ASN A 925 -14.58 36.24 -32.33
CA ASN A 925 -15.81 35.56 -31.95
C ASN A 925 -15.68 34.67 -30.71
N SER A 926 -14.51 34.60 -30.07
CA SER A 926 -14.30 33.80 -28.85
C SER A 926 -15.27 34.21 -27.72
N PRO A 927 -15.91 33.25 -27.03
CA PRO A 927 -16.82 33.58 -25.92
C PRO A 927 -16.08 34.19 -24.71
N PHE A 928 -14.81 33.85 -24.52
CA PHE A 928 -14.04 34.29 -23.35
C PHE A 928 -13.52 35.73 -23.46
N PHE A 929 -13.00 36.12 -24.63
CA PHE A 929 -12.37 37.43 -24.82
C PHE A 929 -12.93 38.26 -25.98
N GLY A 930 -13.73 37.67 -26.87
CA GLY A 930 -14.36 38.35 -28.01
C GLY A 930 -15.13 39.62 -27.62
N PRO A 931 -16.09 39.56 -26.68
CA PRO A 931 -16.83 40.76 -26.23
C PRO A 931 -15.91 41.89 -25.74
N ILE A 932 -14.84 41.54 -25.02
CA ILE A 932 -13.89 42.49 -24.45
C ILE A 932 -13.11 43.19 -25.57
N ILE A 933 -12.52 42.42 -26.50
CA ILE A 933 -11.69 42.98 -27.58
C ILE A 933 -12.53 43.76 -28.60
N ARG A 934 -13.77 43.35 -28.87
CA ARG A 934 -14.71 44.10 -29.71
C ARG A 934 -15.01 45.48 -29.13
N TYR A 935 -15.20 45.55 -27.81
CA TYR A 935 -15.41 46.82 -27.13
C TYR A 935 -14.14 47.68 -27.04
N ALA A 936 -12.99 47.03 -26.82
CA ALA A 936 -11.66 47.63 -26.79
C ALA A 936 -11.27 48.31 -28.12
N GLY A 937 -11.93 47.97 -29.23
CA GLY A 937 -11.70 48.57 -30.54
C GLY A 937 -10.80 47.73 -31.45
N TYR A 938 -10.70 46.42 -31.20
CA TYR A 938 -9.93 45.53 -32.07
C TYR A 938 -10.67 45.34 -33.38
N VAL A 939 -9.92 45.27 -34.48
CA VAL A 939 -10.45 45.29 -35.84
C VAL A 939 -10.49 43.87 -36.40
N TYR A 940 -11.60 43.46 -36.99
CA TYR A 940 -11.72 42.16 -37.62
C TYR A 940 -11.13 42.21 -39.03
N THR A 941 -10.18 41.33 -39.34
CA THR A 941 -9.46 41.36 -40.62
C THR A 941 -10.36 41.17 -41.84
N ASP A 942 -11.50 40.49 -41.68
CA ASP A 942 -12.32 40.05 -42.81
C ASP A 942 -13.51 41.00 -43.11
N ASP A 943 -13.65 42.11 -42.37
CA ASP A 943 -14.66 43.18 -42.61
C ASP A 943 -14.46 43.94 -43.94
N GLY A 944 -13.37 43.65 -44.66
CA GLY A 944 -13.01 44.32 -45.91
C GLY A 944 -12.20 45.61 -45.72
N PRO A 945 -11.44 46.06 -46.74
CA PRO A 945 -10.47 47.16 -46.61
C PRO A 945 -11.10 48.51 -46.26
N GLU A 946 -12.22 48.85 -46.91
CA GLU A 946 -12.88 50.15 -46.75
C GLU A 946 -13.47 50.35 -45.35
N GLU A 947 -14.13 49.32 -44.81
CA GLU A 947 -14.70 49.35 -43.47
C GLU A 947 -13.59 49.37 -42.41
N ASN A 948 -12.53 48.59 -42.60
CA ASN A 948 -11.37 48.60 -41.71
C ASN A 948 -10.67 49.96 -41.68
N ILE A 949 -10.45 50.62 -42.83
CA ILE A 949 -9.89 51.98 -42.88
C ILE A 949 -10.80 52.98 -42.16
N ARG A 950 -12.13 52.89 -42.32
CA ARG A 950 -13.08 53.77 -41.63
C ARG A 950 -13.01 53.61 -40.11
N LYS A 951 -13.01 52.37 -39.61
CA LYS A 951 -12.87 52.05 -38.17
C LYS A 951 -11.53 52.57 -37.63
N LEU A 952 -10.45 52.35 -38.38
CA LEU A 952 -9.10 52.75 -38.00
C LEU A 952 -8.92 54.27 -37.96
N LYS A 953 -9.45 55.03 -38.92
CA LYS A 953 -9.42 56.51 -38.88
C LYS A 953 -10.03 57.06 -37.58
N GLY A 954 -11.15 56.48 -37.12
CA GLY A 954 -11.76 56.85 -35.85
C GLY A 954 -10.90 56.50 -34.62
N LEU A 955 -10.28 55.32 -34.61
CA LEU A 955 -9.40 54.89 -33.52
C LEU A 955 -8.11 55.72 -33.44
N VAL A 956 -7.52 56.03 -34.60
CA VAL A 956 -6.33 56.87 -34.71
C VAL A 956 -6.62 58.30 -34.24
N ALA A 957 -7.78 58.87 -34.60
CA ALA A 957 -8.23 60.16 -34.08
C ALA A 957 -8.44 60.14 -32.54
N ASP A 958 -8.78 58.98 -31.99
CA ASP A 958 -8.86 58.76 -30.54
C ASP A 958 -7.48 58.50 -29.87
N GLY A 959 -6.40 58.52 -30.64
CA GLY A 959 -5.02 58.33 -30.18
C GLY A 959 -4.56 56.87 -30.10
N TYR A 960 -5.28 55.93 -30.72
CA TYR A 960 -4.93 54.50 -30.72
C TYR A 960 -3.95 54.15 -31.85
N SER A 961 -2.94 53.37 -31.51
CA SER A 961 -1.99 52.77 -32.44
C SER A 961 -2.43 51.36 -32.82
N LEU A 962 -2.08 50.94 -34.03
CA LEU A 962 -2.49 49.64 -34.57
C LEU A 962 -1.32 48.67 -34.59
N LEU A 963 -1.48 47.48 -33.99
CA LEU A 963 -0.55 46.37 -34.13
C LEU A 963 -1.02 45.41 -35.22
N ILE A 964 -0.11 45.12 -36.15
CA ILE A 964 -0.30 44.13 -37.21
C ILE A 964 0.85 43.13 -37.16
N PHE A 965 0.51 41.85 -37.25
CA PHE A 965 1.47 40.79 -37.54
C PHE A 965 1.50 40.58 -39.06
N PRO A 966 2.48 41.14 -39.80
CA PRO A 966 2.46 41.18 -41.26
C PRO A 966 2.57 39.79 -41.91
N GLU A 967 2.93 38.75 -41.16
CA GLU A 967 2.92 37.34 -41.59
C GLU A 967 1.51 36.75 -41.73
N GLY A 968 0.48 37.38 -41.14
CA GLY A 968 -0.92 36.95 -41.20
C GLY A 968 -1.26 35.67 -40.43
N THR A 969 -0.28 34.88 -40.00
CA THR A 969 -0.44 33.69 -39.15
C THR A 969 0.76 33.51 -38.22
N ARG A 970 0.58 32.73 -37.14
CA ARG A 970 1.69 32.31 -36.28
C ARG A 970 2.60 31.31 -36.99
N SER A 971 3.89 31.60 -37.02
CA SER A 971 4.95 30.68 -37.45
C SER A 971 4.90 29.37 -36.66
N GLN A 972 5.25 28.24 -37.30
CA GLN A 972 5.34 26.93 -36.65
C GLN A 972 6.76 26.60 -36.17
N ASP A 973 7.77 27.06 -36.91
CA ASP A 973 9.18 26.81 -36.68
C ASP A 973 9.89 28.00 -36.01
N GLY A 974 9.19 29.12 -35.81
CA GLY A 974 9.75 30.34 -35.23
C GLY A 974 10.51 31.19 -36.24
N THR A 975 10.60 30.77 -37.51
CA THR A 975 11.16 31.58 -38.58
C THR A 975 10.18 32.64 -39.03
N ILE A 976 10.69 33.82 -39.42
CA ILE A 976 9.87 34.92 -39.90
C ILE A 976 9.48 34.66 -41.35
N GLY A 977 8.17 34.54 -41.58
CA GLY A 977 7.58 34.31 -42.91
C GLY A 977 7.67 35.50 -43.86
N ARG A 978 6.86 35.45 -44.92
CA ARG A 978 6.71 36.58 -45.86
C ARG A 978 5.79 37.63 -45.26
N PHE A 979 6.17 38.90 -45.36
CA PHE A 979 5.30 40.01 -44.99
C PHE A 979 4.28 40.33 -46.09
N HIS A 980 3.02 40.48 -45.70
CA HIS A 980 1.94 40.97 -46.55
C HIS A 980 1.93 42.50 -46.60
N LYS A 981 1.49 43.06 -47.74
CA LYS A 981 1.48 44.52 -48.00
C LYS A 981 0.50 45.32 -47.12
N GLY A 982 -0.44 44.64 -46.43
CA GLY A 982 -1.56 45.28 -45.74
C GLY A 982 -1.14 46.31 -44.68
N ALA A 983 -0.14 46.00 -43.85
CA ALA A 983 0.34 46.93 -42.82
C ALA A 983 0.91 48.22 -43.42
N PHE A 984 1.69 48.09 -44.49
CA PHE A 984 2.33 49.19 -45.20
C PHE A 984 1.32 50.03 -45.98
N HIS A 985 0.30 49.38 -46.56
CA HIS A 985 -0.78 50.09 -47.24
C HIS A 985 -1.59 50.94 -46.26
N LEU A 986 -1.88 50.40 -45.06
CA LEU A 986 -2.55 51.15 -44.00
C LEU A 986 -1.70 52.32 -43.49
N ALA A 987 -0.36 52.17 -43.45
CA ALA A 987 0.56 53.24 -43.06
C ALA A 987 0.44 54.44 -44.02
N GLU A 988 0.43 54.18 -45.34
CA GLU A 988 0.25 55.21 -46.37
C GLU A 988 -1.14 55.86 -46.32
N GLN A 989 -2.21 55.05 -46.17
CA GLN A 989 -3.59 55.57 -46.16
C GLN A 989 -3.94 56.39 -44.90
N LEU A 990 -3.26 56.13 -43.79
CA LEU A 990 -3.49 56.81 -42.52
C LEU A 990 -2.42 57.86 -42.20
N ASN A 991 -1.40 58.02 -43.05
CA ASN A 991 -0.25 58.90 -42.83
C ASN A 991 0.45 58.63 -41.47
N LEU A 992 0.68 57.34 -41.18
CA LEU A 992 1.25 56.87 -39.91
C LEU A 992 2.56 56.12 -40.14
N ASP A 993 3.60 56.55 -39.45
CA ASP A 993 4.87 55.83 -39.42
C ASP A 993 4.75 54.43 -38.81
N ILE A 994 5.73 53.60 -39.14
CA ILE A 994 5.79 52.19 -38.75
C ILE A 994 6.76 52.03 -37.56
N GLN A 995 6.34 51.28 -36.55
CA GLN A 995 7.10 51.02 -35.33
C GLN A 995 7.39 49.51 -35.21
N PRO A 996 8.59 49.04 -35.58
CA PRO A 996 8.91 47.62 -35.49
C PRO A 996 9.11 47.14 -34.04
N LEU A 997 8.62 45.95 -33.74
CA LEU A 997 8.78 45.23 -32.47
C LEU A 997 9.36 43.83 -32.74
N LEU A 998 10.55 43.55 -32.21
CA LEU A 998 11.16 42.23 -32.28
C LEU A 998 10.78 41.41 -31.05
N LEU A 999 10.12 40.26 -31.25
CA LEU A 999 9.65 39.36 -30.21
C LEU A 999 10.40 38.03 -30.26
N HIS A 1000 11.26 37.75 -29.27
CA HIS A 1000 12.10 36.56 -29.24
C HIS A 1000 11.86 35.71 -27.98
N GLY A 1001 11.89 34.38 -28.13
CA GLY A 1001 11.75 33.38 -27.05
C GLY A 1001 10.33 33.03 -26.62
N ALA A 1002 9.30 33.73 -27.10
CA ALA A 1002 7.91 33.40 -26.81
C ALA A 1002 7.49 32.00 -27.33
N SER A 1003 8.04 31.56 -28.46
CA SER A 1003 7.83 30.21 -29.01
C SER A 1003 8.57 29.11 -28.25
N ASP A 1004 9.70 29.41 -27.59
CA ASP A 1004 10.40 28.46 -26.73
C ASP A 1004 9.66 28.30 -25.38
N VAL A 1005 9.04 29.39 -24.87
CA VAL A 1005 8.26 29.38 -23.63
C VAL A 1005 6.90 28.73 -23.81
N LEU A 1006 6.13 29.14 -24.83
CA LEU A 1006 4.82 28.54 -25.15
C LEU A 1006 4.72 28.33 -26.68
N PRO A 1007 5.14 27.15 -27.17
CA PRO A 1007 5.03 26.80 -28.57
C PRO A 1007 3.57 26.80 -29.05
N LYS A 1008 3.37 26.97 -30.36
CA LYS A 1008 2.05 26.87 -30.98
C LYS A 1008 1.43 25.49 -30.71
N ASN A 1009 0.13 25.47 -30.39
CA ASN A 1009 -0.63 24.25 -30.07
C ASN A 1009 -0.01 23.43 -28.91
N ASP A 1010 0.56 24.12 -27.93
CA ASP A 1010 1.06 23.52 -26.70
C ASP A 1010 0.32 24.06 -25.48
N PHE A 1011 0.35 23.28 -24.39
CA PHE A 1011 -0.19 23.65 -23.09
C PHE A 1011 0.90 23.80 -22.02
N LEU A 1012 2.16 23.47 -22.34
CA LEU A 1012 3.26 23.56 -21.38
C LEU A 1012 3.99 24.90 -21.52
N ILE A 1013 4.00 25.68 -20.44
CA ILE A 1013 4.76 26.93 -20.29
C ILE A 1013 6.15 26.59 -19.72
N SER A 1014 7.11 26.46 -20.62
CA SER A 1014 8.50 26.11 -20.30
C SER A 1014 9.27 27.29 -19.68
N SER A 1015 10.33 26.99 -18.94
CA SER A 1015 11.31 28.00 -18.54
C SER A 1015 12.02 28.56 -19.78
N GLY A 1016 12.26 29.87 -19.79
CA GLY A 1016 12.88 30.56 -20.92
C GLY A 1016 12.94 32.06 -20.67
N ALA A 1017 13.10 32.84 -21.74
CA ALA A 1017 13.04 34.30 -21.67
C ALA A 1017 12.07 34.85 -22.72
N LEU A 1018 11.29 35.86 -22.34
CA LEU A 1018 10.48 36.66 -23.23
C LEU A 1018 11.24 37.96 -23.49
N ASN A 1019 11.77 38.09 -24.69
CA ASN A 1019 12.64 39.19 -25.10
C ASN A 1019 11.87 40.09 -26.07
N VAL A 1020 11.78 41.38 -25.75
CA VAL A 1020 11.10 42.38 -26.56
C VAL A 1020 12.04 43.54 -26.84
N ARG A 1021 12.25 43.86 -28.13
CA ARG A 1021 13.00 45.05 -28.55
C ARG A 1021 12.13 45.97 -29.39
N VAL A 1022 12.01 47.22 -28.95
CA VAL A 1022 11.34 48.29 -29.71
C VAL A 1022 12.39 49.00 -30.56
N MET A 1023 12.26 48.92 -31.88
CA MET A 1023 13.21 49.51 -32.82
C MET A 1023 12.98 51.03 -32.99
N PRO A 1024 13.86 51.76 -33.69
CA PRO A 1024 13.54 53.12 -34.13
C PRO A 1024 12.33 53.14 -35.07
N ARG A 1025 11.59 54.26 -35.03
CA ARG A 1025 10.41 54.49 -35.86
C ARG A 1025 10.82 54.71 -37.32
N LEU A 1026 10.10 54.08 -38.25
CA LEU A 1026 10.32 54.20 -39.70
C LEU A 1026 9.26 55.12 -40.29
N ALA A 1027 9.67 56.27 -40.82
CA ALA A 1027 8.75 57.18 -41.50
C ALA A 1027 8.09 56.47 -42.69
N HIS A 1028 6.76 56.60 -42.79
CA HIS A 1028 5.99 55.84 -43.77
C HIS A 1028 6.28 56.26 -45.22
N ASP A 1029 6.77 57.47 -45.43
CA ASP A 1029 7.07 58.09 -46.73
C ASP A 1029 8.56 58.09 -47.09
N ASP A 1030 9.41 57.53 -46.24
CA ASP A 1030 10.86 57.57 -46.41
C ASP A 1030 11.33 56.83 -47.68
N PRO A 1031 12.03 57.54 -48.61
CA PRO A 1031 12.52 56.96 -49.86
C PRO A 1031 13.49 55.79 -49.68
N GLN A 1032 14.20 55.69 -48.54
CA GLN A 1032 15.20 54.64 -48.31
C GLN A 1032 14.59 53.23 -48.35
N TRP A 1033 13.30 53.12 -48.02
CA TRP A 1033 12.57 51.85 -48.06
C TRP A 1033 12.01 51.53 -49.44
N GLY A 1034 12.11 52.44 -50.42
CA GLY A 1034 11.61 52.29 -51.77
C GLY A 1034 10.40 53.19 -52.07
N THR A 1035 10.15 53.41 -53.35
CA THR A 1035 9.10 54.33 -53.85
C THR A 1035 7.76 53.63 -54.09
N THR A 1036 7.74 52.31 -54.28
CA THR A 1036 6.51 51.53 -54.41
C THR A 1036 6.18 50.79 -53.12
N LEU A 1037 4.89 50.57 -52.86
CA LEU A 1037 4.41 49.75 -51.73
C LEU A 1037 5.05 48.35 -51.70
N ARG A 1038 5.32 47.77 -52.88
CA ARG A 1038 5.98 46.46 -53.01
C ARG A 1038 7.41 46.53 -52.50
N ASP A 1039 8.17 47.54 -52.91
CA ASP A 1039 9.58 47.70 -52.54
C ASP A 1039 9.70 48.02 -51.05
N ARG A 1040 8.85 48.90 -50.51
CA ARG A 1040 8.73 49.16 -49.06
C ARG A 1040 8.49 47.90 -48.25
N THR A 1041 7.49 47.12 -48.63
CA THR A 1041 7.18 45.85 -47.97
C THR A 1041 8.39 44.91 -47.99
N LYS A 1042 9.08 44.80 -49.13
CA LYS A 1042 10.23 43.91 -49.30
C LYS A 1042 11.44 44.36 -48.49
N ASN A 1043 11.79 45.64 -48.57
CA ASN A 1043 12.99 46.20 -47.95
C ASN A 1043 12.84 46.30 -46.42
N ILE A 1044 11.67 46.72 -45.92
CA ILE A 1044 11.40 46.72 -44.47
C ILE A 1044 11.36 45.28 -43.94
N ALA A 1045 10.77 44.32 -44.67
CA ALA A 1045 10.80 42.92 -44.25
C ALA A 1045 12.23 42.35 -44.22
N ALA A 1046 13.08 42.72 -45.18
CA ALA A 1046 14.48 42.30 -45.19
C ALA A 1046 15.24 42.90 -44.00
N HIS A 1047 15.10 44.20 -43.74
CA HIS A 1047 15.70 44.86 -42.58
C HIS A 1047 15.21 44.25 -41.26
N PHE A 1048 13.90 44.04 -41.11
CA PHE A 1048 13.31 43.39 -39.93
C PHE A 1048 13.92 42.00 -39.69
N LYS A 1049 14.10 41.19 -40.74
CA LYS A 1049 14.71 39.86 -40.63
C LYS A 1049 16.17 39.93 -40.20
N THR A 1050 16.94 40.85 -40.77
CA THR A 1050 18.35 41.07 -40.39
C THR A 1050 18.48 41.48 -38.94
N GLU A 1051 17.69 42.46 -38.49
CA GLU A 1051 17.69 42.95 -37.11
C GLU A 1051 17.19 41.87 -36.13
N PHE A 1052 16.19 41.08 -36.53
CA PHE A 1052 15.74 39.94 -35.73
C PHE A 1052 16.82 38.87 -35.60
N ALA A 1053 17.54 38.55 -36.66
CA ALA A 1053 18.64 37.58 -36.62
C ALA A 1053 19.78 38.06 -35.70
N ALA A 1054 20.15 39.34 -35.78
CA ALA A 1054 21.11 39.96 -34.88
C ALA A 1054 20.64 39.91 -33.42
N TYR A 1055 19.36 40.25 -33.16
CA TYR A 1055 18.80 40.20 -31.82
C TYR A 1055 18.69 38.79 -31.25
N LYS A 1056 18.31 37.80 -32.07
CA LYS A 1056 18.33 36.38 -31.72
C LYS A 1056 19.74 35.96 -31.31
N TYR A 1057 20.74 36.30 -32.11
CA TYR A 1057 22.14 35.98 -31.81
C TYR A 1057 22.63 36.65 -30.51
N GLU A 1058 22.21 37.88 -30.24
CA GLU A 1058 22.54 38.59 -28.99
C GLU A 1058 21.93 37.91 -27.74
N MET A 1059 20.66 37.50 -27.84
CA MET A 1059 19.90 36.98 -26.69
C MET A 1059 20.12 35.48 -26.42
N GLU A 1060 20.45 34.67 -27.43
CA GLU A 1060 20.67 33.22 -27.30
C GLU A 1060 22.05 32.90 -26.71
N ASP A 1061 22.34 33.42 -25.52
CA ASP A 1061 23.57 33.11 -24.80
C ASP A 1061 23.55 31.72 -24.13
N VAL A 1062 24.65 31.36 -23.46
CA VAL A 1062 24.75 30.09 -22.73
C VAL A 1062 23.69 29.96 -21.63
N ALA A 1063 23.28 31.07 -21.01
CA ALA A 1063 22.26 31.05 -19.97
C ALA A 1063 20.85 30.79 -20.54
N TYR A 1064 20.55 31.34 -21.72
CA TYR A 1064 19.32 31.15 -22.47
C TYR A 1064 19.21 29.70 -22.99
N LEU A 1065 20.25 29.20 -23.64
CA LEU A 1065 20.24 27.86 -24.26
C LEU A 1065 20.35 26.71 -23.24
N LYS A 1066 20.79 26.97 -22.00
CA LYS A 1066 20.92 25.95 -20.94
C LYS A 1066 19.66 25.10 -20.78
N HIS A 1067 18.48 25.72 -20.72
CA HIS A 1067 17.23 24.98 -20.53
C HIS A 1067 16.92 24.10 -21.75
N LYS A 1068 17.08 24.65 -22.96
CA LYS A 1068 16.83 23.93 -24.22
C LYS A 1068 17.73 22.70 -24.33
N VAL A 1069 19.03 22.82 -24.02
CA VAL A 1069 19.95 21.67 -24.01
C VAL A 1069 19.63 20.70 -22.86
N PHE A 1070 19.36 21.19 -21.64
CA PHE A 1070 19.04 20.33 -20.48
C PHE A 1070 17.85 19.42 -20.74
N THR A 1071 16.81 19.93 -21.40
CA THR A 1071 15.58 19.15 -21.67
C THR A 1071 15.82 17.91 -22.54
N ASN A 1072 16.93 17.81 -23.27
CA ASN A 1072 17.32 16.59 -24.01
C ASN A 1072 17.69 15.41 -23.11
N TYR A 1073 18.00 15.68 -21.83
CA TYR A 1073 18.46 14.68 -20.86
C TYR A 1073 17.44 14.41 -19.73
N VAL A 1074 16.33 15.14 -19.71
CA VAL A 1074 15.24 14.94 -18.73
C VAL A 1074 14.66 13.53 -18.88
N PHE A 1075 14.46 12.84 -17.75
CA PHE A 1075 14.04 11.43 -17.65
C PHE A 1075 15.05 10.40 -18.17
N LYS A 1076 16.26 10.82 -18.55
CA LYS A 1076 17.31 9.89 -18.96
C LYS A 1076 18.14 9.32 -17.80
N GLY A 1077 18.00 9.90 -16.60
CA GLY A 1077 18.48 9.32 -15.35
C GLY A 1077 18.92 10.40 -14.37
N PRO A 1078 18.72 10.21 -13.05
CA PRO A 1078 18.98 11.25 -12.06
C PRO A 1078 20.45 11.66 -11.99
N VAL A 1079 21.36 10.67 -12.09
CA VAL A 1079 22.81 10.91 -12.11
C VAL A 1079 23.22 11.73 -13.34
N LEU A 1080 22.65 11.42 -14.51
CA LEU A 1080 22.95 12.13 -15.76
C LEU A 1080 22.52 13.59 -15.71
N GLU A 1081 21.33 13.85 -15.18
CA GLU A 1081 20.82 15.22 -15.04
C GLU A 1081 21.61 16.05 -14.02
N TRP A 1082 22.02 15.43 -12.92
CA TRP A 1082 22.92 16.04 -11.95
C TRP A 1082 24.28 16.35 -12.60
N TYR A 1083 24.85 15.37 -13.32
CA TYR A 1083 26.11 15.52 -14.04
C TYR A 1083 26.05 16.65 -15.09
N PHE A 1084 24.95 16.77 -15.84
CA PHE A 1084 24.72 17.90 -16.76
C PHE A 1084 24.79 19.24 -16.03
N LYS A 1085 24.09 19.40 -14.89
CA LYS A 1085 24.04 20.68 -14.17
C LYS A 1085 25.43 21.13 -13.71
N ILE A 1086 26.25 20.19 -13.24
CA ILE A 1086 27.62 20.46 -12.82
C ILE A 1086 28.49 20.79 -14.03
N LYS A 1087 28.54 19.90 -15.04
CA LYS A 1087 29.39 20.08 -16.21
C LYS A 1087 29.06 21.36 -16.97
N TRP A 1088 27.78 21.68 -17.15
CA TRP A 1088 27.35 22.92 -17.80
C TRP A 1088 27.83 24.17 -17.05
N ASN A 1089 27.78 24.17 -15.71
CA ASN A 1089 28.26 25.30 -14.93
C ASN A 1089 29.78 25.47 -15.06
N LEU A 1090 30.54 24.37 -15.06
CA LEU A 1090 32.00 24.39 -15.22
C LEU A 1090 32.42 24.83 -16.63
N GLU A 1091 31.70 24.41 -17.67
CA GLU A 1091 32.10 24.63 -19.07
C GLU A 1091 31.41 25.81 -19.75
N SER A 1092 30.40 26.42 -19.12
CA SER A 1092 29.59 27.50 -19.70
C SER A 1092 30.40 28.63 -20.35
N LYS A 1093 31.46 29.10 -19.69
CA LYS A 1093 32.33 30.16 -20.21
C LYS A 1093 33.05 29.73 -21.49
N ASN A 1094 33.44 28.46 -21.57
CA ASN A 1094 34.19 27.89 -22.68
C ASN A 1094 33.30 27.79 -23.91
N TYR A 1095 32.04 27.41 -23.74
CA TYR A 1095 31.09 27.31 -24.84
C TYR A 1095 30.90 28.66 -25.56
N SER A 1096 30.73 29.75 -24.81
CA SER A 1096 30.70 31.11 -25.39
C SER A 1096 31.99 31.43 -26.14
N PHE A 1097 33.13 31.11 -25.54
CA PHE A 1097 34.45 31.38 -26.10
C PHE A 1097 34.70 30.61 -27.40
N TYR A 1098 34.44 29.30 -27.43
CA TYR A 1098 34.53 28.46 -28.62
C TYR A 1098 33.65 28.98 -29.75
N ASN A 1099 32.40 29.34 -29.45
CA ASN A 1099 31.50 29.88 -30.46
C ASN A 1099 32.02 31.19 -31.09
N HIS A 1100 32.69 32.04 -30.32
CA HIS A 1100 33.30 33.27 -30.82
C HIS A 1100 34.45 32.97 -31.79
N LEU A 1101 35.33 32.02 -31.45
CA LEU A 1101 36.48 31.64 -32.27
C LEU A 1101 36.11 30.89 -33.57
N ILE A 1102 35.08 30.03 -33.53
CA ILE A 1102 34.57 29.31 -34.71
C ILE A 1102 34.10 30.29 -35.79
N ALA A 1103 33.50 31.41 -35.37
CA ALA A 1103 32.85 32.40 -36.24
C ALA A 1103 31.83 31.74 -37.19
N HIS A 1104 32.03 31.87 -38.52
CA HIS A 1104 31.10 31.46 -39.58
C HIS A 1104 31.32 30.04 -40.10
N ARG A 1105 32.32 29.31 -39.59
CA ARG A 1105 32.63 27.92 -39.96
C ARG A 1105 31.47 26.99 -39.64
N LYS A 1106 31.19 26.01 -40.52
CA LYS A 1106 29.94 25.22 -40.49
C LYS A 1106 30.16 23.74 -40.23
N ASN A 1107 31.23 23.15 -40.76
CA ASN A 1107 31.52 21.72 -40.60
C ASN A 1107 32.40 21.49 -39.37
N ILE A 1108 31.83 20.86 -38.33
CA ILE A 1108 32.47 20.71 -37.03
C ILE A 1108 32.53 19.22 -36.64
N LEU A 1109 33.71 18.76 -36.27
CA LEU A 1109 33.94 17.43 -35.71
C LEU A 1109 34.24 17.55 -34.20
N ASP A 1110 33.42 16.90 -33.37
CA ASP A 1110 33.56 16.88 -31.90
C ASP A 1110 34.03 15.48 -31.46
N ILE A 1111 35.34 15.27 -31.36
CA ILE A 1111 35.94 13.98 -31.01
C ILE A 1111 35.98 13.87 -29.48
N GLY A 1112 35.38 12.81 -28.93
CA GLY A 1112 35.13 12.67 -27.50
C GLY A 1112 33.92 13.47 -27.02
N CYS A 1113 32.91 13.63 -27.87
CA CYS A 1113 31.74 14.47 -27.57
C CYS A 1113 30.95 14.03 -26.32
N GLY A 1114 31.14 12.79 -25.84
CA GLY A 1114 30.41 12.21 -24.72
C GLY A 1114 28.91 12.23 -24.96
N TYR A 1115 28.18 13.00 -24.14
CA TYR A 1115 26.73 13.17 -24.27
C TYR A 1115 26.31 14.26 -25.28
N GLY A 1116 27.26 14.95 -25.91
CA GLY A 1116 27.02 15.95 -26.94
C GLY A 1116 26.64 17.35 -26.44
N TYR A 1117 26.99 17.72 -25.20
CA TYR A 1117 26.59 19.02 -24.62
C TYR A 1117 27.07 20.22 -25.45
N LEU A 1118 28.35 20.22 -25.85
CA LEU A 1118 28.94 21.25 -26.70
C LEU A 1118 28.32 21.23 -28.10
N SER A 1119 28.22 20.05 -28.72
CA SER A 1119 27.56 19.84 -30.01
C SER A 1119 26.14 20.43 -30.05
N PHE A 1120 25.29 20.14 -29.05
CA PHE A 1120 23.95 20.73 -28.98
C PHE A 1120 23.97 22.24 -28.80
N TYR A 1121 24.86 22.78 -27.96
CA TYR A 1121 24.99 24.22 -27.76
C TYR A 1121 25.38 24.93 -29.07
N LEU A 1122 26.42 24.45 -29.76
CA LEU A 1122 26.93 25.07 -30.99
C LEU A 1122 25.89 25.03 -32.11
N HIS A 1123 25.15 23.92 -32.23
CA HIS A 1123 24.08 23.78 -33.22
C HIS A 1123 22.85 24.63 -32.87
N TYR A 1124 22.40 24.66 -31.61
CA TYR A 1124 21.28 25.53 -31.24
C TYR A 1124 21.62 27.03 -31.34
N LYS A 1125 22.90 27.38 -31.25
CA LYS A 1125 23.38 28.75 -31.47
C LYS A 1125 23.41 29.14 -32.95
N ASN A 1126 23.69 28.18 -33.84
CA ASN A 1126 23.63 28.35 -35.29
C ASN A 1126 23.24 27.03 -35.95
N GLU A 1127 21.97 26.96 -36.37
CA GLU A 1127 21.38 25.75 -36.95
C GLU A 1127 22.03 25.37 -38.29
N GLU A 1128 22.73 26.28 -38.98
CA GLU A 1128 23.44 25.96 -40.23
C GLU A 1128 24.69 25.11 -40.02
N ARG A 1129 25.14 24.91 -38.77
CA ARG A 1129 26.31 24.08 -38.46
C ARG A 1129 25.96 22.61 -38.56
N VAL A 1130 26.77 21.88 -39.32
CA VAL A 1130 26.76 20.42 -39.40
C VAL A 1130 27.80 19.91 -38.41
N ILE A 1131 27.35 19.21 -37.37
CA ILE A 1131 28.21 18.78 -36.28
C ILE A 1131 28.17 17.27 -36.17
N THR A 1132 29.34 16.64 -36.26
CA THR A 1132 29.53 15.21 -36.06
C THR A 1132 30.26 14.98 -34.75
N GLY A 1133 29.57 14.45 -33.75
CA GLY A 1133 30.14 14.02 -32.49
C GLY A 1133 30.51 12.54 -32.51
N ILE A 1134 31.75 12.22 -32.16
CA ILE A 1134 32.26 10.83 -32.11
C ILE A 1134 32.65 10.49 -30.68
N ASP A 1135 32.24 9.33 -30.18
CA ASP A 1135 32.67 8.81 -28.89
C ASP A 1135 32.68 7.27 -28.91
N TYR A 1136 33.59 6.67 -28.15
CA TYR A 1136 33.74 5.22 -28.07
C TYR A 1136 32.83 4.60 -26.98
N ASP A 1137 32.04 5.39 -26.23
CA ASP A 1137 31.01 4.88 -25.32
C ASP A 1137 29.64 4.84 -26.00
N GLU A 1138 29.21 3.63 -26.40
CA GLU A 1138 27.93 3.37 -27.06
C GLU A 1138 26.73 3.96 -26.30
N GLU A 1139 26.75 3.92 -24.96
CA GLU A 1139 25.63 4.38 -24.14
C GLU A 1139 25.49 5.90 -24.19
N LYS A 1140 26.61 6.63 -24.15
CA LYS A 1140 26.61 8.10 -24.24
C LYS A 1140 26.09 8.57 -25.60
N ILE A 1141 26.55 7.93 -26.68
CA ILE A 1141 26.10 8.21 -28.04
C ILE A 1141 24.62 7.87 -28.23
N GLN A 1142 24.15 6.72 -27.72
CA GLN A 1142 22.73 6.37 -27.78
C GLN A 1142 21.86 7.40 -27.07
N ILE A 1143 22.30 7.89 -25.90
CA ILE A 1143 21.61 8.95 -25.16
C ILE A 1143 21.57 10.26 -25.95
N ALA A 1144 22.70 10.68 -26.55
CA ALA A 1144 22.78 11.89 -27.36
C ALA A 1144 21.89 11.79 -28.61
N GLN A 1145 21.95 10.65 -29.31
CA GLN A 1145 21.20 10.36 -30.53
C GLN A 1145 19.68 10.36 -30.29
N ASN A 1146 19.21 9.86 -29.14
CA ASN A 1146 17.78 9.80 -28.79
C ASN A 1146 17.30 11.08 -28.06
N SER A 1147 17.81 12.24 -28.42
CA SER A 1147 17.37 13.54 -27.87
C SER A 1147 16.14 14.07 -28.61
N TYR A 1148 15.16 14.63 -27.88
CA TYR A 1148 13.85 14.98 -28.46
C TYR A 1148 13.92 16.07 -29.54
N ASN A 1149 14.93 16.95 -29.45
CA ASN A 1149 15.13 18.07 -30.36
C ASN A 1149 16.46 17.96 -31.12
N LYS A 1150 16.82 16.73 -31.50
CA LYS A 1150 17.91 16.45 -32.44
C LYS A 1150 17.46 16.76 -33.88
N THR A 1151 18.27 17.50 -34.62
CA THR A 1151 18.06 17.82 -36.04
C THR A 1151 18.83 16.85 -36.93
N GLU A 1152 18.63 16.95 -38.25
CA GLU A 1152 19.36 16.12 -39.22
C GLU A 1152 20.83 16.52 -39.36
N GLN A 1153 21.21 17.75 -38.99
CA GLN A 1153 22.59 18.27 -39.07
C GLN A 1153 23.44 17.96 -37.83
N LEU A 1154 22.84 17.36 -36.79
CA LEU A 1154 23.55 16.83 -35.64
C LEU A 1154 23.72 15.32 -35.82
N HIS A 1155 24.95 14.83 -35.89
CA HIS A 1155 25.26 13.41 -36.00
C HIS A 1155 26.04 12.96 -34.77
N PHE A 1156 25.62 11.85 -34.16
CA PHE A 1156 26.36 11.22 -33.07
C PHE A 1156 26.71 9.79 -33.49
N VAL A 1157 28.00 9.48 -33.51
CA VAL A 1157 28.54 8.23 -34.07
C VAL A 1157 29.30 7.48 -32.99
N TYR A 1158 28.93 6.20 -32.80
CA TYR A 1158 29.63 5.28 -31.93
C TYR A 1158 30.76 4.63 -32.72
N GLN A 1159 31.99 5.02 -32.46
CA GLN A 1159 33.17 4.49 -33.14
C GLN A 1159 34.42 4.68 -32.28
N ASP A 1160 35.41 3.81 -32.47
CA ASP A 1160 36.75 4.02 -31.91
C ASP A 1160 37.39 5.23 -32.61
N ILE A 1161 37.71 6.26 -31.82
CA ILE A 1161 38.33 7.51 -32.27
C ILE A 1161 39.63 7.30 -33.06
N MET A 1162 40.36 6.22 -32.79
CA MET A 1162 41.59 5.89 -33.51
C MET A 1162 41.36 5.40 -34.93
N THR A 1163 40.15 4.94 -35.24
CA THR A 1163 39.76 4.39 -36.55
C THR A 1163 38.69 5.23 -37.27
N ALA A 1164 38.06 6.16 -36.56
CA ALA A 1164 36.97 6.98 -37.07
C ALA A 1164 37.43 7.91 -38.19
N ASP A 1165 36.77 7.91 -39.33
CA ASP A 1165 37.09 8.82 -40.44
C ASP A 1165 36.85 10.28 -40.03
N CYS A 1166 37.88 11.11 -40.15
CA CYS A 1166 37.79 12.53 -39.80
C CYS A 1166 37.19 13.36 -40.94
N GLY A 1167 37.23 12.88 -42.19
CA GLY A 1167 36.78 13.63 -43.36
C GLY A 1167 37.46 15.00 -43.53
N GLU A 1168 36.80 15.94 -44.21
CA GLU A 1168 37.21 17.33 -44.34
C GLU A 1168 36.40 18.21 -43.38
N GLN A 1169 37.07 18.97 -42.51
CA GLN A 1169 36.43 19.73 -41.42
C GLN A 1169 36.92 21.18 -41.35
N ASP A 1170 36.02 22.11 -41.01
CA ASP A 1170 36.39 23.50 -40.73
C ASP A 1170 36.89 23.65 -39.29
N VAL A 1171 36.35 22.84 -38.37
CA VAL A 1171 36.69 22.88 -36.95
C VAL A 1171 36.73 21.47 -36.38
N ILE A 1172 37.77 21.16 -35.61
CA ILE A 1172 37.89 19.91 -34.87
C ILE A 1172 38.09 20.20 -33.37
N PHE A 1173 37.34 19.52 -32.52
CA PHE A 1173 37.49 19.56 -31.06
C PHE A 1173 38.09 18.26 -30.53
N LEU A 1174 39.12 18.41 -29.69
CA LEU A 1174 39.71 17.37 -28.85
C LEU A 1174 39.71 17.89 -27.40
N ASN A 1175 38.58 17.72 -26.71
CA ASN A 1175 38.40 18.22 -25.34
C ASN A 1175 38.54 17.08 -24.33
N ASP A 1176 39.55 17.17 -23.47
CA ASP A 1176 39.85 16.25 -22.37
C ASP A 1176 39.90 14.77 -22.83
N ILE A 1177 40.49 14.50 -24.00
CA ILE A 1177 40.51 13.16 -24.60
C ILE A 1177 41.91 12.60 -24.81
N LEU A 1178 42.90 13.46 -25.09
CA LEU A 1178 44.23 12.99 -25.48
C LEU A 1178 44.89 12.27 -24.32
N HIS A 1179 44.70 12.72 -23.09
CA HIS A 1179 45.31 12.10 -21.92
C HIS A 1179 44.89 10.65 -21.64
N TYR A 1180 43.86 10.13 -22.31
CA TYR A 1180 43.45 8.71 -22.24
C TYR A 1180 44.19 7.80 -23.23
N LEU A 1181 44.99 8.37 -24.14
CA LEU A 1181 45.72 7.65 -25.18
C LEU A 1181 47.21 7.60 -24.87
N SER A 1182 47.90 6.54 -25.31
CA SER A 1182 49.37 6.52 -25.31
C SER A 1182 49.96 7.62 -26.23
N GLU A 1183 51.20 8.03 -25.97
CA GLU A 1183 51.91 9.06 -26.75
C GLU A 1183 51.84 8.83 -28.27
N GLU A 1184 52.12 7.60 -28.72
CA GLU A 1184 52.06 7.21 -30.14
C GLU A 1184 50.65 7.39 -30.73
N LYS A 1185 49.61 7.02 -29.98
CA LYS A 1185 48.21 7.18 -30.39
C LYS A 1185 47.79 8.64 -30.40
N GLN A 1186 48.27 9.45 -29.45
CA GLN A 1186 48.03 10.90 -29.42
C GLN A 1186 48.55 11.55 -30.71
N LEU A 1187 49.82 11.31 -31.05
CA LEU A 1187 50.44 11.83 -32.27
C LEU A 1187 49.72 11.36 -33.53
N THR A 1188 49.36 10.08 -33.60
CA THR A 1188 48.62 9.52 -34.73
C THR A 1188 47.26 10.20 -34.91
N LEU A 1189 46.51 10.41 -33.83
CA LEU A 1189 45.22 11.09 -33.87
C LEU A 1189 45.38 12.56 -34.28
N LEU A 1190 46.38 13.25 -33.72
CA LEU A 1190 46.68 14.64 -34.04
C LEU A 1190 47.08 14.83 -35.52
N ASP A 1191 47.97 13.99 -36.05
CA ASP A 1191 48.38 14.02 -37.47
C ASP A 1191 47.16 13.84 -38.40
N ARG A 1192 46.23 12.93 -38.06
CA ARG A 1192 44.97 12.73 -38.80
C ARG A 1192 44.06 13.94 -38.71
N CYS A 1193 43.96 14.58 -37.54
CA CYS A 1193 43.15 15.79 -37.37
C CYS A 1193 43.73 16.98 -38.15
N ALA A 1194 45.05 17.16 -38.18
CA ALA A 1194 45.69 18.20 -38.99
C ALA A 1194 45.45 17.99 -40.49
N THR A 1195 45.54 16.74 -40.96
CA THR A 1195 45.28 16.40 -42.38
C THR A 1195 43.82 16.62 -42.78
N ALA A 1196 42.88 16.40 -41.85
CA ALA A 1196 41.45 16.61 -42.04
C ALA A 1196 41.01 18.08 -42.03
N LEU A 1197 41.90 19.01 -41.69
CA LEU A 1197 41.56 20.41 -41.46
C LEU A 1197 41.61 21.21 -42.77
N ASN A 1198 40.48 21.82 -43.14
CA ASN A 1198 40.39 22.68 -44.32
C ASN A 1198 41.31 23.92 -44.19
N PRO A 1199 41.69 24.57 -45.32
CA PRO A 1199 42.33 25.88 -45.29
C PRO A 1199 41.49 26.89 -44.50
N GLY A 1200 42.11 27.62 -43.58
CA GLY A 1200 41.45 28.50 -42.61
C GLY A 1200 40.73 27.76 -41.48
N GLY A 1201 40.88 26.43 -41.36
CA GLY A 1201 40.27 25.62 -40.31
C GLY A 1201 40.95 25.77 -38.94
N ILE A 1202 40.26 25.33 -37.88
CA ILE A 1202 40.73 25.45 -36.50
C ILE A 1202 40.70 24.10 -35.78
N LEU A 1203 41.82 23.71 -35.18
CA LEU A 1203 41.92 22.57 -34.26
C LEU A 1203 41.99 23.08 -32.81
N PHE A 1204 40.99 22.72 -32.02
CA PHE A 1204 40.93 22.99 -30.58
C PHE A 1204 41.40 21.78 -29.79
N ILE A 1205 42.41 21.96 -28.97
CA ILE A 1205 42.89 20.94 -28.04
C ILE A 1205 42.77 21.49 -26.63
N ARG A 1206 41.88 20.91 -25.82
CA ARG A 1206 41.83 21.19 -24.39
C ARG A 1206 42.31 19.97 -23.64
N ASP A 1207 43.41 20.10 -22.91
CA ASP A 1207 43.88 19.02 -22.04
C ASP A 1207 44.79 19.55 -20.92
N GLY A 1208 45.10 18.69 -19.94
CA GLY A 1208 46.01 18.96 -18.85
C GLY A 1208 47.48 18.87 -19.30
N ILE A 1209 48.25 19.93 -19.09
CA ILE A 1209 49.70 19.92 -19.36
C ILE A 1209 50.53 19.57 -18.12
N THR A 1210 51.75 19.05 -18.34
CA THR A 1210 52.71 18.68 -17.29
C THR A 1210 53.55 19.84 -16.77
N ASP A 1211 53.56 20.98 -17.49
CA ASP A 1211 54.43 22.15 -17.23
C ASP A 1211 54.25 22.80 -15.84
N ASN A 1212 53.11 22.58 -15.18
CA ASN A 1212 52.82 23.09 -13.85
C ASN A 1212 52.52 21.94 -12.88
N GLU A 1213 53.55 21.45 -12.17
CA GLU A 1213 53.48 20.24 -11.33
C GLU A 1213 52.36 20.30 -10.27
N GLU A 1214 52.14 21.45 -9.63
CA GLU A 1214 51.16 21.58 -8.53
C GLU A 1214 49.72 21.50 -9.06
N LYS A 1215 49.43 22.25 -10.13
CA LYS A 1215 48.12 22.18 -10.81
C LYS A 1215 47.92 20.82 -11.48
N HIS A 1216 48.97 20.22 -12.03
CA HIS A 1216 48.93 18.92 -12.71
C HIS A 1216 48.60 17.76 -11.76
N LYS A 1217 49.17 17.76 -10.54
CA LYS A 1217 48.80 16.78 -9.49
C LYS A 1217 47.29 16.79 -9.21
N LYS A 1218 46.67 17.97 -9.18
CA LYS A 1218 45.21 18.10 -8.99
C LYS A 1218 44.45 17.52 -10.19
N THR A 1219 44.84 17.86 -11.42
CA THR A 1219 44.25 17.30 -12.66
C THR A 1219 44.31 15.77 -12.70
N LYS A 1220 45.47 15.18 -12.40
CA LYS A 1220 45.67 13.72 -12.38
C LYS A 1220 44.79 13.05 -11.32
N THR A 1221 44.64 13.67 -10.15
CA THR A 1221 43.77 13.15 -9.08
C THR A 1221 42.30 13.21 -9.46
N THR A 1222 41.85 14.29 -10.10
CA THR A 1222 40.46 14.42 -10.56
C THR A 1222 40.13 13.41 -11.67
N GLU A 1223 41.06 13.16 -12.60
CA GLU A 1223 40.87 12.14 -13.65
C GLU A 1223 40.90 10.71 -13.12
N ALA A 1224 41.75 10.43 -12.13
CA ALA A 1224 41.77 9.13 -11.45
C ALA A 1224 40.47 8.84 -10.69
N LEU A 1225 39.84 9.85 -10.09
CA LEU A 1225 38.53 9.71 -9.45
C LEU A 1225 37.40 9.52 -10.48
N SER A 1226 37.45 10.24 -11.60
CA SER A 1226 36.47 10.16 -12.69
C SER A 1226 36.45 8.79 -13.37
N THR A 1227 37.63 8.23 -13.63
CA THR A 1227 37.81 6.90 -14.28
C THR A 1227 37.70 5.73 -13.30
N GLY A 1228 38.04 5.93 -12.03
CA GLY A 1228 38.01 4.91 -10.97
C GLY A 1228 36.63 4.78 -10.30
N LEU A 1229 36.45 5.49 -9.18
CA LEU A 1229 35.33 5.32 -8.24
C LEU A 1229 33.96 5.57 -8.90
N PHE A 1230 33.88 6.57 -9.77
CA PHE A 1230 32.62 6.96 -10.41
C PHE A 1230 32.42 6.36 -11.81
N SER A 1231 33.49 5.90 -12.47
CA SER A 1231 33.47 5.29 -13.82
C SER A 1231 32.68 6.11 -14.86
N PHE A 1232 32.72 7.46 -14.76
CA PHE A 1232 32.04 8.36 -15.72
C PHE A 1232 32.75 8.38 -17.07
N ASN A 1233 34.07 8.22 -17.06
CA ASN A 1233 34.92 8.09 -18.23
C ASN A 1233 35.57 6.70 -18.21
N ARG A 1234 35.72 6.07 -19.38
CA ARG A 1234 36.45 4.81 -19.51
C ARG A 1234 37.85 5.11 -20.07
N LYS A 1235 38.78 4.17 -19.90
CA LYS A 1235 40.12 4.24 -20.50
C LYS A 1235 40.57 2.84 -20.89
N SER A 1236 41.29 2.73 -22.00
CA SER A 1236 41.97 1.49 -22.40
C SER A 1236 43.45 1.48 -22.00
N ASP A 1237 44.07 2.67 -21.98
CA ASP A 1237 45.49 2.86 -21.76
C ASP A 1237 45.76 3.60 -20.43
N ASP A 1238 47.03 3.71 -20.06
CA ASP A 1238 47.45 4.55 -18.93
C ASP A 1238 47.48 6.03 -19.30
N PHE A 1239 47.32 6.88 -18.27
CA PHE A 1239 47.26 8.33 -18.47
C PHE A 1239 48.59 8.86 -19.01
N HIS A 1240 48.54 9.52 -20.16
CA HIS A 1240 49.69 10.20 -20.74
C HIS A 1240 49.37 11.68 -20.97
N PHE A 1241 50.02 12.58 -20.25
CA PHE A 1241 49.81 14.02 -20.43
C PHE A 1241 51.01 14.63 -21.14
N PHE A 1242 50.78 15.60 -22.01
CA PHE A 1242 51.83 16.26 -22.80
C PHE A 1242 52.29 17.57 -22.15
N SER A 1243 53.47 18.05 -22.55
CA SER A 1243 53.97 19.39 -22.25
C SER A 1243 53.48 20.39 -23.29
N SER A 1244 53.50 21.70 -22.99
CA SER A 1244 53.16 22.71 -24.01
C SER A 1244 54.11 22.71 -25.21
N ASN A 1245 55.36 22.26 -25.02
CA ASN A 1245 56.33 22.12 -26.10
C ASN A 1245 55.93 21.04 -27.10
N ASP A 1246 55.31 19.94 -26.66
CA ASP A 1246 54.92 18.84 -27.55
C ASP A 1246 53.90 19.30 -28.59
N ILE A 1247 52.89 20.09 -28.15
CA ILE A 1247 51.89 20.68 -29.05
C ILE A 1247 52.50 21.77 -29.93
N ARG A 1248 53.47 22.55 -29.41
CA ARG A 1248 54.18 23.55 -30.21
C ARG A 1248 54.98 22.90 -31.34
N SER A 1249 55.75 21.86 -31.05
CA SER A 1249 56.51 21.12 -32.06
C SER A 1249 55.60 20.44 -33.08
N PHE A 1250 54.44 19.93 -32.65
CA PHE A 1250 53.41 19.43 -33.55
C PHE A 1250 52.88 20.52 -34.49
N ALA A 1251 52.57 21.71 -33.97
CA ALA A 1251 52.09 22.84 -34.77
C ALA A 1251 53.12 23.27 -35.83
N GLU A 1252 54.40 23.36 -35.44
CA GLU A 1252 55.52 23.70 -36.34
C GLU A 1252 55.68 22.66 -37.46
N LYS A 1253 55.59 21.36 -37.13
CA LYS A 1253 55.66 20.25 -38.10
C LYS A 1253 54.59 20.33 -39.19
N HIS A 1254 53.39 20.80 -38.85
CA HIS A 1254 52.24 20.90 -39.75
C HIS A 1254 51.96 22.31 -40.27
N HIS A 1255 52.89 23.25 -40.04
CA HIS A 1255 52.74 24.65 -40.44
C HIS A 1255 51.46 25.33 -39.91
N LEU A 1256 51.01 24.95 -38.72
CA LEU A 1256 49.84 25.54 -38.06
C LEU A 1256 50.26 26.72 -37.18
N SER A 1257 49.48 27.80 -37.19
CA SER A 1257 49.65 28.87 -36.21
C SER A 1257 49.14 28.40 -34.84
N PHE A 1258 49.82 28.81 -33.76
CA PHE A 1258 49.63 28.28 -32.42
C PHE A 1258 49.33 29.39 -31.40
N GLU A 1259 48.29 29.19 -30.61
CA GLU A 1259 47.91 30.04 -29.48
C GLU A 1259 47.57 29.17 -28.27
N MET A 1260 48.21 29.41 -27.12
CA MET A 1260 47.91 28.72 -25.85
C MET A 1260 47.25 29.69 -24.89
N LEU A 1261 46.10 29.30 -24.35
CA LEU A 1261 45.32 30.09 -23.40
C LEU A 1261 45.18 29.33 -22.08
N GLU A 1262 45.43 30.01 -20.97
CA GLU A 1262 45.12 29.45 -19.65
C GLU A 1262 43.60 29.29 -19.50
N HIS A 1263 43.18 28.06 -19.19
CA HIS A 1263 41.76 27.69 -19.20
C HIS A 1263 41.20 27.50 -17.78
N SER A 1264 42.06 27.26 -16.79
CA SER A 1264 41.68 26.98 -15.40
C SER A 1264 42.62 27.62 -14.38
N ASN A 1265 42.04 28.23 -13.36
CA ASN A 1265 42.80 28.77 -12.23
C ASN A 1265 43.30 27.67 -11.27
N ASN A 1266 42.65 26.49 -11.26
CA ASN A 1266 42.85 25.45 -10.25
C ASN A 1266 43.40 24.12 -10.79
N THR A 1267 43.33 23.87 -12.10
CA THR A 1267 43.83 22.65 -12.77
C THR A 1267 44.84 23.05 -13.85
N SER A 1268 45.64 22.10 -14.31
CA SER A 1268 46.61 22.30 -15.39
C SER A 1268 45.98 22.27 -16.79
N ASN A 1269 44.65 22.35 -16.89
CA ASN A 1269 43.97 22.35 -18.19
C ASN A 1269 44.21 23.67 -18.89
N VAL A 1270 44.67 23.58 -20.14
CA VAL A 1270 44.89 24.71 -21.04
C VAL A 1270 44.15 24.44 -22.35
N LEU A 1271 43.88 25.51 -23.10
CA LEU A 1271 43.30 25.43 -24.43
C LEU A 1271 44.33 25.86 -25.45
N PHE A 1272 44.65 24.96 -26.37
CA PHE A 1272 45.41 25.25 -27.57
C PHE A 1272 44.45 25.50 -28.73
N VAL A 1273 44.72 26.58 -29.45
CA VAL A 1273 44.02 26.95 -30.68
C VAL A 1273 45.04 26.92 -31.81
N LEU A 1274 44.90 25.93 -32.69
CA LEU A 1274 45.76 25.74 -33.85
C LEU A 1274 45.01 26.14 -35.12
N ARG A 1275 45.59 26.98 -36.00
CA ARG A 1275 44.94 27.42 -37.25
C ARG A 1275 45.77 27.02 -38.46
N ASN A 1276 45.09 26.54 -39.50
CA ASN A 1276 45.69 26.23 -40.80
C ASN A 1276 45.55 27.46 -41.70
N ASP A 1277 46.45 28.43 -41.52
CA ASP A 1277 46.37 29.76 -42.15
C ASP A 1277 46.83 29.80 -43.61
#